data_AF-A0A3Q3PZZ5-F1
#
_entry.id   AF-A0A3Q3PZZ5-F1
#
_cell.length_a   1.000
_cell.length_b   1.000
_cell.length_c   1.000
_cell.angle_alpha   90.00
_cell.angle_beta   90.00
_cell.angle_gamma   90.00
#
_symmetry.space_group_name_H-M   'P 1'
#
loop_
_entity.id
_entity.type
_entity.pdbx_description
1 polymer ?
#
loop_
_entity_poly.entity_id
_entity_poly.type
_entity_poly.pdbx_seq_one_letter_code
_entity_poly.pdbx_strand_id
1 'polypeptide(L)'
;MVTWAALLTLCIWLRTQTGSGQHTCPSVSRRLVDFTVKYSLPYFQTDKPIQNIAVSREEPQLDVYVGCQNVIEAVNNTMKKIWHVKTGPVGSPECETCNVCNIGTDPGDPVNTDNEVLLFDSNLLYLYICGSTQHGICYSIDVSSSQPEPHCLYKKEQNSPSSCPDCLASPLGTIVTTVDEGATLFFFVAASVNATVAQRYPRRSISVVRPLSTEDGFHMVMNGLTVLPGLQDSYRIDYIYSFSTKEYVYFLSLQRENPSKSNSAFQTHLGRLPIMILEVWMYREVILECRFEPKRRRRKRADFKDIVYNGLQAAYFGQAGKDLADELGVDQTDNILYGVFAEVNVRGQPNKNSALCAFSITNVNHAIDKGVEACCKSGSEQLSRGLCHFQPCENCPHESYEGNDNCSAMPTLVSQPFYRVDLFNSQMRDVLFTAVLVTTLGTHTLGHFGTSDGRILQVILTRNKPLVFSNYSLGEQSVSRTAAVYSKDSLLFVLGNKMFKVPTVGPGCAHFMTCSMCLTAPRFMNCGWCSGNCSRQDECTSQWNKDSCAPVITEFFPKMAPAGGETLVTLCGWELQSALRPAVIGGKTHTITVGSKTLCTVLPENSSSEVLLCKIQEKRPNQNLTITLEVNEEKVGGPYSIQGTARMSGFSFVEPSLTEVGPDYGPMFGGTTVTLTGQYLNSGRQREVFFADKHCNIQSVPEGNGTSSSIICQTPSAAEVGQVPVKVVIDKFVTPPKMFFYKKDPVITSVHPLCSFRSGSRLMIEGQNLDSAHNTVKYIKIFEHINWTVCNGTNNGTHMECWAPAFQEEMPEDHPGMGRIVIHIDGKHDLWTKRFDYHPDATVIPFEYDDNVLVLKRGDTNVSLHHNKLNTVRTCMKITMTIGGVSCNAKVLLNELTCRIPKDLNIPSEGLPVRVSVNSEVYDVGMVVYDKHTHHSVIAGIAVGILAALLLGAGLAFIVMVHIKRKMRGHFGTVYHGYLKDSNREEFHCAVKSLNRITDLEEVDQFLREGIIMKGFHHPNILSLLGIMLPKEGLPLVVLPYMKHGDVRHFIRSEKRNPTVKDLIGFGLQVAKGMEYLAQKKFVHRDLAARNCMLDETFTVKVADFGMARDIYDKEYYSVQDHKRAKLPVKWMAIESLQTQKFTTKSDVWSYGILMWELMTRGASPYPNVDPYDITLYLMKGRRLPQPQFCPDALYLVMLQCWNPEPECRPSFNSLVTEVQHILSCLEGEHYINLKVTYVNLDNTMPYPSMTGSADEAEASDLDIDSNSAS
;
A
#
# COMPACT_ATOMS: atom_id res chain seq x y z
N MET A 1 -27.76 14.96 30.64
CA MET A 1 -27.41 16.40 30.60
C MET A 1 -25.91 16.61 30.48
N VAL A 2 -25.27 16.13 29.39
CA VAL A 2 -23.87 16.43 29.05
C VAL A 2 -23.71 16.39 27.53
N THR A 3 -24.33 17.32 26.80
CA THR A 3 -24.26 17.28 25.31
C THR A 3 -24.17 18.64 24.60
N TRP A 4 -24.34 19.77 25.28
CA TRP A 4 -24.22 21.09 24.63
C TRP A 4 -22.88 21.79 24.87
N ALA A 5 -22.28 21.60 26.06
CA ALA A 5 -20.98 22.20 26.39
C ALA A 5 -19.82 21.62 25.57
N ALA A 6 -19.84 20.32 25.28
CA ALA A 6 -18.79 19.64 24.51
C ALA A 6 -18.83 19.99 23.02
N LEU A 7 -20.02 20.26 22.47
CA LEU A 7 -20.18 20.71 21.08
C LEU A 7 -19.77 22.18 20.94
N LEU A 8 -20.09 23.03 21.92
CA LEU A 8 -19.63 24.41 21.96
C LEU A 8 -18.10 24.50 22.09
N THR A 9 -17.47 23.69 22.94
CA THR A 9 -16.00 23.66 23.03
C THR A 9 -15.35 23.12 21.77
N LEU A 10 -15.93 22.12 21.11
CA LEU A 10 -15.41 21.61 19.84
C LEU A 10 -15.58 22.62 18.69
N CYS A 11 -16.71 23.34 18.64
CA CYS A 11 -16.94 24.39 17.65
C CYS A 11 -16.09 25.64 17.90
N ILE A 12 -15.84 26.00 19.17
CA ILE A 12 -14.90 27.06 19.54
C ILE A 12 -13.47 26.64 19.18
N TRP A 13 -13.09 25.37 19.44
CA TRP A 13 -11.77 24.83 19.11
C TRP A 13 -11.50 24.75 17.60
N LEU A 14 -12.50 24.34 16.81
CA LEU A 14 -12.44 24.32 15.34
C LEU A 14 -12.42 25.74 14.74
N ARG A 15 -13.19 26.69 15.28
CA ARG A 15 -13.11 28.10 14.86
C ARG A 15 -11.77 28.76 15.25
N THR A 16 -11.13 28.33 16.33
CA THR A 16 -9.80 28.84 16.70
C THR A 16 -8.68 28.32 15.80
N GLN A 17 -8.83 27.14 15.16
CA GLN A 17 -7.82 26.61 14.25
C GLN A 17 -7.91 27.12 12.81
N THR A 18 -9.07 27.60 12.35
CA THR A 18 -9.23 28.18 11.00
C THR A 18 -8.98 29.69 10.95
N GLY A 19 -8.75 30.36 12.08
CA GLY A 19 -8.56 31.81 12.18
C GLY A 19 -7.13 32.27 12.49
N SER A 20 -6.16 31.35 12.62
CA SER A 20 -4.76 31.70 12.89
C SER A 20 -3.86 30.88 11.98
N GLY A 21 -3.22 31.53 11.00
CA GLY A 21 -2.13 30.94 10.23
C GLY A 21 -0.92 30.66 11.12
N GLN A 22 -1.00 29.63 11.97
CA GLN A 22 0.15 29.11 12.69
C GLN A 22 1.02 28.36 11.69
N HIS A 23 2.00 29.06 11.12
CA HIS A 23 3.12 28.43 10.41
C HIS A 23 3.81 27.44 11.35
N THR A 24 3.54 26.14 11.16
CA THR A 24 4.24 25.04 11.83
C THR A 24 5.55 24.76 11.11
N CYS A 25 6.62 24.44 11.86
CA CYS A 25 7.90 24.06 11.26
C CYS A 25 7.71 22.95 10.21
N PRO A 26 8.39 23.03 9.05
CA PRO A 26 8.27 21.99 8.04
C PRO A 26 8.80 20.65 8.59
N SER A 27 7.97 19.62 8.48
CA SER A 27 8.33 18.23 8.80
C SER A 27 9.30 17.70 7.74
N VAL A 28 10.61 17.92 7.93
CA VAL A 28 11.65 17.29 7.10
C VAL A 28 11.97 15.93 7.71
N SER A 29 11.60 14.83 7.04
CA SER A 29 11.93 13.48 7.53
C SER A 29 13.44 13.24 7.42
N ARG A 30 14.15 13.31 8.54
CA ARG A 30 15.58 12.97 8.59
C ARG A 30 15.77 11.48 8.79
N ARG A 31 16.66 10.88 8.00
CA ARG A 31 17.08 9.49 8.19
C ARG A 31 18.02 9.40 9.39
N LEU A 32 17.55 8.78 10.48
CA LEU A 32 18.30 8.62 11.72
C LEU A 32 19.40 7.55 11.62
N VAL A 33 19.11 6.49 10.86
CA VAL A 33 20.01 5.34 10.66
C VAL A 33 20.00 4.92 9.19
N ASP A 34 21.18 4.58 8.67
CA ASP A 34 21.38 4.06 7.32
C ASP A 34 22.03 2.66 7.32
N PHE A 35 21.20 1.62 7.27
CA PHE A 35 21.63 0.23 7.15
C PHE A 35 22.07 -0.20 5.73
N THR A 36 22.23 0.75 4.79
CA THR A 36 22.81 0.49 3.47
C THR A 36 24.33 0.70 3.44
N VAL A 37 24.91 1.23 4.53
CA VAL A 37 26.35 1.35 4.69
C VAL A 37 27.02 -0.02 4.57
N LYS A 38 28.03 -0.11 3.72
CA LYS A 38 28.80 -1.33 3.47
C LYS A 38 29.99 -1.39 4.43
N TYR A 39 30.18 -2.54 5.06
CA TYR A 39 31.32 -2.84 5.92
C TYR A 39 32.23 -3.88 5.27
N SER A 40 33.54 -3.66 5.34
CA SER A 40 34.54 -4.63 4.88
C SER A 40 34.92 -5.53 6.05
N LEU A 41 34.59 -6.82 5.95
CA LEU A 41 34.89 -7.82 6.97
C LEU A 41 35.86 -8.87 6.44
N PRO A 42 36.76 -9.43 7.29
CA PRO A 42 37.61 -10.55 6.89
C PRO A 42 36.77 -11.76 6.49
N TYR A 43 37.14 -12.41 5.39
CA TYR A 43 36.49 -13.64 4.94
C TYR A 43 37.50 -14.61 4.32
N PHE A 44 37.16 -15.89 4.39
CA PHE A 44 37.79 -16.96 3.62
C PHE A 44 36.86 -17.36 2.47
N GLN A 45 37.42 -17.65 1.29
CA GLN A 45 36.65 -18.03 0.11
C GLN A 45 37.17 -19.34 -0.47
N THR A 46 36.23 -20.21 -0.83
CA THR A 46 36.45 -21.53 -1.41
C THR A 46 35.97 -21.57 -2.87
N ASP A 47 36.37 -22.60 -3.61
CA ASP A 47 35.95 -22.79 -5.01
C ASP A 47 34.52 -23.30 -5.15
N LYS A 48 34.02 -24.02 -4.14
CA LYS A 48 32.69 -24.63 -4.09
C LYS A 48 31.90 -24.11 -2.88
N PRO A 49 30.56 -24.22 -2.86
CA PRO A 49 29.78 -23.82 -1.69
C PRO A 49 30.23 -24.57 -0.43
N ILE A 50 30.33 -23.83 0.68
CA ILE A 50 30.68 -24.39 1.98
C ILE A 50 29.45 -25.12 2.54
N GLN A 51 29.63 -26.37 2.94
CA GLN A 51 28.58 -27.26 3.45
C GLN A 51 28.56 -27.27 4.97
N ASN A 52 29.71 -27.47 5.61
CA ASN A 52 29.86 -27.49 7.08
C ASN A 52 31.11 -26.74 7.55
N ILE A 53 31.11 -26.34 8.82
CA ILE A 53 32.28 -25.78 9.50
C ILE A 53 32.42 -26.40 10.90
N ALA A 54 33.66 -26.59 11.34
CA ALA A 54 34.01 -26.97 12.70
C ALA A 54 35.12 -26.05 13.22
N VAL A 55 35.08 -25.69 14.50
CA VAL A 55 36.03 -24.76 15.13
C VAL A 55 36.80 -25.51 16.21
N SER A 56 38.14 -25.42 16.20
CA SER A 56 38.98 -25.92 17.29
C SER A 56 38.65 -25.15 18.57
N ARG A 57 38.39 -25.85 19.68
CA ARG A 57 37.88 -25.23 20.92
C ARG A 57 38.98 -24.89 21.95
N GLU A 58 40.25 -25.14 21.64
CA GLU A 58 41.37 -24.92 22.56
C GLU A 58 42.32 -23.81 22.08
N GLU A 59 42.57 -22.82 22.93
CA GLU A 59 43.64 -21.82 22.74
C GLU A 59 45.01 -22.50 22.89
N PRO A 60 46.05 -22.15 22.09
CA PRO A 60 46.27 -20.84 21.49
C PRO A 60 45.99 -20.72 19.97
N GLN A 61 45.59 -21.79 19.29
CA GLN A 61 45.32 -21.78 17.83
C GLN A 61 43.88 -22.18 17.52
N LEU A 62 43.02 -21.16 17.37
CA LEU A 62 41.63 -21.29 16.92
C LEU A 62 41.61 -21.46 15.40
N ASP A 63 41.85 -22.70 14.94
CA ASP A 63 41.69 -23.07 13.55
C ASP A 63 40.24 -23.44 13.23
N VAL A 64 39.86 -23.24 11.98
CA VAL A 64 38.53 -23.54 11.44
C VAL A 64 38.66 -24.57 10.33
N TYR A 65 37.96 -25.68 10.46
CA TYR A 65 37.86 -26.71 9.43
C TYR A 65 36.60 -26.46 8.62
N VAL A 66 36.72 -26.46 7.30
CA VAL A 66 35.68 -26.09 6.35
C VAL A 66 35.44 -27.27 5.41
N GLY A 67 34.22 -27.82 5.43
CA GLY A 67 33.80 -28.89 4.55
C GLY A 67 33.13 -28.33 3.29
N CYS A 68 33.64 -28.72 2.13
CA CYS A 68 33.07 -28.40 0.82
C CYS A 68 32.88 -29.68 0.01
N GLN A 69 32.18 -29.58 -1.12
CA GLN A 69 32.09 -30.69 -2.06
C GLN A 69 33.50 -31.10 -2.52
N ASN A 70 33.84 -32.38 -2.33
CA ASN A 70 35.10 -33.03 -2.69
C ASN A 70 36.36 -32.57 -1.91
N VAL A 71 36.27 -31.65 -0.94
CA VAL A 71 37.45 -31.16 -0.22
C VAL A 71 37.14 -30.69 1.20
N ILE A 72 38.05 -30.98 2.12
CA ILE A 72 38.10 -30.40 3.47
C ILE A 72 39.30 -29.46 3.54
N GLU A 73 39.12 -28.24 4.05
CA GLU A 73 40.19 -27.26 4.19
C GLU A 73 40.32 -26.78 5.63
N ALA A 74 41.54 -26.59 6.12
CA ALA A 74 41.81 -25.94 7.40
C ALA A 74 42.22 -24.48 7.20
N VAL A 75 41.71 -23.60 8.06
CA VAL A 75 41.84 -22.15 7.96
C VAL A 75 42.28 -21.60 9.31
N ASN A 76 43.32 -20.77 9.30
CA ASN A 76 43.84 -20.15 10.51
C ASN A 76 43.04 -18.90 10.94
N ASN A 77 43.44 -18.31 12.07
CA ASN A 77 42.83 -17.12 12.64
C ASN A 77 42.83 -15.84 11.75
N THR A 78 43.71 -15.78 10.74
CA THR A 78 43.80 -14.70 9.75
C THR A 78 42.96 -14.94 8.50
N MET A 79 42.10 -15.97 8.50
CA MET A 79 41.29 -16.38 7.34
C MET A 79 42.16 -16.83 6.15
N LYS A 80 43.29 -17.50 6.42
CA LYS A 80 44.16 -18.09 5.40
C LYS A 80 44.17 -19.61 5.51
N LYS A 81 44.22 -20.28 4.36
CA LYS A 81 44.31 -21.74 4.27
C LYS A 81 45.64 -22.25 4.86
N ILE A 82 45.56 -23.33 5.64
CA ILE A 82 46.69 -24.07 6.22
C ILE A 82 46.98 -25.31 5.37
N TRP A 83 46.00 -26.21 5.26
CA TRP A 83 46.06 -27.46 4.51
C TRP A 83 44.70 -27.80 3.90
N HIS A 84 44.66 -28.81 3.02
CA HIS A 84 43.43 -29.39 2.49
C HIS A 84 43.57 -30.90 2.30
N VAL A 85 42.45 -31.62 2.32
CA VAL A 85 42.35 -33.05 2.02
C VAL A 85 41.24 -33.26 0.99
N LYS A 86 41.54 -33.92 -0.12
CA LYS A 86 40.59 -34.20 -1.20
C LYS A 86 39.73 -35.43 -0.88
N THR A 87 38.43 -35.22 -0.75
CA THR A 87 37.43 -36.25 -0.40
C THR A 87 36.68 -36.80 -1.62
N GLY A 88 36.93 -36.26 -2.81
CA GLY A 88 36.34 -36.71 -4.07
C GLY A 88 36.93 -35.99 -5.27
N PRO A 89 36.37 -36.17 -6.48
CA PRO A 89 35.31 -37.11 -6.80
C PRO A 89 35.79 -38.58 -6.74
N VAL A 90 34.86 -39.49 -6.45
CA VAL A 90 35.11 -40.94 -6.39
C VAL A 90 35.56 -41.44 -7.76
N GLY A 91 36.65 -42.23 -7.79
CA GLY A 91 37.29 -42.72 -9.01
C GLY A 91 38.37 -41.81 -9.59
N SER A 92 38.55 -40.59 -9.05
CA SER A 92 39.70 -39.75 -9.36
C SER A 92 40.96 -40.23 -8.63
N PRO A 93 42.15 -40.24 -9.27
CA PRO A 93 43.41 -40.53 -8.59
C PRO A 93 43.78 -39.46 -7.55
N GLU A 94 43.14 -38.28 -7.62
CA GLU A 94 43.35 -37.19 -6.66
C GLU A 94 42.50 -37.33 -5.39
N CYS A 95 41.59 -38.30 -5.30
CA CYS A 95 40.79 -38.50 -4.10
C CYS A 95 41.59 -39.27 -3.04
N GLU A 96 42.01 -38.56 -1.99
CA GLU A 96 42.85 -39.10 -0.91
C GLU A 96 42.07 -40.07 -0.02
N THR A 97 40.78 -39.83 0.21
CA THR A 97 39.92 -40.70 1.05
C THR A 97 39.41 -41.95 0.32
N CYS A 98 39.20 -41.88 -1.01
CA CYS A 98 38.47 -42.91 -1.76
C CYS A 98 39.20 -44.25 -1.82
N ASN A 99 40.53 -44.23 -1.78
CA ASN A 99 41.38 -45.41 -1.92
C ASN A 99 41.78 -46.04 -0.57
N VAL A 100 41.52 -45.38 0.56
CA VAL A 100 41.97 -45.85 1.89
C VAL A 100 41.18 -47.08 2.35
N CYS A 101 39.86 -47.10 2.11
CA CYS A 101 38.95 -48.10 2.70
C CYS A 101 38.80 -49.41 1.92
N ASN A 102 39.46 -49.61 0.77
CA ASN A 102 39.31 -50.81 -0.08
C ASN A 102 37.83 -51.19 -0.38
N ILE A 103 36.96 -50.20 -0.58
CA ILE A 103 35.53 -50.38 -0.89
C ILE A 103 35.34 -50.38 -2.41
N GLY A 104 34.54 -51.31 -2.92
CA GLY A 104 34.18 -51.35 -4.35
C GLY A 104 33.29 -50.17 -4.74
N THR A 105 33.47 -49.64 -5.95
CA THR A 105 32.63 -48.55 -6.46
C THR A 105 31.25 -49.06 -6.85
N ASP A 106 30.19 -48.45 -6.30
CA ASP A 106 28.81 -48.72 -6.70
C ASP A 106 28.41 -47.76 -7.83
N PRO A 107 27.97 -48.25 -9.01
CA PRO A 107 27.49 -47.39 -10.11
C PRO A 107 26.30 -46.50 -9.74
N GLY A 108 25.55 -46.84 -8.67
CA GLY A 108 24.42 -46.07 -8.18
C GLY A 108 24.77 -44.93 -7.22
N ASP A 109 26.01 -44.86 -6.72
CA ASP A 109 26.44 -43.81 -5.79
C ASP A 109 26.84 -42.52 -6.54
N PRO A 110 26.64 -41.33 -5.93
CA PRO A 110 27.10 -40.09 -6.52
C PRO A 110 28.63 -40.06 -6.69
N VAL A 111 29.10 -39.41 -7.75
CA VAL A 111 30.55 -39.28 -8.02
C VAL A 111 31.18 -38.20 -7.13
N ASN A 112 30.45 -37.12 -6.83
CA ASN A 112 30.94 -36.06 -5.96
C ASN A 112 30.58 -36.36 -4.51
N THR A 113 31.57 -36.18 -3.63
CA THR A 113 31.43 -36.35 -2.19
C THR A 113 31.00 -35.03 -1.56
N ASP A 114 29.73 -34.93 -1.17
CA ASP A 114 29.26 -33.84 -0.32
C ASP A 114 29.59 -34.15 1.14
N ASN A 115 30.10 -33.17 1.88
CA ASN A 115 30.40 -33.33 3.29
C ASN A 115 29.11 -33.25 4.11
N GLU A 116 28.69 -34.39 4.67
CA GLU A 116 27.46 -34.48 5.49
C GLU A 116 27.77 -34.28 6.97
N VAL A 117 28.92 -34.76 7.45
CA VAL A 117 29.33 -34.66 8.86
C VAL A 117 30.77 -34.15 8.94
N LEU A 118 30.99 -33.18 9.83
CA LEU A 118 32.29 -32.59 10.15
C LEU A 118 32.35 -32.32 11.65
N LEU A 119 33.14 -33.09 12.38
CA LEU A 119 33.23 -33.02 13.84
C LEU A 119 34.68 -32.94 14.27
N PHE A 120 34.98 -31.99 15.16
CA PHE A 120 36.28 -31.87 15.78
C PHE A 120 36.22 -32.44 17.21
N ASP A 121 37.11 -33.38 17.49
CA ASP A 121 37.34 -33.96 18.81
C ASP A 121 38.57 -33.30 19.45
N SER A 122 38.33 -32.52 20.49
CA SER A 122 39.38 -31.81 21.21
C SER A 122 40.28 -32.74 22.04
N ASN A 123 39.80 -33.90 22.46
CA ASN A 123 40.55 -34.80 23.34
C ASN A 123 41.62 -35.58 22.56
N LEU A 124 41.27 -36.02 21.35
CA LEU A 124 42.18 -36.78 20.46
C LEU A 124 42.81 -35.92 19.37
N LEU A 125 42.42 -34.66 19.23
CA LEU A 125 42.80 -33.79 18.11
C LEU A 125 42.50 -34.43 16.74
N TYR A 126 41.38 -35.16 16.67
CA TYR A 126 40.88 -35.76 15.44
C TYR A 126 39.74 -34.96 14.83
N LEU A 127 39.78 -34.85 13.52
CA LEU A 127 38.68 -34.37 12.71
C LEU A 127 37.99 -35.57 12.06
N TYR A 128 36.76 -35.84 12.48
CA TYR A 128 35.90 -36.87 11.87
C TYR A 128 35.13 -36.26 10.70
N ILE A 129 35.27 -36.87 9.53
CA ILE A 129 34.64 -36.44 8.28
C ILE A 129 33.83 -37.59 7.70
N CYS A 130 32.57 -37.33 7.31
CA CYS A 130 31.74 -38.31 6.64
C CYS A 130 31.08 -37.68 5.42
N GLY A 131 31.13 -38.40 4.29
CA GLY A 131 30.62 -37.92 3.00
C GLY A 131 29.29 -38.55 2.60
N SER A 132 28.71 -38.04 1.51
CA SER A 132 27.49 -38.60 0.90
C SER A 132 27.74 -39.87 0.06
N THR A 133 29.01 -40.18 -0.24
CA THR A 133 29.44 -41.27 -1.13
C THR A 133 29.96 -42.49 -0.35
N GLN A 134 30.24 -43.59 -1.06
CA GLN A 134 30.81 -44.83 -0.49
C GLN A 134 30.00 -45.36 0.70
N HIS A 135 28.67 -45.36 0.58
CA HIS A 135 27.76 -45.76 1.66
C HIS A 135 27.92 -44.94 2.95
N GLY A 136 28.37 -43.68 2.87
CA GLY A 136 28.35 -42.72 3.98
C GLY A 136 29.24 -43.10 5.15
N ILE A 137 30.34 -43.77 4.85
CA ILE A 137 31.39 -44.08 5.81
C ILE A 137 32.13 -42.80 6.25
N CYS A 138 32.84 -42.91 7.37
CA CYS A 138 33.60 -41.81 7.93
C CYS A 138 35.11 -42.06 7.87
N TYR A 139 35.86 -40.99 8.04
CA TYR A 139 37.31 -40.97 8.16
C TYR A 139 37.69 -40.10 9.35
N SER A 140 38.80 -40.42 10.01
CA SER A 140 39.46 -39.54 10.97
C SER A 140 40.69 -38.91 10.34
N ILE A 141 40.99 -37.66 10.72
CA ILE A 141 42.17 -36.93 10.30
C ILE A 141 42.88 -36.41 11.54
N ASP A 142 44.16 -36.76 11.69
CA ASP A 142 45.04 -36.17 12.71
C ASP A 142 45.40 -34.73 12.33
N VAL A 143 44.83 -33.76 13.06
CA VAL A 143 45.06 -32.34 12.79
C VAL A 143 46.34 -31.80 13.44
N SER A 144 47.03 -32.60 14.25
CA SER A 144 48.32 -32.24 14.82
C SER A 144 49.46 -32.33 13.80
N SER A 145 49.26 -33.10 12.72
CA SER A 145 50.20 -33.24 11.61
C SER A 145 50.17 -32.03 10.67
N SER A 146 51.34 -31.62 10.18
CA SER A 146 51.46 -30.59 9.14
C SER A 146 51.02 -31.07 7.75
N GLN A 147 50.94 -32.39 7.56
CA GLN A 147 50.37 -33.05 6.39
C GLN A 147 49.37 -34.11 6.89
N PRO A 148 48.11 -33.73 7.11
CA PRO A 148 47.10 -34.65 7.60
C PRO A 148 46.77 -35.71 6.55
N GLU A 149 46.79 -36.99 6.95
CA GLU A 149 46.35 -38.11 6.12
C GLU A 149 45.01 -38.68 6.65
N PRO A 150 44.06 -39.05 5.79
CA PRO A 150 42.78 -39.61 6.21
C PRO A 150 42.92 -41.09 6.61
N HIS A 151 42.48 -41.44 7.82
CA HIS A 151 42.36 -42.80 8.30
C HIS A 151 40.93 -43.32 8.14
N CYS A 152 40.77 -44.53 7.61
CA CYS A 152 39.47 -45.12 7.31
C CYS A 152 38.77 -45.66 8.56
N LEU A 153 37.50 -45.31 8.77
CA LEU A 153 36.65 -45.85 9.85
C LEU A 153 35.63 -46.85 9.27
N TYR A 154 36.12 -47.90 8.60
CA TYR A 154 35.28 -48.95 8.03
C TYR A 154 35.95 -50.32 8.06
N LYS A 155 35.26 -51.31 8.63
CA LYS A 155 35.73 -52.70 8.72
C LYS A 155 34.91 -53.65 7.86
N LYS A 156 35.50 -54.19 6.79
CA LYS A 156 34.77 -55.00 5.79
C LYS A 156 34.11 -56.24 6.37
N GLU A 157 34.71 -56.86 7.38
CA GLU A 157 34.20 -58.09 8.00
C GLU A 157 32.98 -57.85 8.90
N GLN A 158 32.80 -56.62 9.39
CA GLN A 158 31.71 -56.24 10.30
C GLN A 158 30.49 -55.65 9.57
N ASN A 159 30.67 -55.20 8.33
CA ASN A 159 29.62 -54.52 7.57
C ASN A 159 29.07 -55.40 6.44
N SER A 160 27.76 -55.33 6.26
CA SER A 160 27.01 -56.04 5.22
C SER A 160 25.93 -55.12 4.63
N PRO A 161 25.39 -55.44 3.44
CA PRO A 161 24.28 -54.68 2.87
C PRO A 161 23.04 -54.60 3.78
N SER A 162 22.84 -55.57 4.67
CA SER A 162 21.72 -55.60 5.64
C SER A 162 22.03 -54.94 7.00
N SER A 163 23.30 -54.70 7.32
CA SER A 163 23.72 -54.14 8.61
C SER A 163 25.08 -53.45 8.46
N CYS A 164 25.12 -52.13 8.69
CA CYS A 164 26.34 -51.34 8.59
C CYS A 164 26.47 -50.37 9.77
N PRO A 165 27.11 -50.77 10.88
CA PRO A 165 27.41 -49.85 11.99
C PRO A 165 28.34 -48.68 11.60
N ASP A 166 29.16 -48.85 10.56
CA ASP A 166 30.14 -47.85 10.13
C ASP A 166 29.56 -46.82 9.12
N CYS A 167 28.33 -47.04 8.67
CA CYS A 167 27.64 -46.16 7.72
C CYS A 167 26.84 -45.09 8.47
N LEU A 168 27.48 -43.97 8.82
CA LEU A 168 26.87 -42.91 9.63
C LEU A 168 26.16 -41.85 8.80
N ALA A 169 26.77 -41.40 7.70
CA ALA A 169 26.26 -40.28 6.91
C ALA A 169 25.16 -40.73 5.96
N SER A 170 24.06 -39.96 5.95
CA SER A 170 23.01 -40.06 4.96
C SER A 170 23.16 -38.93 3.95
N PRO A 171 23.06 -39.20 2.64
CA PRO A 171 23.07 -38.16 1.60
C PRO A 171 21.82 -37.25 1.65
N LEU A 172 20.86 -37.55 2.53
CA LEU A 172 19.67 -36.73 2.76
C LEU A 172 19.85 -35.76 3.94
N GLY A 173 21.03 -35.72 4.57
CA GLY A 173 21.34 -34.89 5.72
C GLY A 173 21.44 -35.71 7.01
N THR A 174 22.55 -35.52 7.71
CA THR A 174 22.85 -36.11 9.02
C THR A 174 23.36 -35.05 9.98
N ILE A 175 22.90 -35.11 11.23
CA ILE A 175 23.40 -34.29 12.33
C ILE A 175 23.95 -35.22 13.40
N VAL A 176 25.11 -34.86 13.97
CA VAL A 176 25.78 -35.63 15.02
C VAL A 176 26.13 -34.72 16.19
N THR A 177 25.81 -35.17 17.41
CA THR A 177 26.32 -34.59 18.65
C THR A 177 27.26 -35.57 19.32
N THR A 178 28.44 -35.09 19.70
CA THR A 178 29.41 -35.86 20.47
C THR A 178 29.22 -35.65 21.97
N VAL A 179 29.36 -36.72 22.75
CA VAL A 179 29.30 -36.70 24.22
C VAL A 179 30.42 -37.56 24.78
N ASP A 180 31.22 -36.99 25.66
CA ASP A 180 32.23 -37.70 26.43
C ASP A 180 31.62 -38.26 27.72
N GLU A 181 31.71 -39.57 27.93
CA GLU A 181 31.35 -40.22 29.20
C GLU A 181 32.54 -41.07 29.68
N GLY A 182 33.24 -40.55 30.70
CA GLY A 182 34.47 -41.15 31.19
C GLY A 182 35.58 -41.08 30.13
N ALA A 183 36.02 -42.24 29.64
CA ALA A 183 37.03 -42.36 28.59
C ALA A 183 36.44 -42.77 27.22
N THR A 184 35.11 -42.77 27.09
CA THR A 184 34.42 -43.18 25.86
C THR A 184 33.71 -42.00 25.23
N LEU A 185 33.93 -41.83 23.93
CA LEU A 185 33.26 -40.84 23.10
C LEU A 185 32.05 -41.48 22.41
N PHE A 186 30.86 -40.92 22.62
CA PHE A 186 29.61 -41.36 22.00
C PHE A 186 29.13 -40.38 20.94
N PHE A 187 28.70 -40.92 19.81
CA PHE A 187 28.15 -40.20 18.68
C PHE A 187 26.65 -40.45 18.66
N PHE A 188 25.90 -39.41 18.98
CA PHE A 188 24.45 -39.38 18.88
C PHE A 188 24.09 -38.88 17.49
N VAL A 189 23.63 -39.79 16.63
CA VAL A 189 23.43 -39.56 15.21
C VAL A 189 21.94 -39.46 14.92
N ALA A 190 21.55 -38.41 14.20
CA ALA A 190 20.23 -38.27 13.62
C ALA A 190 20.34 -38.11 12.09
N ALA A 191 19.72 -39.01 11.33
CA ALA A 191 19.87 -39.07 9.88
C ALA A 191 18.52 -39.09 9.16
N SER A 192 18.38 -38.28 8.11
CA SER A 192 17.23 -38.35 7.22
C SER A 192 17.32 -39.63 6.38
N VAL A 193 16.24 -40.40 6.22
CA VAL A 193 16.25 -41.67 5.49
C VAL A 193 15.14 -41.74 4.45
N ASN A 194 15.36 -42.54 3.40
CA ASN A 194 14.34 -43.00 2.44
C ASN A 194 14.47 -44.52 2.25
N ALA A 195 13.67 -45.13 1.37
CA ALA A 195 13.70 -46.58 1.18
C ALA A 195 15.10 -47.09 0.77
N THR A 196 15.79 -46.38 -0.12
CA THR A 196 17.14 -46.75 -0.58
C THR A 196 18.16 -46.73 0.56
N VAL A 197 18.19 -45.66 1.35
CA VAL A 197 19.15 -45.46 2.46
C VAL A 197 18.86 -46.38 3.65
N ALA A 198 17.58 -46.75 3.87
CA ALA A 198 17.18 -47.59 5.00
C ALA A 198 17.27 -49.10 4.73
N GLN A 199 17.38 -49.53 3.47
CA GLN A 199 17.37 -50.96 3.10
C GLN A 199 18.75 -51.52 2.73
N ARG A 200 19.64 -50.70 2.15
CA ARG A 200 20.98 -51.12 1.74
C ARG A 200 22.05 -50.29 2.45
N TYR A 201 22.93 -50.96 3.20
CA TYR A 201 23.86 -50.33 4.14
C TYR A 201 23.12 -49.35 5.07
N PRO A 202 22.19 -49.85 5.89
CA PRO A 202 21.12 -49.04 6.46
C PRO A 202 21.62 -47.97 7.44
N ARG A 203 21.15 -46.74 7.27
CA ARG A 203 21.26 -45.68 8.30
C ARG A 203 20.00 -45.68 9.13
N ARG A 204 20.14 -45.36 10.42
CA ARG A 204 19.00 -45.22 11.33
C ARG A 204 18.64 -43.75 11.48
N SER A 205 17.35 -43.44 11.59
CA SER A 205 16.90 -42.07 11.84
C SER A 205 17.47 -41.50 13.11
N ILE A 206 17.59 -42.32 14.15
CA ILE A 206 18.27 -42.00 15.40
C ILE A 206 19.09 -43.20 15.83
N SER A 207 20.37 -43.01 16.12
CA SER A 207 21.26 -44.07 16.60
C SER A 207 22.33 -43.53 17.53
N VAL A 208 22.91 -44.42 18.34
CA VAL A 208 24.08 -44.10 19.14
C VAL A 208 25.19 -45.07 18.77
N VAL A 209 26.31 -44.52 18.33
CA VAL A 209 27.51 -45.27 17.98
C VAL A 209 28.70 -44.75 18.77
N ARG A 210 29.75 -45.55 18.92
CA ARG A 210 31.03 -45.10 19.46
C ARG A 210 32.16 -45.52 18.53
N PRO A 211 33.20 -44.69 18.34
CA PRO A 211 34.41 -45.14 17.66
C PRO A 211 35.03 -46.35 18.38
N LEU A 212 35.62 -47.26 17.59
CA LEU A 212 36.41 -48.35 18.15
C LEU A 212 37.78 -47.84 18.59
N SER A 213 38.33 -48.38 19.67
CA SER A 213 39.69 -48.06 20.14
C SER A 213 40.78 -48.51 19.17
N THR A 214 40.44 -49.35 18.19
CA THR A 214 41.30 -49.74 17.06
C THR A 214 41.30 -48.73 15.93
N GLU A 215 40.48 -47.68 16.02
CA GLU A 215 40.38 -46.57 15.06
C GLU A 215 40.03 -47.01 13.63
N ASP A 216 39.41 -48.19 13.45
CA ASP A 216 39.08 -48.81 12.16
C ASP A 216 37.57 -48.95 11.92
N GLY A 217 36.72 -48.33 12.75
CA GLY A 217 35.27 -48.40 12.61
C GLY A 217 34.51 -47.95 13.85
N PHE A 218 33.23 -48.32 13.91
CA PHE A 218 32.27 -47.98 14.95
C PHE A 218 31.62 -49.21 15.56
N HIS A 219 31.23 -49.07 16.82
CA HIS A 219 30.38 -50.01 17.51
C HIS A 219 28.98 -49.41 17.70
N MET A 220 27.95 -50.11 17.20
CA MET A 220 26.55 -49.73 17.43
C MET A 220 26.20 -49.96 18.90
N VAL A 221 25.94 -48.89 19.65
CA VAL A 221 25.62 -48.98 21.08
C VAL A 221 24.12 -49.17 21.26
N MET A 222 23.31 -48.44 20.48
CA MET A 222 21.86 -48.53 20.47
C MET A 222 21.39 -48.86 19.06
N ASN A 223 20.61 -49.94 18.88
CA ASN A 223 20.12 -50.41 17.56
C ASN A 223 19.32 -49.36 16.74
N GLY A 224 18.88 -48.29 17.39
CA GLY A 224 18.36 -47.09 16.76
C GLY A 224 16.87 -47.15 16.39
N LEU A 225 16.27 -45.97 16.18
CA LEU A 225 14.93 -45.79 15.65
C LEU A 225 15.01 -45.42 14.17
N THR A 226 14.12 -45.96 13.35
CA THR A 226 14.04 -45.61 11.93
C THR A 226 12.60 -45.59 11.44
N VAL A 227 12.32 -44.71 10.49
CA VAL A 227 10.99 -44.59 9.87
C VAL A 227 10.53 -45.95 9.30
N LEU A 228 9.29 -46.33 9.61
CA LEU A 228 8.70 -47.59 9.19
C LEU A 228 8.75 -47.76 7.66
N PRO A 229 9.00 -48.98 7.13
CA PRO A 229 9.20 -49.21 5.69
C PRO A 229 8.14 -48.59 4.76
N GLY A 230 6.86 -48.64 5.14
CA GLY A 230 5.76 -48.07 4.34
C GLY A 230 5.71 -46.54 4.30
N LEU A 231 6.51 -45.85 5.11
CA LEU A 231 6.52 -44.39 5.24
C LEU A 231 7.84 -43.74 4.78
N GLN A 232 8.89 -44.52 4.50
CA GLN A 232 10.24 -44.00 4.25
C GLN A 232 10.33 -43.00 3.09
N ASP A 233 9.53 -43.17 2.03
CA ASP A 233 9.54 -42.25 0.88
C ASP A 233 8.51 -41.11 0.98
N SER A 234 7.47 -41.28 1.81
CA SER A 234 6.40 -40.28 1.97
C SER A 234 6.58 -39.36 3.18
N TYR A 235 7.35 -39.80 4.18
CA TYR A 235 7.58 -39.11 5.45
C TYR A 235 9.07 -38.93 5.71
N ARG A 236 9.57 -37.75 5.37
CA ARG A 236 10.95 -37.33 5.66
C ARG A 236 10.98 -36.47 6.92
N ILE A 237 11.92 -36.79 7.80
CA ILE A 237 12.27 -35.99 8.98
C ILE A 237 13.46 -35.11 8.60
N ASP A 238 13.33 -33.79 8.69
CA ASP A 238 14.44 -32.85 8.47
C ASP A 238 15.06 -32.46 9.82
N TYR A 239 16.25 -32.98 10.13
CA TYR A 239 16.98 -32.63 11.34
C TYR A 239 17.71 -31.30 11.14
N ILE A 240 17.39 -30.31 11.99
CA ILE A 240 17.84 -28.93 11.82
C ILE A 240 19.00 -28.61 12.76
N TYR A 241 18.93 -29.09 13.99
CA TYR A 241 19.93 -28.77 15.03
C TYR A 241 19.97 -29.87 16.09
N SER A 242 21.10 -30.03 16.75
CA SER A 242 21.26 -30.92 17.91
C SER A 242 22.21 -30.31 18.93
N PHE A 243 22.03 -30.67 20.19
CA PHE A 243 22.89 -30.24 21.28
C PHE A 243 22.81 -31.22 22.44
N SER A 244 23.76 -31.14 23.36
CA SER A 244 23.79 -31.95 24.58
C SER A 244 23.73 -31.09 25.84
N THR A 245 23.19 -31.69 26.89
CA THR A 245 23.29 -31.23 28.27
C THR A 245 24.05 -32.29 29.07
N LYS A 246 24.18 -32.13 30.39
CA LYS A 246 24.79 -33.15 31.24
C LYS A 246 24.01 -34.47 31.28
N GLU A 247 22.70 -34.42 31.07
CA GLU A 247 21.81 -35.58 31.27
C GLU A 247 21.27 -36.15 29.96
N TYR A 248 21.04 -35.30 28.96
CA TYR A 248 20.37 -35.67 27.71
C TYR A 248 21.04 -35.07 26.48
N VAL A 249 20.87 -35.76 25.36
CA VAL A 249 21.09 -35.25 24.00
C VAL A 249 19.75 -34.94 23.36
N TYR A 250 19.68 -33.85 22.61
CA TYR A 250 18.47 -33.34 21.99
C TYR A 250 18.63 -33.21 20.48
N PHE A 251 17.54 -33.49 19.77
CA PHE A 251 17.43 -33.35 18.32
C PHE A 251 16.22 -32.51 17.96
N LEU A 252 16.46 -31.41 17.25
CA LEU A 252 15.42 -30.57 16.68
C LEU A 252 15.17 -30.98 15.24
N SER A 253 13.90 -31.21 14.93
CA SER A 253 13.49 -31.64 13.61
C SER A 253 12.22 -30.94 13.16
N LEU A 254 12.08 -30.80 11.84
CA LEU A 254 10.87 -30.35 11.18
C LEU A 254 10.22 -31.56 10.52
N GLN A 255 9.03 -31.88 10.99
CA GLN A 255 8.31 -33.10 10.63
C GLN A 255 6.88 -32.77 10.18
N ARG A 256 6.25 -33.68 9.45
CA ARG A 256 4.81 -33.59 9.16
C ARG A 256 4.00 -34.02 10.38
N GLU A 257 2.96 -33.27 10.70
CA GLU A 257 2.03 -33.56 11.80
C GLU A 257 1.40 -34.96 11.67
N ASN A 258 0.98 -35.35 10.46
CA ASN A 258 0.41 -36.68 10.23
C ASN A 258 1.28 -37.45 9.23
N PRO A 259 1.96 -38.53 9.68
CA PRO A 259 2.85 -39.29 8.80
C PRO A 259 2.18 -39.94 7.59
N SER A 260 0.88 -40.26 7.69
CA SER A 260 0.11 -40.89 6.61
C SER A 260 -0.46 -39.90 5.60
N LYS A 261 -0.40 -38.58 5.86
CA LYS A 261 -0.94 -37.54 4.98
C LYS A 261 0.16 -36.62 4.46
N SER A 262 0.51 -36.78 3.18
CA SER A 262 1.54 -35.97 2.51
C SER A 262 1.22 -34.47 2.40
N ASN A 263 0.00 -34.04 2.71
CA ASN A 263 -0.43 -32.65 2.71
C ASN A 263 -0.67 -32.08 4.13
N SER A 264 -0.31 -32.81 5.20
CA SER A 264 -0.44 -32.29 6.56
C SER A 264 0.48 -31.09 6.79
N ALA A 265 0.14 -30.26 7.78
CA ALA A 265 1.00 -29.18 8.22
C ALA A 265 2.34 -29.72 8.76
N PHE A 266 3.35 -28.86 8.76
CA PHE A 266 4.63 -29.13 9.41
C PHE A 266 4.59 -28.68 10.86
N GLN A 267 5.34 -29.37 11.72
CA GLN A 267 5.52 -29.09 13.13
C GLN A 267 6.99 -29.25 13.50
N THR A 268 7.44 -28.47 14.49
CA THR A 268 8.80 -28.58 15.04
C THR A 268 8.78 -29.51 16.23
N HIS A 269 9.61 -30.54 16.20
CA HIS A 269 9.74 -31.55 17.24
C HIS A 269 11.10 -31.40 17.94
N LEU A 270 11.10 -31.57 19.26
CA LEU A 270 12.30 -31.74 20.07
C LEU A 270 12.29 -33.15 20.64
N GLY A 271 13.16 -34.01 20.09
CA GLY A 271 13.45 -35.32 20.64
C GLY A 271 14.54 -35.25 21.68
N ARG A 272 14.48 -36.06 22.75
CA ARG A 272 15.59 -36.24 23.70
C ARG A 272 15.89 -37.71 23.97
N LEU A 273 17.17 -38.00 24.21
CA LEU A 273 17.69 -39.27 24.71
C LEU A 273 18.56 -39.05 25.94
N PRO A 274 18.43 -39.85 27.01
CA PRO A 274 19.34 -39.78 28.14
C PRO A 274 20.73 -40.31 27.76
N ILE A 275 21.77 -39.71 28.36
CA ILE A 275 23.15 -40.11 28.14
C ILE A 275 23.47 -41.41 28.89
N MET A 276 23.00 -41.54 30.13
CA MET A 276 23.31 -42.69 31.01
C MET A 276 22.60 -44.00 30.62
N ILE A 277 21.48 -43.93 29.87
CA ILE A 277 20.63 -45.10 29.56
C ILE A 277 20.36 -45.12 28.06
N LEU A 278 21.28 -45.72 27.30
CA LEU A 278 21.28 -45.72 25.83
C LEU A 278 20.33 -46.77 25.23
N GLU A 279 19.05 -46.65 25.59
CA GLU A 279 18.01 -47.58 25.17
C GLU A 279 16.94 -46.90 24.31
N VAL A 280 16.46 -47.60 23.29
CA VAL A 280 15.49 -47.08 22.31
C VAL A 280 14.18 -46.64 22.99
N TRP A 281 13.73 -47.41 23.99
CA TRP A 281 12.47 -47.16 24.69
C TRP A 281 12.51 -45.92 25.61
N MET A 282 13.68 -45.30 25.81
CA MET A 282 13.83 -44.03 26.54
C MET A 282 13.66 -42.79 25.65
N TYR A 283 13.44 -42.96 24.34
CA TYR A 283 13.23 -41.84 23.42
C TYR A 283 11.94 -41.09 23.72
N ARG A 284 12.01 -39.76 23.84
CA ARG A 284 10.86 -38.88 24.07
C ARG A 284 10.86 -37.75 23.06
N GLU A 285 9.69 -37.38 22.56
CA GLU A 285 9.51 -36.17 21.74
C GLU A 285 8.47 -35.24 22.34
N VAL A 286 8.65 -33.93 22.14
CA VAL A 286 7.65 -32.90 22.40
C VAL A 286 7.58 -31.93 21.22
N ILE A 287 6.37 -31.46 20.91
CA ILE A 287 6.15 -30.44 19.89
C ILE A 287 6.49 -29.07 20.48
N LEU A 288 7.36 -28.32 19.81
CA LEU A 288 7.68 -26.93 20.17
C LEU A 288 6.90 -25.96 19.28
N GLU A 289 6.25 -24.98 19.90
CA GLU A 289 5.52 -23.95 19.17
C GLU A 289 5.99 -22.54 19.55
N CYS A 290 6.24 -21.70 18.53
CA CYS A 290 6.48 -20.29 18.72
C CYS A 290 5.24 -19.50 18.29
N ARG A 291 4.66 -18.71 19.19
CA ARG A 291 3.39 -18.01 18.98
C ARG A 291 3.53 -16.51 19.13
N PHE A 292 2.72 -15.75 18.40
CA PHE A 292 2.54 -14.33 18.66
C PHE A 292 1.22 -14.08 19.39
N GLU A 293 1.29 -13.55 20.62
CA GLU A 293 0.14 -13.21 21.46
C GLU A 293 0.12 -11.71 21.81
N PRO A 294 -0.88 -10.93 21.37
CA PRO A 294 -0.94 -9.49 21.62
C PRO A 294 -1.27 -9.15 23.10
N LYS A 295 -0.39 -8.39 23.78
CA LYS A 295 -0.47 -8.03 25.22
C LYS A 295 -1.72 -7.22 25.66
N ARG A 296 -2.66 -6.86 24.79
CA ARG A 296 -3.87 -6.06 25.12
C ARG A 296 -5.18 -6.75 24.69
N ARG A 297 -5.58 -7.80 25.42
CA ARG A 297 -6.94 -8.36 25.30
C ARG A 297 -8.07 -7.44 25.83
N ARG A 298 -7.75 -6.33 26.53
CA ARG A 298 -8.74 -5.51 27.27
C ARG A 298 -9.30 -4.27 26.59
N ARG A 299 -8.91 -3.94 25.35
CA ARG A 299 -9.59 -2.90 24.55
C ARG A 299 -9.77 -3.39 23.11
N LYS A 300 -10.99 -3.81 22.77
CA LYS A 300 -11.45 -4.10 21.40
C LYS A 300 -11.06 -2.94 20.47
N ARG A 301 -9.99 -3.11 19.68
CA ARG A 301 -9.60 -2.37 18.46
C ARG A 301 -8.24 -2.89 17.98
N ALA A 302 -8.25 -3.90 17.10
CA ALA A 302 -7.23 -4.27 16.09
C ALA A 302 -7.14 -5.80 15.88
N ASP A 303 -7.11 -6.21 14.62
CA ASP A 303 -7.04 -7.56 14.06
C ASP A 303 -5.69 -8.28 14.33
N PHE A 304 -5.38 -8.56 15.59
CA PHE A 304 -4.25 -9.44 15.89
C PHE A 304 -4.76 -10.88 15.96
N LYS A 305 -4.62 -11.60 14.84
CA LYS A 305 -4.79 -13.06 14.79
C LYS A 305 -3.60 -13.70 15.52
N ASP A 306 -3.86 -14.66 16.40
CA ASP A 306 -2.79 -15.47 16.99
C ASP A 306 -2.06 -16.21 15.84
N ILE A 307 -0.75 -16.01 15.71
CA ILE A 307 0.08 -16.62 14.66
C ILE A 307 0.89 -17.74 15.31
N VAL A 308 0.89 -18.93 14.70
CA VAL A 308 1.75 -20.05 15.08
C VAL A 308 2.85 -20.19 14.02
N TYR A 309 4.09 -19.94 14.42
CA TYR A 309 5.27 -20.16 13.58
C TYR A 309 5.70 -21.61 13.75
N ASN A 310 5.19 -22.47 12.86
CA ASN A 310 5.24 -23.92 12.97
C ASN A 310 6.56 -24.56 12.53
N GLY A 311 7.40 -23.85 11.77
CA GLY A 311 8.65 -24.41 11.24
C GLY A 311 9.91 -23.69 11.70
N LEU A 312 10.73 -24.38 12.51
CA LEU A 312 12.08 -23.96 12.86
C LEU A 312 12.96 -23.81 11.61
N GLN A 313 13.79 -22.76 11.57
CA GLN A 313 14.74 -22.51 10.49
C GLN A 313 16.20 -22.74 10.94
N ALA A 314 16.49 -22.31 12.16
CA ALA A 314 17.77 -22.51 12.85
C ALA A 314 17.55 -22.42 14.36
N ALA A 315 18.47 -23.00 15.13
CA ALA A 315 18.44 -22.96 16.57
C ALA A 315 19.85 -22.79 17.15
N TYR A 316 19.91 -22.30 18.38
CA TYR A 316 21.14 -22.14 19.13
C TYR A 316 20.89 -22.45 20.60
N PHE A 317 21.74 -23.29 21.18
CA PHE A 317 21.72 -23.63 22.59
C PHE A 317 22.75 -22.77 23.36
N GLY A 318 22.29 -22.07 24.40
CA GLY A 318 23.16 -21.20 25.22
C GLY A 318 22.48 -20.65 26.46
N GLN A 319 23.08 -19.63 27.06
CA GLN A 319 22.56 -18.96 28.28
C GLN A 319 22.04 -17.55 27.95
N ALA A 320 21.22 -17.01 28.84
CA ALA A 320 20.80 -15.61 28.78
C ALA A 320 21.68 -14.73 29.68
N GLY A 321 21.93 -13.50 29.24
CA GLY A 321 22.35 -12.43 30.13
C GLY A 321 21.26 -12.10 31.15
N LYS A 322 21.66 -11.53 32.29
CA LYS A 322 20.79 -11.24 33.43
C LYS A 322 19.48 -10.54 33.04
N ASP A 323 19.56 -9.53 32.16
CA ASP A 323 18.39 -8.72 31.78
C ASP A 323 17.28 -9.57 31.14
N LEU A 324 17.66 -10.53 30.27
CA LEU A 324 16.69 -11.40 29.60
C LEU A 324 16.25 -12.56 30.50
N ALA A 325 17.15 -13.10 31.32
CA ALA A 325 16.81 -14.17 32.27
C ALA A 325 15.72 -13.72 33.26
N ASP A 326 15.88 -12.52 33.83
CA ASP A 326 14.90 -11.90 34.73
C ASP A 326 13.54 -11.69 34.03
N GLU A 327 13.53 -11.27 32.76
CA GLU A 327 12.30 -11.06 31.96
C GLU A 327 11.60 -12.36 31.54
N LEU A 328 12.36 -13.45 31.38
CA LEU A 328 11.87 -14.79 31.11
C LEU A 328 11.41 -15.53 32.37
N GLY A 329 11.81 -15.05 33.56
CA GLY A 329 11.50 -15.68 34.85
C GLY A 329 12.27 -16.99 35.06
N VAL A 330 13.52 -17.03 34.60
CA VAL A 330 14.42 -18.19 34.67
C VAL A 330 15.72 -17.78 35.36
N ASP A 331 16.46 -18.75 35.90
CA ASP A 331 17.75 -18.46 36.51
C ASP A 331 18.78 -18.05 35.45
N GLN A 332 19.77 -17.21 35.80
CA GLN A 332 20.81 -16.82 34.86
C GLN A 332 21.66 -18.02 34.38
N THR A 333 21.75 -19.08 35.17
CA THR A 333 22.44 -20.33 34.85
C THR A 333 21.57 -21.33 34.08
N ASP A 334 20.27 -21.06 33.91
CA ASP A 334 19.39 -21.93 33.14
C ASP A 334 19.84 -21.98 31.67
N ASN A 335 19.86 -23.19 31.13
CA ASN A 335 20.15 -23.40 29.73
C ASN A 335 18.90 -23.15 28.88
N ILE A 336 19.07 -22.37 27.82
CA ILE A 336 18.00 -21.90 26.94
C ILE A 336 18.29 -22.32 25.51
N LEU A 337 17.28 -22.91 24.89
CA LEU A 337 17.23 -23.13 23.46
C LEU A 337 16.55 -21.94 22.79
N TYR A 338 17.30 -21.23 21.96
CA TYR A 338 16.80 -20.16 21.11
C TYR A 338 16.48 -20.75 19.73
N GLY A 339 15.24 -20.64 19.28
CA GLY A 339 14.83 -21.07 17.95
C GLY A 339 14.28 -19.91 17.14
N VAL A 340 14.74 -19.77 15.90
CA VAL A 340 14.10 -18.91 14.90
C VAL A 340 13.10 -19.72 14.08
N PHE A 341 11.85 -19.28 14.09
CA PHE A 341 10.73 -19.96 13.45
C PHE A 341 10.17 -19.11 12.32
N ALA A 342 9.59 -19.78 11.32
CA ALA A 342 8.80 -19.18 10.26
C ALA A 342 7.50 -19.99 10.09
N GLU A 343 6.50 -19.37 9.46
CA GLU A 343 5.34 -20.12 9.00
C GLU A 343 5.74 -20.94 7.77
N VAL A 344 5.64 -22.27 7.88
CA VAL A 344 6.00 -23.21 6.82
C VAL A 344 4.72 -23.80 6.22
N ASN A 345 4.57 -23.63 4.91
CA ASN A 345 3.41 -24.14 4.19
C ASN A 345 3.44 -25.69 4.04
N VAL A 346 2.36 -26.29 3.54
CA VAL A 346 2.24 -27.75 3.34
C VAL A 346 3.28 -28.37 2.40
N ARG A 347 3.98 -27.54 1.60
CA ARG A 347 5.09 -27.94 0.72
C ARG A 347 6.47 -27.85 1.39
N GLY A 348 6.55 -27.40 2.64
CA GLY A 348 7.81 -27.23 3.36
C GLY A 348 8.53 -25.92 3.05
N GLN A 349 7.87 -24.95 2.41
CA GLN A 349 8.49 -23.65 2.10
C GLN A 349 8.17 -22.61 3.19
N PRO A 350 9.18 -21.93 3.76
CA PRO A 350 8.99 -20.92 4.79
C PRO A 350 8.54 -19.57 4.20
N ASN A 351 7.59 -18.92 4.87
CA ASN A 351 7.19 -17.55 4.61
C ASN A 351 8.25 -16.56 5.16
N LYS A 352 8.31 -15.36 4.56
CA LYS A 352 9.22 -14.28 5.00
C LYS A 352 8.73 -13.54 6.24
N ASN A 353 8.30 -14.26 7.27
CA ASN A 353 7.95 -13.69 8.56
C ASN A 353 8.56 -14.60 9.62
N SER A 354 9.56 -14.09 10.33
CA SER A 354 10.27 -14.87 11.35
C SER A 354 9.92 -14.42 12.76
N ALA A 355 9.97 -15.37 13.68
CA ALA A 355 9.83 -15.18 15.11
C ALA A 355 11.03 -15.80 15.84
N LEU A 356 11.33 -15.29 17.02
CA LEU A 356 12.34 -15.86 17.91
C LEU A 356 11.69 -16.26 19.23
N CYS A 357 11.80 -17.54 19.57
CA CYS A 357 11.33 -18.05 20.85
C CYS A 357 12.50 -18.63 21.67
N ALA A 358 12.44 -18.40 22.98
CA ALA A 358 13.40 -18.90 23.96
C ALA A 358 12.74 -19.95 24.85
N PHE A 359 13.28 -21.17 24.83
CA PHE A 359 12.77 -22.33 25.56
C PHE A 359 13.77 -22.73 26.64
N SER A 360 13.40 -22.54 27.92
CA SER A 360 14.20 -23.06 29.04
C SER A 360 14.14 -24.59 29.03
N ILE A 361 15.30 -25.23 28.91
CA ILE A 361 15.40 -26.69 28.82
C ILE A 361 14.93 -27.36 30.11
N THR A 362 15.16 -26.74 31.26
CA THR A 362 14.62 -27.18 32.55
C THR A 362 13.09 -27.32 32.50
N ASN A 363 12.40 -26.30 31.97
CA ASN A 363 10.94 -26.32 31.85
C ASN A 363 10.43 -27.29 30.78
N VAL A 364 11.16 -27.44 29.68
CA VAL A 364 10.82 -28.40 28.62
C VAL A 364 10.93 -29.83 29.14
N ASN A 365 12.01 -30.15 29.87
CA ASN A 365 12.19 -31.46 30.47
C ASN A 365 11.06 -31.81 31.44
N HIS A 366 10.69 -30.86 32.30
CA HIS A 366 9.55 -31.03 33.20
C HIS A 366 8.23 -31.28 32.45
N ALA A 367 8.02 -30.61 31.30
CA ALA A 367 6.85 -30.84 30.47
C ALA A 367 6.87 -32.24 29.82
N ILE A 368 8.04 -32.73 29.40
CA ILE A 368 8.21 -34.09 28.87
C ILE A 368 7.87 -35.12 29.94
N ASP A 369 8.43 -34.98 31.15
CA ASP A 369 8.23 -35.91 32.24
C ASP A 369 6.74 -35.98 32.66
N LYS A 370 6.09 -34.82 32.77
CA LYS A 370 4.64 -34.73 33.01
C LYS A 370 3.81 -35.34 31.88
N GLY A 371 4.22 -35.17 30.63
CA GLY A 371 3.53 -35.74 29.47
C GLY A 371 3.57 -37.26 29.46
N VAL A 372 4.71 -37.85 29.80
CA VAL A 372 4.87 -39.30 29.96
C VAL A 372 4.04 -39.81 31.15
N GLU A 373 4.08 -39.11 32.28
CA GLU A 373 3.27 -39.43 33.45
C GLU A 373 1.77 -39.40 33.13
N ALA A 374 1.31 -38.42 32.35
CA ALA A 374 -0.08 -38.32 31.91
C ALA A 374 -0.49 -39.47 30.98
N CYS A 375 0.39 -39.92 30.08
CA CYS A 375 0.16 -41.11 29.25
C CYS A 375 0.05 -42.39 30.10
N CYS A 376 0.81 -42.50 31.20
CA CYS A 376 0.85 -43.73 31.99
C CYS A 376 -0.11 -43.78 33.19
N LYS A 377 -0.86 -42.72 33.45
CA LYS A 377 -1.92 -42.69 34.47
C LYS A 377 -3.25 -43.14 33.87
N SER A 378 -4.03 -43.91 34.64
CA SER A 378 -5.43 -44.21 34.29
C SER A 378 -6.27 -42.93 34.34
N GLY A 379 -6.81 -42.50 33.20
CA GLY A 379 -7.63 -41.30 33.06
C GLY A 379 -8.87 -41.54 32.20
N SER A 380 -9.82 -40.61 32.21
CA SER A 380 -11.05 -40.67 31.41
C SER A 380 -10.84 -40.38 29.92
N GLU A 381 -9.73 -39.74 29.56
CA GLU A 381 -9.36 -39.41 28.19
C GLU A 381 -8.32 -40.41 27.66
N GLN A 382 -8.63 -41.04 26.53
CA GLN A 382 -7.71 -41.98 25.88
C GLN A 382 -6.69 -41.20 25.03
N LEU A 383 -5.49 -40.99 25.58
CA LEU A 383 -4.39 -40.32 24.89
C LEU A 383 -3.74 -41.25 23.85
N SER A 384 -3.26 -40.70 22.73
CA SER A 384 -2.41 -41.44 21.78
C SER A 384 -0.95 -41.40 22.24
N ARG A 385 -0.24 -42.54 22.21
CA ARG A 385 1.20 -42.62 22.51
C ARG A 385 2.06 -41.87 21.48
N GLY A 386 1.54 -41.76 20.24
CA GLY A 386 2.20 -41.06 19.13
C GLY A 386 3.42 -41.80 18.58
N LEU A 387 4.29 -41.06 17.88
CA LEU A 387 5.45 -41.61 17.14
C LEU A 387 5.07 -42.70 16.12
N CYS A 388 3.89 -42.59 15.51
CA CYS A 388 3.34 -43.51 14.51
C CYS A 388 4.24 -43.77 13.28
N HIS A 389 5.28 -42.97 13.08
CA HIS A 389 6.28 -43.16 12.03
C HIS A 389 7.44 -44.08 12.45
N PHE A 390 7.66 -44.28 13.76
CA PHE A 390 8.68 -45.19 14.32
C PHE A 390 8.09 -46.48 14.89
N GLN A 391 6.86 -46.43 15.38
CA GLN A 391 6.17 -47.56 16.02
C GLN A 391 4.70 -47.62 15.57
N PRO A 392 4.00 -48.75 15.75
CA PRO A 392 2.55 -48.83 15.52
C PRO A 392 1.79 -47.76 16.32
N CYS A 393 0.74 -47.18 15.74
CA CYS A 393 -0.09 -46.20 16.45
C CYS A 393 -0.92 -46.89 17.54
N GLU A 394 -0.64 -46.57 18.80
CA GLU A 394 -1.32 -47.14 19.96
C GLU A 394 -1.78 -46.04 20.94
N ASN A 395 -2.78 -46.37 21.76
CA ASN A 395 -3.27 -45.49 22.82
C ASN A 395 -2.57 -45.80 24.16
N CYS A 396 -2.46 -44.76 25.00
CA CYS A 396 -1.95 -44.78 26.36
C CYS A 396 -3.01 -45.30 27.36
N PRO A 397 -2.63 -46.09 28.38
CA PRO A 397 -2.02 -47.43 28.33
C PRO A 397 -3.08 -48.54 28.17
N HIS A 398 -2.76 -49.65 27.50
CA HIS A 398 -3.70 -50.77 27.38
C HIS A 398 -3.82 -51.56 28.69
N GLU A 399 -5.07 -51.68 29.15
CA GLU A 399 -5.58 -52.78 29.96
C GLU A 399 -5.34 -54.11 29.21
N SER A 400 -4.26 -54.83 29.53
CA SER A 400 -4.21 -56.29 29.35
C SER A 400 -2.95 -56.88 29.98
N TYR A 401 -3.19 -57.80 30.92
CA TYR A 401 -2.28 -58.82 31.46
C TYR A 401 -1.26 -58.40 32.54
N GLU A 402 -1.51 -58.98 33.71
CA GLU A 402 -0.60 -59.28 34.82
C GLU A 402 0.91 -59.11 34.49
N GLY A 403 1.46 -57.95 34.81
CA GLY A 403 2.89 -57.66 34.69
C GLY A 403 3.15 -56.17 34.86
N ASN A 404 3.62 -55.77 36.02
CA ASN A 404 3.80 -54.37 36.42
C ASN A 404 5.01 -53.67 35.76
N ASP A 405 5.44 -54.14 34.57
CA ASP A 405 6.56 -53.57 33.83
C ASP A 405 6.07 -52.52 32.82
N ASN A 406 5.61 -51.44 33.45
CA ASN A 406 5.78 -50.02 33.12
C ASN A 406 5.48 -49.54 31.69
N CYS A 407 4.30 -48.95 31.52
CA CYS A 407 3.93 -48.07 30.38
C CYS A 407 5.00 -47.06 29.94
N SER A 408 5.89 -46.65 30.85
CA SER A 408 7.02 -45.74 30.59
C SER A 408 8.18 -46.39 29.81
N ALA A 409 8.21 -47.71 29.65
CA ALA A 409 9.22 -48.46 28.91
C ALA A 409 8.93 -48.50 27.39
N MET A 410 8.47 -47.38 26.81
CA MET A 410 8.16 -47.25 25.39
C MET A 410 8.46 -45.84 24.88
N PRO A 411 8.91 -45.67 23.62
CA PRO A 411 9.03 -44.35 22.99
C PRO A 411 7.69 -43.61 23.03
N THR A 412 7.69 -42.33 23.40
CA THR A 412 6.46 -41.58 23.65
C THR A 412 6.57 -40.14 23.12
N LEU A 413 5.54 -39.69 22.39
CA LEU A 413 5.32 -38.29 22.02
C LEU A 413 4.41 -37.63 23.05
N VAL A 414 4.84 -36.50 23.59
CA VAL A 414 4.03 -35.69 24.52
C VAL A 414 2.86 -35.07 23.75
N SER A 415 1.63 -35.36 24.18
CA SER A 415 0.41 -34.91 23.49
C SER A 415 0.20 -33.41 23.51
N GLN A 416 0.61 -32.72 24.59
CA GLN A 416 0.48 -31.27 24.71
C GLN A 416 1.71 -30.55 24.15
N PRO A 417 1.54 -29.63 23.17
CA PRO A 417 2.67 -28.85 22.65
C PRO A 417 3.19 -27.87 23.70
N PHE A 418 4.52 -27.70 23.74
CA PHE A 418 5.18 -26.75 24.60
C PHE A 418 5.43 -25.44 23.84
N TYR A 419 4.60 -24.42 24.13
CA TYR A 419 4.65 -23.15 23.40
C TYR A 419 5.37 -22.03 24.17
N ARG A 420 5.95 -21.10 23.42
CA ARG A 420 6.52 -19.83 23.90
C ARG A 420 6.09 -18.67 22.99
N VAL A 421 6.21 -17.45 23.52
CA VAL A 421 5.81 -16.22 22.81
C VAL A 421 7.03 -15.59 22.12
N ASP A 422 6.82 -15.11 20.89
CA ASP A 422 7.82 -14.41 20.09
C ASP A 422 8.42 -13.20 20.82
N LEU A 423 9.75 -13.22 21.00
CA LEU A 423 10.53 -12.13 21.60
C LEU A 423 10.54 -10.86 20.73
N PHE A 424 10.37 -11.00 19.42
CA PHE A 424 10.27 -9.85 18.52
C PHE A 424 8.88 -9.24 18.46
N ASN A 425 7.87 -9.85 19.09
CA ASN A 425 6.50 -9.35 19.13
C ASN A 425 5.98 -8.98 17.72
N SER A 426 6.22 -9.84 16.72
CA SER A 426 5.84 -9.71 15.31
C SER A 426 6.42 -8.47 14.60
N GLN A 427 7.58 -7.98 15.04
CA GLN A 427 8.30 -6.86 14.40
C GLN A 427 9.15 -7.29 13.18
N MET A 428 9.53 -8.56 13.07
CA MET A 428 10.38 -9.08 11.98
C MET A 428 9.53 -9.55 10.78
N ARG A 429 8.81 -8.61 10.18
CA ARG A 429 7.98 -8.83 8.98
C ARG A 429 8.81 -8.68 7.72
N ASP A 430 8.50 -9.48 6.68
CA ASP A 430 9.25 -9.56 5.42
C ASP A 430 10.74 -9.96 5.58
N VAL A 431 11.10 -10.53 6.74
CA VAL A 431 12.43 -11.05 7.05
C VAL A 431 12.31 -12.55 7.31
N LEU A 432 13.11 -13.34 6.58
CA LEU A 432 13.31 -14.77 6.85
C LEU A 432 14.70 -14.97 7.45
N PHE A 433 14.75 -15.32 8.73
CA PHE A 433 15.98 -15.75 9.39
C PHE A 433 16.33 -17.18 9.00
N THR A 434 17.60 -17.38 8.67
CA THR A 434 18.16 -18.66 8.22
C THR A 434 19.26 -19.16 9.15
N ALA A 435 19.80 -18.30 10.02
CA ALA A 435 20.80 -18.64 11.01
C ALA A 435 20.59 -17.84 12.29
N VAL A 436 20.97 -18.41 13.44
CA VAL A 436 20.96 -17.74 14.74
C VAL A 436 22.17 -18.16 15.57
N LEU A 437 22.83 -17.19 16.19
CA LEU A 437 23.80 -17.37 17.25
C LEU A 437 23.44 -16.41 18.39
N VAL A 438 23.61 -16.84 19.64
CA VAL A 438 23.34 -16.00 20.81
C VAL A 438 24.59 -15.90 21.67
N THR A 439 24.97 -14.69 22.04
CA THR A 439 26.09 -14.42 22.96
C THR A 439 25.65 -13.53 24.11
N THR A 440 26.46 -13.47 25.16
CA THR A 440 26.22 -12.63 26.33
C THR A 440 27.34 -11.62 26.48
N LEU A 441 26.99 -10.34 26.66
CA LEU A 441 27.96 -9.27 26.88
C LEU A 441 27.51 -8.38 28.04
N GLY A 442 28.21 -8.47 29.18
CA GLY A 442 27.77 -7.83 30.42
C GLY A 442 26.45 -8.43 30.91
N THR A 443 25.42 -7.60 31.11
CA THR A 443 24.07 -8.05 31.48
C THR A 443 23.18 -8.37 30.27
N HIS A 444 23.62 -7.99 29.06
CA HIS A 444 22.84 -8.08 27.85
C HIS A 444 22.96 -9.43 27.16
N THR A 445 21.88 -9.88 26.55
CA THR A 445 21.85 -11.00 25.61
C THR A 445 21.83 -10.46 24.19
N LEU A 446 22.80 -10.87 23.37
CA LEU A 446 22.94 -10.44 21.98
C LEU A 446 22.55 -11.58 21.05
N GLY A 447 21.55 -11.34 20.19
CA GLY A 447 21.18 -12.25 19.10
C GLY A 447 21.83 -11.81 17.79
N HIS A 448 22.45 -12.75 17.09
CA HIS A 448 23.10 -12.55 15.79
C HIS A 448 22.40 -13.43 14.76
N PHE A 449 21.74 -12.80 13.79
CA PHE A 449 20.84 -13.46 12.87
C PHE A 449 21.33 -13.32 11.43
N GLY A 450 21.40 -14.44 10.73
CA GLY A 450 21.57 -14.48 9.28
C GLY A 450 20.21 -14.49 8.58
N THR A 451 20.10 -13.79 7.45
CA THR A 451 18.85 -13.69 6.68
C THR A 451 18.96 -14.32 5.29
N SER A 452 17.80 -14.65 4.72
CA SER A 452 17.69 -15.21 3.35
C SER A 452 18.17 -14.29 2.22
N ASP A 453 18.28 -12.98 2.49
CA ASP A 453 18.76 -11.94 1.56
C ASP A 453 20.23 -11.54 1.81
N GLY A 454 20.96 -12.30 2.62
CA GLY A 454 22.40 -12.13 2.76
C GLY A 454 22.84 -11.07 3.75
N ARG A 455 21.99 -10.78 4.74
CA ARG A 455 22.24 -9.77 5.77
C ARG A 455 22.51 -10.40 7.12
N ILE A 456 23.23 -9.66 7.94
CA ILE A 456 23.42 -9.93 9.37
C ILE A 456 22.66 -8.88 10.16
N LEU A 457 21.76 -9.33 11.03
CA LEU A 457 21.09 -8.51 12.03
C LEU A 457 21.67 -8.83 13.41
N GLN A 458 22.08 -7.80 14.14
CA GLN A 458 22.50 -7.94 15.53
C GLN A 458 21.57 -7.13 16.43
N VAL A 459 21.04 -7.81 17.44
CA VAL A 459 19.93 -7.32 18.25
C VAL A 459 20.23 -7.56 19.73
N ILE A 460 20.00 -6.56 20.56
CA ILE A 460 19.90 -6.77 22.01
C ILE A 460 18.52 -7.36 22.31
N LEU A 461 18.51 -8.60 22.80
CA LEU A 461 17.29 -9.36 23.04
C LEU A 461 16.65 -8.92 24.36
N THR A 462 15.42 -8.41 24.26
CA THR A 462 14.52 -8.12 25.39
C THR A 462 13.10 -8.48 24.98
N ARG A 463 12.23 -8.79 25.93
CA ARG A 463 10.84 -9.24 25.74
C ARG A 463 9.87 -8.11 25.35
N ASN A 464 10.30 -6.85 25.43
CA ASN A 464 9.43 -5.68 25.23
C ASN A 464 9.80 -4.86 23.99
N LYS A 465 11.09 -4.57 23.80
CA LYS A 465 11.58 -3.74 22.68
C LYS A 465 12.97 -4.24 22.27
N PRO A 466 13.06 -5.22 21.36
CA PRO A 466 14.34 -5.62 20.82
C PRO A 466 15.03 -4.41 20.17
N LEU A 467 16.30 -4.19 20.49
CA LEU A 467 17.07 -3.08 19.92
C LEU A 467 17.97 -3.61 18.81
N VAL A 468 17.60 -3.35 17.56
CA VAL A 468 18.48 -3.63 16.40
C VAL A 468 19.59 -2.58 16.40
N PHE A 469 20.78 -2.96 16.83
CA PHE A 469 21.93 -2.05 16.88
C PHE A 469 22.83 -2.20 15.65
N SER A 470 22.68 -3.27 14.87
CA SER A 470 23.36 -3.41 13.59
C SER A 470 22.53 -4.21 12.58
N ASN A 471 22.55 -3.77 11.33
CA ASN A 471 21.96 -4.46 10.19
C ASN A 471 22.76 -4.11 8.93
N TYR A 472 23.42 -5.10 8.33
CA TYR A 472 24.29 -4.88 7.17
C TYR A 472 24.36 -6.12 6.26
N SER A 473 24.66 -5.90 4.98
CA SER A 473 24.78 -6.98 3.99
C SER A 473 26.17 -7.60 4.00
N LEU A 474 26.26 -8.93 3.96
CA LEU A 474 27.47 -9.66 3.59
C LEU A 474 27.51 -9.97 2.08
N GLY A 475 26.34 -10.00 1.42
CA GLY A 475 26.18 -10.21 -0.01
C GLY A 475 24.70 -10.29 -0.39
N GLU A 476 24.41 -10.90 -1.54
CA GLU A 476 23.03 -11.06 -2.08
C GLU A 476 22.47 -12.49 -1.94
N GLN A 477 23.29 -13.46 -1.54
CA GLN A 477 22.89 -14.86 -1.35
C GLN A 477 22.32 -15.09 0.06
N SER A 478 21.59 -16.17 0.28
CA SER A 478 21.11 -16.52 1.63
C SER A 478 22.28 -16.86 2.57
N VAL A 479 22.24 -16.34 3.81
CA VAL A 479 23.14 -16.81 4.87
C VAL A 479 22.78 -18.26 5.18
N SER A 480 23.78 -19.15 5.24
CA SER A 480 23.59 -20.55 5.58
C SER A 480 23.25 -20.72 7.06
N ARG A 481 22.47 -21.76 7.40
CA ARG A 481 22.25 -22.18 8.80
C ARG A 481 23.54 -22.58 9.51
N THR A 482 24.56 -22.97 8.73
CA THR A 482 25.92 -23.28 9.19
C THR A 482 26.61 -22.01 9.69
N ALA A 483 26.64 -21.85 11.01
CA ALA A 483 27.26 -20.73 11.70
C ALA A 483 27.86 -21.22 13.03
N ALA A 484 28.93 -20.56 13.50
CA ALA A 484 29.62 -20.97 14.72
C ALA A 484 30.15 -19.76 15.50
N VAL A 485 30.23 -19.90 16.82
CA VAL A 485 30.97 -18.97 17.68
C VAL A 485 32.46 -19.30 17.54
N TYR A 486 33.26 -18.31 17.14
CA TYR A 486 34.70 -18.49 16.94
C TYR A 486 35.51 -18.05 18.16
N SER A 487 35.12 -16.93 18.76
CA SER A 487 35.65 -16.45 20.04
C SER A 487 34.59 -15.60 20.74
N LYS A 488 34.90 -15.08 21.95
CA LYS A 488 34.01 -14.13 22.65
C LYS A 488 33.71 -12.86 21.84
N ASP A 489 34.62 -12.49 20.94
CA ASP A 489 34.56 -11.25 20.17
C ASP A 489 34.17 -11.47 18.69
N SER A 490 34.14 -12.72 18.22
CA SER A 490 33.99 -13.03 16.80
C SER A 490 33.14 -14.27 16.54
N LEU A 491 32.36 -14.20 15.47
CA LEU A 491 31.44 -15.21 14.99
C LEU A 491 31.79 -15.57 13.55
N LEU A 492 31.35 -16.74 13.09
CA LEU A 492 31.48 -17.19 11.72
C LEU A 492 30.10 -17.38 11.09
N PHE A 493 29.91 -16.75 9.93
CA PHE A 493 28.72 -16.93 9.11
C PHE A 493 29.13 -17.35 7.70
N VAL A 494 28.41 -18.32 7.14
CA VAL A 494 28.65 -18.84 5.80
C VAL A 494 27.64 -18.24 4.81
N LEU A 495 28.14 -17.80 3.66
CA LEU A 495 27.38 -17.24 2.56
C LEU A 495 27.86 -17.86 1.24
N GLY A 496 27.19 -18.90 0.76
CA GLY A 496 27.61 -19.65 -0.42
C GLY A 496 29.00 -20.25 -0.26
N ASN A 497 29.97 -19.76 -1.02
CA ASN A 497 31.38 -20.20 -0.98
C ASN A 497 32.29 -19.31 -0.09
N LYS A 498 31.71 -18.42 0.73
CA LYS A 498 32.47 -17.53 1.61
C LYS A 498 32.12 -17.76 3.08
N MET A 499 33.13 -17.72 3.94
CA MET A 499 33.00 -17.73 5.40
C MET A 499 33.49 -16.39 5.94
N PHE A 500 32.60 -15.62 6.58
CA PHE A 500 32.90 -14.29 7.12
C PHE A 500 33.18 -14.32 8.62
N LYS A 501 34.21 -13.59 9.06
CA LYS A 501 34.46 -13.28 10.47
C LYS A 501 33.66 -12.04 10.88
N VAL A 502 32.65 -12.22 11.71
CA VAL A 502 31.72 -11.17 12.15
C VAL A 502 31.97 -10.78 13.61
N PRO A 503 32.20 -9.49 13.93
CA PRO A 503 32.39 -9.05 15.31
C PRO A 503 31.08 -9.06 16.12
N THR A 504 31.12 -9.53 17.37
CA THR A 504 29.94 -9.60 18.25
C THR A 504 29.38 -8.21 18.59
N VAL A 505 30.24 -7.19 18.70
CA VAL A 505 29.90 -5.80 19.03
C VAL A 505 29.44 -4.95 17.83
N GLY A 506 29.31 -5.54 16.65
CA GLY A 506 28.94 -4.83 15.42
C GLY A 506 30.12 -4.42 14.55
N PRO A 507 29.88 -4.20 13.24
CA PRO A 507 30.94 -3.98 12.25
C PRO A 507 31.53 -2.55 12.30
N GLY A 508 30.88 -1.61 12.97
CA GLY A 508 31.30 -0.21 13.11
C GLY A 508 30.11 0.71 13.44
N CYS A 509 30.33 2.02 13.39
CA CYS A 509 29.35 3.03 13.84
C CYS A 509 28.77 3.91 12.71
N ALA A 510 29.34 3.82 11.50
CA ALA A 510 29.01 4.68 10.37
C ALA A 510 27.53 4.72 9.94
N HIS A 511 26.70 3.73 10.31
CA HIS A 511 25.27 3.72 9.99
C HIS A 511 24.44 4.68 10.86
N PHE A 512 24.96 5.22 11.97
CA PHE A 512 24.28 6.26 12.74
C PHE A 512 24.50 7.64 12.10
N MET A 513 23.45 8.21 11.51
CA MET A 513 23.53 9.41 10.65
C MET A 513 23.49 10.74 11.40
N THR A 514 23.24 10.71 12.71
CA THR A 514 23.04 11.91 13.54
C THR A 514 23.84 11.79 14.83
N CYS A 515 24.25 12.93 15.38
CA CYS A 515 25.00 12.96 16.62
C CYS A 515 24.23 12.31 17.77
N SER A 516 22.95 12.67 17.95
CA SER A 516 22.09 12.06 18.97
C SER A 516 22.01 10.54 18.85
N MET A 517 21.78 10.00 17.65
CA MET A 517 21.73 8.54 17.46
C MET A 517 23.09 7.87 17.69
N CYS A 518 24.18 8.52 17.25
CA CYS A 518 25.54 8.03 17.46
C CYS A 518 25.88 7.90 18.95
N LEU A 519 25.56 8.93 19.74
CA LEU A 519 25.86 8.97 21.17
C LEU A 519 24.85 8.15 22.01
N THR A 520 23.70 7.79 21.44
CA THR A 520 22.72 6.87 22.06
C THR A 520 23.01 5.40 21.74
N ALA A 521 23.95 5.11 20.83
CA ALA A 521 24.33 3.74 20.50
C ALA A 521 24.81 2.95 21.74
N PRO A 522 24.61 1.62 21.79
CA PRO A 522 25.06 0.80 22.90
C PRO A 522 26.54 1.02 23.24
N ARG A 523 26.85 1.16 24.54
CA ARG A 523 28.20 1.56 25.00
C ARG A 523 29.31 0.63 24.52
N PHE A 524 29.03 -0.66 24.37
CA PHE A 524 29.99 -1.66 23.89
C PHE A 524 30.40 -1.49 22.42
N MET A 525 29.65 -0.74 21.60
CA MET A 525 30.04 -0.44 20.21
C MET A 525 31.17 0.59 20.12
N ASN A 526 31.39 1.35 21.21
CA ASN A 526 32.34 2.44 21.34
C ASN A 526 32.21 3.54 20.26
N CYS A 527 30.97 3.90 19.92
CA CYS A 527 30.67 4.96 18.96
C CYS A 527 30.86 6.37 19.57
N GLY A 528 31.29 7.31 18.72
CA GLY A 528 31.32 8.75 19.02
C GLY A 528 31.26 9.58 17.74
N TRP A 529 30.97 10.87 17.89
CA TRP A 529 30.76 11.80 16.80
C TRP A 529 32.08 12.44 16.35
N CYS A 530 32.44 12.26 15.08
CA CYS A 530 33.68 12.74 14.48
C CYS A 530 33.34 13.74 13.35
N SER A 531 33.29 15.03 13.68
CA SER A 531 33.13 16.14 12.72
C SER A 531 32.06 15.95 11.62
N GLY A 532 30.93 15.32 11.94
CA GLY A 532 29.80 15.14 11.01
C GLY A 532 29.47 13.69 10.65
N ASN A 533 30.28 12.71 11.06
CA ASN A 533 29.96 11.28 10.95
C ASN A 533 30.06 10.58 12.31
N CYS A 534 29.51 9.38 12.41
CA CYS A 534 29.65 8.53 13.58
C CYS A 534 30.73 7.47 13.33
N SER A 535 31.75 7.41 14.17
CA SER A 535 32.88 6.49 14.02
C SER A 535 33.37 6.00 15.37
N ARG A 536 34.22 4.97 15.36
CA ARG A 536 35.03 4.62 16.53
C ARG A 536 36.16 5.64 16.71
N GLN A 537 36.77 5.63 17.88
CA GLN A 537 37.83 6.58 18.23
C GLN A 537 39.09 6.38 17.37
N ASP A 538 39.45 5.14 17.07
CA ASP A 538 40.57 4.74 16.22
C ASP A 538 40.36 5.05 14.74
N GLU A 539 39.10 5.21 14.31
CA GLU A 539 38.71 5.56 12.94
C GLU A 539 38.67 7.08 12.70
N CYS A 540 38.71 7.91 13.76
CA CYS A 540 38.54 9.35 13.66
C CYS A 540 39.90 10.07 13.59
N THR A 541 40.11 10.85 12.52
CA THR A 541 41.29 11.71 12.36
C THR A 541 41.08 13.14 12.89
N SER A 542 39.85 13.48 13.28
CA SER A 542 39.42 14.80 13.74
C SER A 542 39.07 14.80 15.24
N GLN A 543 38.45 15.87 15.75
CA GLN A 543 37.97 15.90 17.13
C GLN A 543 36.81 14.91 17.31
N TRP A 544 37.10 13.81 18.00
CA TRP A 544 36.13 12.80 18.38
C TRP A 544 35.45 13.20 19.69
N ASN A 545 34.12 13.26 19.69
CA ASN A 545 33.31 13.64 20.85
C ASN A 545 32.34 12.52 21.23
N LYS A 546 32.24 12.21 22.53
CA LYS A 546 31.28 11.23 23.07
C LYS A 546 30.23 11.84 24.01
N ASP A 547 30.38 13.12 24.36
CA ASP A 547 29.65 13.73 25.46
C ASP A 547 28.59 14.74 24.99
N SER A 548 28.76 15.37 23.83
CA SER A 548 27.85 16.45 23.40
C SER A 548 27.57 16.54 21.90
N CYS A 549 26.43 17.15 21.56
CA CYS A 549 25.99 17.47 20.21
C CYS A 549 25.77 18.96 20.02
N ALA A 550 26.05 19.49 18.82
CA ALA A 550 25.83 20.89 18.48
C ALA A 550 24.41 21.13 17.92
N PRO A 551 23.74 22.23 18.28
CA PRO A 551 22.41 22.57 17.77
C PRO A 551 22.45 22.99 16.30
N VAL A 552 21.35 22.83 15.58
CA VAL A 552 21.21 23.23 14.17
C VAL A 552 19.91 24.01 13.96
N ILE A 553 19.97 25.18 13.31
CA ILE A 553 18.79 25.94 12.87
C ILE A 553 18.57 25.67 11.38
N THR A 554 17.34 25.30 11.02
CA THR A 554 16.93 25.02 9.62
C THR A 554 16.08 26.13 9.05
N GLU A 555 15.21 26.76 9.85
CA GLU A 555 14.34 27.85 9.40
C GLU A 555 13.86 28.73 10.57
N PHE A 556 13.29 29.90 10.25
CA PHE A 556 12.61 30.76 11.23
C PHE A 556 11.44 31.55 10.61
N PHE A 557 10.45 31.87 11.46
CA PHE A 557 9.25 32.63 11.12
C PHE A 557 8.83 33.59 12.25
N PRO A 558 8.29 34.79 11.97
CA PRO A 558 8.20 35.43 10.66
C PRO A 558 9.56 35.97 10.17
N LYS A 559 9.69 36.29 8.88
CA LYS A 559 10.91 36.89 8.30
C LYS A 559 11.06 38.39 8.65
N MET A 560 9.95 39.06 8.92
CA MET A 560 9.89 40.50 9.22
C MET A 560 9.02 40.75 10.45
N ALA A 561 9.44 41.66 11.33
CA ALA A 561 8.71 42.07 12.52
C ALA A 561 8.50 43.60 12.54
N PRO A 562 7.35 44.12 13.02
CA PRO A 562 7.14 45.55 13.18
C PRO A 562 8.07 46.18 14.24
N ALA A 563 8.77 47.25 13.89
CA ALA A 563 9.52 48.07 14.83
C ALA A 563 8.54 48.74 15.82
N GLY A 564 8.77 48.55 17.12
CA GLY A 564 7.87 48.99 18.19
C GLY A 564 6.80 47.96 18.60
N GLY A 565 6.63 46.87 17.85
CA GLY A 565 5.76 45.74 18.20
C GLY A 565 6.44 44.68 19.07
N GLU A 566 5.65 43.75 19.61
CA GLU A 566 6.13 42.57 20.36
C GLU A 566 5.85 41.31 19.53
N THR A 567 6.84 40.84 18.78
CA THR A 567 6.69 39.72 17.84
C THR A 567 7.16 38.40 18.45
N LEU A 568 6.39 37.34 18.18
CA LEU A 568 6.75 35.97 18.54
C LEU A 568 7.49 35.31 17.36
N VAL A 569 8.77 34.99 17.57
CA VAL A 569 9.64 34.31 16.60
C VAL A 569 9.66 32.80 16.90
N THR A 570 9.53 31.99 15.87
CA THR A 570 9.66 30.53 15.90
C THR A 570 10.91 30.14 15.14
N LEU A 571 11.85 29.49 15.82
CA LEU A 571 13.03 28.86 15.22
C LEU A 571 12.76 27.37 15.06
N CYS A 572 13.02 26.84 13.87
CA CYS A 572 12.93 25.43 13.52
C CYS A 572 14.34 24.87 13.40
N GLY A 573 14.58 23.66 13.90
CA GLY A 573 15.92 23.10 13.96
C GLY A 573 15.98 21.66 14.46
N TRP A 574 17.19 21.20 14.77
CA TRP A 574 17.46 19.89 15.38
C TRP A 574 18.45 20.02 16.51
N GLU A 575 18.49 19.01 17.37
CA GLU A 575 19.42 18.97 18.51
C GLU A 575 19.28 20.24 19.37
N LEU A 576 18.05 20.78 19.48
CA LEU A 576 17.77 21.96 20.30
C LEU A 576 17.57 21.60 21.77
N GLN A 577 17.43 20.31 22.09
CA GLN A 577 17.28 19.82 23.46
C GLN A 577 17.65 18.33 23.51
N SER A 578 18.31 17.87 24.57
CA SER A 578 18.58 16.44 24.79
C SER A 578 17.33 15.66 25.23
N ALA A 579 17.26 14.37 24.87
CA ALA A 579 16.05 13.54 24.99
C ALA A 579 15.67 13.07 26.43
N LEU A 580 16.45 13.41 27.47
CA LEU A 580 16.27 12.90 28.84
C LEU A 580 16.26 14.02 29.89
N ARG A 581 15.36 13.91 30.88
CA ARG A 581 14.97 15.01 31.79
C ARG A 581 16.01 15.39 32.86
N PRO A 582 15.99 16.66 33.34
CA PRO A 582 15.34 17.82 32.74
C PRO A 582 16.41 18.83 32.31
N ALA A 583 16.89 18.72 31.07
CA ALA A 583 17.33 19.93 30.39
C ALA A 583 16.09 20.80 30.18
N VAL A 584 15.92 21.85 31.00
CA VAL A 584 14.81 22.80 30.84
C VAL A 584 15.28 23.86 29.84
N ILE A 585 14.57 23.96 28.72
CA ILE A 585 14.73 25.10 27.80
C ILE A 585 14.45 26.37 28.60
N GLY A 586 15.43 27.24 28.74
CA GLY A 586 15.29 28.46 29.53
C GLY A 586 16.39 29.47 29.19
N GLY A 587 16.21 30.72 29.59
CA GLY A 587 17.12 31.81 29.21
C GLY A 587 18.56 31.69 29.72
N LYS A 588 18.87 30.70 30.57
CA LYS A 588 20.25 30.36 30.99
C LYS A 588 20.90 29.30 30.11
N THR A 589 20.11 28.37 29.57
CA THR A 589 20.58 27.25 28.75
C THR A 589 20.51 27.57 27.26
N HIS A 590 19.54 28.41 26.85
CA HIS A 590 19.27 28.79 25.47
C HIS A 590 19.26 30.31 25.34
N THR A 591 20.26 30.85 24.66
CA THR A 591 20.37 32.29 24.40
C THR A 591 20.16 32.56 22.91
N ILE A 592 19.12 33.34 22.58
CA ILE A 592 18.82 33.73 21.20
C ILE A 592 19.07 35.23 21.06
N THR A 593 19.92 35.62 20.13
CA THR A 593 20.22 37.02 19.81
C THR A 593 20.00 37.33 18.34
N VAL A 594 19.58 38.55 18.02
CA VAL A 594 19.36 39.02 16.66
C VAL A 594 20.17 40.30 16.43
N GLY A 595 21.01 40.33 15.38
CA GLY A 595 21.77 41.52 14.99
C GLY A 595 22.78 42.01 16.05
N SER A 596 22.79 43.31 16.34
CA SER A 596 23.74 43.99 17.23
C SER A 596 23.49 43.79 18.73
N LYS A 597 22.98 42.61 19.12
CA LYS A 597 22.61 42.15 20.50
C LYS A 597 21.15 42.35 20.95
N THR A 598 20.17 42.41 20.04
CA THR A 598 18.76 42.36 20.47
C THR A 598 18.44 40.97 21.01
N LEU A 599 18.11 40.86 22.31
CA LEU A 599 17.82 39.59 22.97
C LEU A 599 16.39 39.12 22.66
N CYS A 600 16.24 37.86 22.24
CA CYS A 600 14.94 37.21 22.08
C CYS A 600 14.65 36.34 23.31
N THR A 601 13.63 36.67 24.09
CA THR A 601 13.29 35.95 25.33
C THR A 601 12.62 34.62 25.02
N VAL A 602 13.30 33.51 25.32
CA VAL A 602 12.81 32.13 25.07
C VAL A 602 11.56 31.84 25.91
N LEU A 603 10.61 31.11 25.32
CA LEU A 603 9.40 30.61 25.97
C LEU A 603 9.50 29.09 26.18
N PRO A 604 9.76 28.61 27.41
CA PRO A 604 9.99 27.20 27.70
C PRO A 604 8.81 26.27 27.37
N GLU A 605 7.59 26.67 27.73
CA GLU A 605 6.41 25.78 27.72
C GLU A 605 6.02 25.29 26.32
N ASN A 606 6.40 26.04 25.29
CA ASN A 606 6.06 25.76 23.89
C ASN A 606 7.28 25.39 23.03
N SER A 607 8.42 25.11 23.66
CA SER A 607 9.66 24.74 22.98
C SER A 607 9.97 23.24 23.13
N SER A 608 10.66 22.66 22.15
CA SER A 608 11.03 21.25 22.06
C SER A 608 12.42 21.08 21.42
N SER A 609 12.86 19.83 21.23
CA SER A 609 14.10 19.49 20.52
C SER A 609 14.15 19.91 19.04
N GLU A 610 13.01 20.30 18.46
CA GLU A 610 12.86 20.68 17.05
C GLU A 610 12.37 22.13 16.86
N VAL A 611 11.77 22.72 17.89
CA VAL A 611 11.12 24.04 17.79
C VAL A 611 11.48 24.88 19.01
N LEU A 612 12.01 26.09 18.79
CA LEU A 612 12.24 27.09 19.85
C LEU A 612 11.35 28.32 19.60
N LEU A 613 10.56 28.72 20.59
CA LEU A 613 9.79 29.96 20.55
C LEU A 613 10.45 31.04 21.38
N CYS A 614 10.51 32.27 20.86
CA CYS A 614 10.99 33.42 21.62
C CYS A 614 10.24 34.72 21.28
N LYS A 615 10.25 35.67 22.19
CA LYS A 615 9.65 37.01 22.02
C LYS A 615 10.73 38.04 21.76
N ILE A 616 10.52 38.91 20.77
CA ILE A 616 11.45 39.97 20.40
C ILE A 616 10.76 41.33 20.34
N GLN A 617 11.49 42.36 20.77
CA GLN A 617 11.05 43.74 20.70
C GLN A 617 12.24 44.64 20.33
N GLU A 618 12.10 45.42 19.27
CA GLU A 618 13.08 46.39 18.81
C GLU A 618 12.35 47.67 18.38
N LYS A 619 12.90 48.84 18.72
CA LYS A 619 12.25 50.13 18.44
C LYS A 619 12.70 50.75 17.12
N ARG A 620 13.84 50.31 16.57
CA ARG A 620 14.41 50.87 15.34
C ARG A 620 14.27 49.89 14.17
N PRO A 621 13.81 50.33 12.99
CA PRO A 621 13.80 49.49 11.79
C PRO A 621 15.25 49.18 11.37
N ASN A 622 15.50 47.93 11.01
CA ASN A 622 16.81 47.44 10.57
C ASN A 622 16.64 46.16 9.76
N GLN A 623 17.41 45.95 8.70
CA GLN A 623 17.19 44.87 7.73
C GLN A 623 18.36 43.87 7.69
N ASN A 624 18.06 42.64 7.26
CA ASN A 624 19.03 41.57 7.01
C ASN A 624 19.93 41.22 8.22
N LEU A 625 19.29 41.05 9.37
CA LEU A 625 19.93 40.66 10.63
C LEU A 625 20.16 39.15 10.70
N THR A 626 21.20 38.76 11.44
CA THR A 626 21.53 37.36 11.73
C THR A 626 21.00 36.97 13.11
N ILE A 627 20.25 35.87 13.16
CA ILE A 627 19.83 35.19 14.39
C ILE A 627 20.97 34.26 14.81
N THR A 628 21.40 34.34 16.07
CA THR A 628 22.37 33.45 16.69
C THR A 628 21.73 32.75 17.89
N LEU A 629 21.76 31.41 17.86
CA LEU A 629 21.36 30.54 18.97
C LEU A 629 22.62 29.97 19.62
N GLU A 630 22.71 30.11 20.93
CA GLU A 630 23.74 29.49 21.77
C GLU A 630 23.05 28.57 22.78
N VAL A 631 23.47 27.30 22.81
CA VAL A 631 22.94 26.27 23.72
C VAL A 631 24.06 25.72 24.58
N ASN A 632 23.82 25.66 25.89
CA ASN A 632 24.69 25.01 26.86
C ASN A 632 23.82 24.34 27.95
N GLU A 633 23.62 23.03 27.84
CA GLU A 633 22.82 22.24 28.80
C GLU A 633 23.62 21.76 30.03
N GLU A 634 24.93 22.01 30.09
CA GLU A 634 25.85 21.40 31.07
C GLU A 634 25.80 19.85 31.03
N LYS A 635 26.43 19.18 32.01
CA LYS A 635 26.44 17.72 32.08
C LYS A 635 25.11 17.22 32.66
N VAL A 636 24.16 16.90 31.78
CA VAL A 636 22.88 16.28 32.13
C VAL A 636 23.04 14.78 32.40
N GLY A 637 22.12 14.18 33.17
CA GLY A 637 22.12 12.74 33.49
C GLY A 637 21.82 11.79 32.30
N GLY A 638 21.79 12.32 31.08
CA GLY A 638 21.58 11.58 29.83
C GLY A 638 22.88 11.08 29.18
N PRO A 639 22.79 10.34 28.06
CA PRO A 639 23.97 9.83 27.34
C PRO A 639 24.78 10.93 26.65
N TYR A 640 24.17 12.09 26.39
CA TYR A 640 24.83 13.28 25.82
C TYR A 640 24.11 14.56 26.25
N SER A 641 24.77 15.71 26.08
CA SER A 641 24.19 17.06 26.25
C SER A 641 24.22 17.87 24.95
N ILE A 642 23.37 18.90 24.83
CA ILE A 642 23.49 19.87 23.74
C ILE A 642 24.44 21.01 24.14
N GLN A 643 25.48 21.21 23.34
CA GLN A 643 26.43 22.31 23.52
C GLN A 643 26.94 22.83 22.16
N GLY A 644 26.76 24.12 21.90
CA GLY A 644 27.29 24.76 20.69
C GLY A 644 26.54 26.02 20.26
N THR A 645 26.86 26.50 19.07
CA THR A 645 26.24 27.71 18.48
C THR A 645 25.75 27.46 17.07
N ALA A 646 24.59 28.03 16.72
CA ALA A 646 23.99 27.99 15.39
C ALA A 646 23.61 29.40 14.93
N ARG A 647 23.69 29.68 13.62
CA ARG A 647 23.46 31.02 13.05
C ARG A 647 22.65 30.97 11.76
N MET A 648 21.77 31.95 11.53
CA MET A 648 21.02 32.10 10.27
C MET A 648 20.70 33.57 9.98
N SER A 649 20.91 34.02 8.74
CA SER A 649 20.65 35.40 8.30
C SER A 649 19.27 35.60 7.65
N GLY A 650 18.82 36.85 7.56
CA GLY A 650 17.63 37.25 6.79
C GLY A 650 16.44 37.75 7.61
N PHE A 651 16.60 38.04 8.90
CA PHE A 651 15.53 38.60 9.74
C PHE A 651 15.51 40.14 9.66
N SER A 652 14.34 40.79 9.63
CA SER A 652 14.27 42.27 9.52
C SER A 652 13.20 42.90 10.42
N PHE A 653 13.47 44.12 10.91
CA PHE A 653 12.50 45.00 11.56
C PHE A 653 12.05 46.11 10.59
N VAL A 654 10.74 46.29 10.44
CA VAL A 654 10.10 47.19 9.45
C VAL A 654 9.00 48.04 10.08
N GLU A 655 8.56 49.11 9.42
CA GLU A 655 7.48 49.98 9.92
C GLU A 655 6.24 49.87 9.02
N PRO A 656 5.15 49.22 9.46
CA PRO A 656 3.96 49.03 8.64
C PRO A 656 3.14 50.31 8.45
N SER A 657 2.59 50.54 7.26
CA SER A 657 1.70 51.70 6.99
C SER A 657 0.55 51.35 6.06
N LEU A 658 -0.67 51.86 6.34
CA LEU A 658 -1.87 51.67 5.53
C LEU A 658 -2.03 52.84 4.54
N THR A 659 -2.06 52.56 3.24
CA THR A 659 -2.14 53.59 2.18
C THR A 659 -3.56 53.79 1.66
N GLU A 660 -4.28 52.71 1.35
CA GLU A 660 -5.58 52.77 0.67
C GLU A 660 -6.50 51.61 1.09
N VAL A 661 -7.83 51.82 0.97
CA VAL A 661 -8.89 50.84 1.21
C VAL A 661 -9.78 50.80 -0.03
N GLY A 662 -9.78 49.70 -0.77
CA GLY A 662 -10.56 49.52 -2.00
C GLY A 662 -11.49 48.31 -1.95
N PRO A 663 -12.81 48.44 -2.23
CA PRO A 663 -13.56 49.68 -2.39
C PRO A 663 -13.63 50.49 -1.08
N ASP A 664 -13.89 51.79 -1.19
CA ASP A 664 -14.04 52.73 -0.07
C ASP A 664 -15.50 52.88 0.41
N TYR A 665 -16.44 52.11 -0.16
CA TYR A 665 -17.84 52.05 0.26
C TYR A 665 -18.46 50.65 0.14
N GLY A 666 -19.60 50.43 0.80
CA GLY A 666 -20.42 49.22 0.70
C GLY A 666 -21.75 49.32 1.47
N PRO A 667 -22.66 48.34 1.36
CA PRO A 667 -23.98 48.35 2.01
C PRO A 667 -23.91 48.13 3.53
N MET A 668 -24.92 48.59 4.27
CA MET A 668 -24.99 48.51 5.73
C MET A 668 -24.99 47.07 6.27
N PHE A 669 -25.57 46.11 5.56
CA PHE A 669 -25.51 44.71 6.00
C PHE A 669 -24.08 44.12 6.00
N GLY A 670 -23.09 44.80 5.40
CA GLY A 670 -21.68 44.40 5.40
C GLY A 670 -21.34 43.28 4.40
N GLY A 671 -20.17 42.66 4.59
CA GLY A 671 -19.63 41.59 3.75
C GLY A 671 -19.11 42.04 2.39
N THR A 672 -18.83 43.33 2.24
CA THR A 672 -18.05 43.84 1.10
C THR A 672 -16.62 43.36 1.25
N THR A 673 -16.08 42.69 0.23
CA THR A 673 -14.67 42.30 0.21
C THR A 673 -13.81 43.54 -0.04
N VAL A 674 -13.04 43.95 0.97
CA VAL A 674 -12.12 45.08 0.92
C VAL A 674 -10.67 44.62 0.82
N THR A 675 -9.91 45.34 0.02
CA THR A 675 -8.46 45.19 -0.11
C THR A 675 -7.79 46.39 0.53
N LEU A 676 -7.07 46.15 1.62
CA LEU A 676 -6.23 47.13 2.30
C LEU A 676 -4.84 47.04 1.70
N THR A 677 -4.36 48.13 1.10
CA THR A 677 -3.00 48.18 0.53
C THR A 677 -2.11 49.07 1.39
N GLY A 678 -0.83 48.72 1.48
CA GLY A 678 0.12 49.45 2.30
C GLY A 678 1.53 48.84 2.32
N GLN A 679 2.42 49.42 3.12
CA GLN A 679 3.78 48.93 3.26
C GLN A 679 3.91 47.96 4.43
N TYR A 680 4.62 46.84 4.24
CA TYR A 680 4.96 45.85 5.26
C TYR A 680 3.79 45.34 6.15
N LEU A 681 2.57 45.36 5.63
CA LEU A 681 1.38 44.81 6.28
C LEU A 681 1.46 43.28 6.47
N ASN A 682 2.36 42.61 5.73
CA ASN A 682 2.69 41.19 5.90
C ASN A 682 3.77 40.92 6.97
N SER A 683 4.22 41.93 7.72
CA SER A 683 5.13 41.72 8.86
C SER A 683 4.41 41.09 10.06
N GLY A 684 5.19 40.62 11.04
CA GLY A 684 4.69 40.08 12.31
C GLY A 684 4.01 38.71 12.20
N ARG A 685 3.40 38.27 13.30
CA ARG A 685 2.70 36.98 13.40
C ARG A 685 1.18 37.15 13.46
N GLN A 686 0.68 38.08 14.26
CA GLN A 686 -0.75 38.32 14.49
C GLN A 686 -1.15 39.65 13.85
N ARG A 687 -2.20 39.60 13.03
CA ARG A 687 -2.74 40.75 12.29
C ARG A 687 -4.23 40.83 12.54
N GLU A 688 -4.72 42.02 12.87
CA GLU A 688 -6.14 42.29 13.08
C GLU A 688 -6.53 43.58 12.35
N VAL A 689 -7.72 43.62 11.77
CA VAL A 689 -8.26 44.77 11.05
C VAL A 689 -9.57 45.20 11.72
N PHE A 690 -9.73 46.50 11.91
CA PHE A 690 -10.91 47.09 12.55
C PHE A 690 -11.57 48.14 11.65
N PHE A 691 -12.89 48.07 11.53
CA PHE A 691 -13.77 49.11 11.00
C PHE A 691 -14.52 49.74 12.18
N ALA A 692 -14.14 50.97 12.55
CA ALA A 692 -14.39 51.54 13.87
C ALA A 692 -13.90 50.60 14.99
N ASP A 693 -14.83 50.00 15.73
CA ASP A 693 -14.56 49.05 16.81
C ASP A 693 -14.94 47.61 16.46
N LYS A 694 -15.37 47.35 15.21
CA LYS A 694 -15.77 46.02 14.75
C LYS A 694 -14.65 45.33 13.98
N HIS A 695 -14.40 44.06 14.28
CA HIS A 695 -13.39 43.25 13.60
C HIS A 695 -13.81 42.94 12.15
N CYS A 696 -12.85 43.08 11.22
CA CYS A 696 -12.94 42.57 9.86
C CYS A 696 -12.39 41.14 9.81
N ASN A 697 -13.12 40.22 9.18
CA ASN A 697 -12.64 38.84 9.04
C ASN A 697 -11.62 38.77 7.89
N ILE A 698 -10.33 38.58 8.21
CA ILE A 698 -9.25 38.49 7.22
C ILE A 698 -9.40 37.19 6.41
N GLN A 699 -9.49 37.31 5.09
CA GLN A 699 -9.58 36.18 4.17
C GLN A 699 -8.20 35.73 3.69
N SER A 700 -7.33 36.68 3.33
CA SER A 700 -5.99 36.37 2.87
C SER A 700 -5.04 37.57 3.05
N VAL A 701 -3.75 37.26 3.11
CA VAL A 701 -2.66 38.24 3.11
C VAL A 701 -1.72 37.81 1.97
N PRO A 702 -1.94 38.30 0.74
CA PRO A 702 -1.10 37.95 -0.41
C PRO A 702 0.37 38.27 -0.17
N GLU A 703 1.28 37.43 -0.69
CA GLU A 703 2.71 37.74 -0.68
C GLU A 703 2.95 38.99 -1.53
N GLY A 704 3.47 40.04 -0.88
CA GLY A 704 3.69 41.34 -1.49
C GLY A 704 4.92 41.41 -2.38
N ASN A 705 4.94 42.33 -3.34
CA ASN A 705 6.12 42.65 -4.14
C ASN A 705 6.98 43.68 -3.41
N GLY A 706 8.05 43.23 -2.77
CA GLY A 706 9.01 44.09 -2.08
C GLY A 706 8.41 44.71 -0.82
N THR A 707 8.27 46.04 -0.79
CA THR A 707 7.76 46.78 0.37
C THR A 707 6.24 46.87 0.41
N SER A 708 5.57 46.74 -0.74
CA SER A 708 4.11 46.82 -0.87
C SER A 708 3.46 45.48 -0.55
N SER A 709 2.37 45.53 0.20
CA SER A 709 1.66 44.37 0.74
C SER A 709 0.17 44.69 0.86
N SER A 710 -0.67 43.65 0.93
CA SER A 710 -2.11 43.84 1.04
C SER A 710 -2.73 42.87 2.04
N ILE A 711 -3.88 43.27 2.59
CA ILE A 711 -4.73 42.43 3.44
C ILE A 711 -6.13 42.46 2.84
N ILE A 712 -6.69 41.28 2.58
CA ILE A 712 -8.06 41.14 2.06
C ILE A 712 -8.95 40.70 3.21
N CYS A 713 -10.05 41.41 3.46
CA CYS A 713 -10.99 41.09 4.53
C CYS A 713 -12.44 41.46 4.16
N GLN A 714 -13.42 40.96 4.91
CA GLN A 714 -14.84 41.27 4.70
C GLN A 714 -15.38 42.24 5.75
N THR A 715 -16.01 43.32 5.29
CA THR A 715 -16.55 44.38 6.17
C THR A 715 -17.62 43.84 7.13
N PRO A 716 -17.66 44.32 8.39
CA PRO A 716 -18.73 44.00 9.32
C PRO A 716 -20.03 44.76 8.98
N SER A 717 -21.15 44.42 9.62
CA SER A 717 -22.40 45.18 9.47
C SER A 717 -22.36 46.54 10.20
N ALA A 718 -23.03 47.55 9.66
CA ALA A 718 -23.16 48.89 10.22
C ALA A 718 -24.58 49.17 10.72
N ALA A 719 -24.70 49.99 11.77
CA ALA A 719 -26.01 50.35 12.35
C ALA A 719 -26.68 51.52 11.61
N GLU A 720 -25.89 52.43 11.03
CA GLU A 720 -26.34 53.61 10.31
C GLU A 720 -25.48 53.86 9.06
N VAL A 721 -25.99 54.67 8.13
CA VAL A 721 -25.27 55.15 6.94
C VAL A 721 -24.24 56.19 7.38
N GLY A 722 -22.98 56.07 6.96
CA GLY A 722 -21.92 57.03 7.33
C GLY A 722 -20.49 56.54 7.14
N GLN A 723 -19.51 57.41 7.42
CA GLN A 723 -18.08 57.08 7.37
C GLN A 723 -17.58 56.46 8.67
N VAL A 724 -16.72 55.44 8.57
CA VAL A 724 -16.03 54.80 9.70
C VAL A 724 -14.51 54.75 9.49
N PRO A 725 -13.70 54.89 10.54
CA PRO A 725 -12.24 54.74 10.45
C PRO A 725 -11.80 53.27 10.37
N VAL A 726 -10.77 52.97 9.57
CA VAL A 726 -10.20 51.64 9.33
C VAL A 726 -8.76 51.60 9.79
N LYS A 727 -8.41 50.73 10.74
CA LYS A 727 -7.05 50.58 11.29
C LYS A 727 -6.58 49.11 11.25
N VAL A 728 -5.28 48.91 11.09
CA VAL A 728 -4.62 47.60 11.13
C VAL A 728 -3.74 47.51 12.37
N VAL A 729 -3.81 46.39 13.09
CA VAL A 729 -2.99 46.08 14.26
C VAL A 729 -2.11 44.88 13.93
N ILE A 730 -0.78 45.02 14.05
CA ILE A 730 0.21 43.95 13.76
C ILE A 730 1.11 43.79 14.99
N ASP A 731 1.04 42.66 15.70
CA ASP A 731 1.87 42.38 16.89
C ASP A 731 1.92 43.56 17.90
N LYS A 732 0.75 44.17 18.18
CA LYS A 732 0.52 45.38 19.02
C LYS A 732 0.91 46.73 18.40
N PHE A 733 1.51 46.77 17.22
CA PHE A 733 1.69 48.01 16.45
C PHE A 733 0.37 48.42 15.78
N VAL A 734 -0.01 49.70 15.82
CA VAL A 734 -1.29 50.21 15.27
C VAL A 734 -1.01 51.21 14.14
N THR A 735 -1.58 50.99 12.95
CA THR A 735 -1.44 51.92 11.82
C THR A 735 -2.34 53.15 11.96
N PRO A 736 -1.99 54.29 11.34
CA PRO A 736 -2.91 55.41 11.16
C PRO A 736 -4.20 55.00 10.42
N PRO A 737 -5.38 55.56 10.76
CA PRO A 737 -6.65 55.12 10.20
C PRO A 737 -6.94 55.71 8.80
N LYS A 738 -7.67 54.95 7.97
CA LYS A 738 -8.32 55.40 6.71
C LYS A 738 -9.84 55.40 6.84
N MET A 739 -10.61 55.87 5.87
CA MET A 739 -12.08 55.97 5.98
C MET A 739 -12.78 55.01 5.02
N PHE A 740 -13.92 54.45 5.44
CA PHE A 740 -14.84 53.63 4.62
C PHE A 740 -16.29 54.09 4.81
N PHE A 741 -17.10 54.16 3.75
CA PHE A 741 -18.47 54.70 3.77
C PHE A 741 -19.55 53.62 3.61
N TYR A 742 -20.42 53.45 4.61
CA TYR A 742 -21.59 52.58 4.50
C TYR A 742 -22.76 53.30 3.81
N LYS A 743 -23.32 52.67 2.76
CA LYS A 743 -24.50 53.12 1.97
C LYS A 743 -25.75 52.30 2.33
N LYS A 744 -26.95 52.79 1.97
CA LYS A 744 -28.23 52.08 2.19
C LYS A 744 -28.24 50.73 1.46
N ASP A 745 -28.98 49.77 2.01
CA ASP A 745 -29.05 48.43 1.43
C ASP A 745 -29.81 48.39 0.08
N PRO A 746 -29.32 47.64 -0.92
CA PRO A 746 -29.98 47.41 -2.20
C PRO A 746 -31.22 46.50 -2.09
N VAL A 747 -32.23 46.73 -2.94
CA VAL A 747 -33.48 45.95 -3.03
C VAL A 747 -33.76 45.58 -4.50
N ILE A 748 -34.08 44.31 -4.77
CA ILE A 748 -34.41 43.82 -6.13
C ILE A 748 -35.93 43.69 -6.29
N THR A 749 -36.50 44.27 -7.36
CA THR A 749 -37.94 44.20 -7.69
C THR A 749 -38.27 43.16 -8.77
N SER A 750 -37.50 43.10 -9.87
CA SER A 750 -37.80 42.23 -11.03
C SER A 750 -36.55 41.76 -11.78
N VAL A 751 -36.64 40.63 -12.51
CA VAL A 751 -35.57 40.10 -13.38
C VAL A 751 -36.16 39.45 -14.64
N HIS A 752 -35.79 39.92 -15.83
CA HIS A 752 -36.31 39.44 -17.12
C HIS A 752 -35.22 39.33 -18.21
N PRO A 753 -35.29 38.35 -19.14
CA PRO A 753 -36.21 37.19 -19.17
C PRO A 753 -35.86 36.13 -18.11
N LEU A 754 -36.75 35.15 -17.89
CA LEU A 754 -36.53 34.03 -16.95
C LEU A 754 -35.95 32.77 -17.64
N CYS A 755 -35.30 32.95 -18.78
CA CYS A 755 -34.63 31.88 -19.50
C CYS A 755 -33.37 32.39 -20.23
N SER A 756 -32.47 31.48 -20.61
CA SER A 756 -31.23 31.80 -21.34
C SER A 756 -30.88 30.71 -22.35
N PHE A 757 -30.10 31.07 -23.36
CA PHE A 757 -29.34 30.11 -24.16
C PHE A 757 -28.17 29.50 -23.37
N ARG A 758 -27.64 28.37 -23.84
CA ARG A 758 -26.43 27.71 -23.29
C ARG A 758 -25.26 28.67 -23.24
N SER A 759 -25.06 29.45 -24.30
CA SER A 759 -24.02 30.47 -24.42
C SER A 759 -24.18 31.67 -23.47
N GLY A 760 -25.32 31.78 -22.79
CA GLY A 760 -25.68 32.94 -21.97
C GLY A 760 -26.63 33.89 -22.71
N SER A 761 -27.34 34.74 -21.96
CA SER A 761 -28.29 35.70 -22.52
C SER A 761 -28.35 36.95 -21.64
N ARG A 762 -28.70 38.09 -22.24
CA ARG A 762 -28.79 39.36 -21.51
C ARG A 762 -29.97 39.34 -20.53
N LEU A 763 -29.69 39.72 -19.27
CA LEU A 763 -30.61 39.83 -18.14
C LEU A 763 -30.73 41.28 -17.68
N MET A 764 -31.96 41.76 -17.52
CA MET A 764 -32.26 43.04 -16.89
C MET A 764 -32.74 42.80 -15.46
N ILE A 765 -32.10 43.45 -14.49
CA ILE A 765 -32.56 43.48 -13.09
C ILE A 765 -33.04 44.89 -12.78
N GLU A 766 -34.20 44.99 -12.13
CA GLU A 766 -34.75 46.25 -11.63
C GLU A 766 -34.80 46.22 -10.10
N GLY A 767 -34.69 47.39 -9.47
CA GLY A 767 -34.57 47.51 -8.03
C GLY A 767 -34.46 48.95 -7.50
N GLN A 768 -33.93 49.10 -6.29
CA GLN A 768 -33.57 50.36 -5.63
C GLN A 768 -32.20 50.24 -4.96
N ASN A 769 -31.44 51.34 -4.93
CA ASN A 769 -30.09 51.45 -4.33
C ASN A 769 -29.09 50.38 -4.84
N LEU A 770 -29.25 49.88 -6.07
CA LEU A 770 -28.37 48.83 -6.62
C LEU A 770 -26.90 49.29 -6.79
N ASP A 771 -26.67 50.60 -6.79
CA ASP A 771 -25.36 51.28 -6.82
C ASP A 771 -24.64 51.35 -5.45
N SER A 772 -25.29 50.85 -4.39
CA SER A 772 -24.71 50.83 -3.04
C SER A 772 -23.77 49.65 -2.81
N ALA A 773 -23.84 48.62 -3.65
CA ALA A 773 -23.00 47.44 -3.57
C ALA A 773 -21.85 47.47 -4.57
N HIS A 774 -20.72 46.88 -4.18
CA HIS A 774 -19.54 46.82 -5.06
C HIS A 774 -19.53 45.58 -5.95
N ASN A 775 -19.87 44.41 -5.38
CA ASN A 775 -19.92 43.15 -6.11
C ASN A 775 -21.35 42.58 -6.13
N THR A 776 -21.91 42.44 -7.32
CA THR A 776 -23.12 41.65 -7.53
C THR A 776 -22.74 40.33 -8.17
N VAL A 777 -22.88 39.23 -7.42
CA VAL A 777 -22.58 37.88 -7.91
C VAL A 777 -23.90 37.18 -8.19
N LYS A 778 -24.09 36.78 -9.43
CA LYS A 778 -25.24 35.96 -9.84
C LYS A 778 -24.77 34.52 -9.95
N TYR A 779 -25.54 33.61 -9.37
CA TYR A 779 -25.38 32.20 -9.72
C TYR A 779 -26.71 31.57 -10.05
N ILE A 780 -26.64 30.54 -10.88
CA ILE A 780 -27.79 29.72 -11.19
C ILE A 780 -27.50 28.35 -10.62
N LYS A 781 -28.38 27.90 -9.73
CA LYS A 781 -28.33 26.56 -9.14
C LYS A 781 -29.15 25.64 -10.04
N ILE A 782 -28.47 24.75 -10.76
CA ILE A 782 -29.08 23.72 -11.61
C ILE A 782 -28.61 22.39 -11.03
N PHE A 783 -29.52 21.61 -10.43
CA PHE A 783 -29.24 20.25 -9.92
C PHE A 783 -27.84 20.10 -9.29
N GLU A 784 -27.56 20.94 -8.28
CA GLU A 784 -26.33 21.00 -7.46
C GLU A 784 -25.05 21.63 -8.05
N HIS A 785 -25.03 22.00 -9.34
CA HIS A 785 -23.95 22.79 -9.91
C HIS A 785 -24.20 24.30 -9.72
N ILE A 786 -23.15 25.04 -9.31
CA ILE A 786 -23.18 26.49 -9.06
C ILE A 786 -22.20 27.16 -10.01
N ASN A 787 -22.70 27.77 -11.08
CA ASN A 787 -21.90 28.67 -11.92
C ASN A 787 -22.05 30.11 -11.43
N TRP A 788 -20.92 30.76 -11.13
CA TRP A 788 -20.88 32.15 -10.65
C TRP A 788 -20.40 33.09 -11.76
N THR A 789 -21.09 34.21 -11.92
CA THR A 789 -20.65 35.33 -12.76
C THR A 789 -20.80 36.62 -11.98
N VAL A 790 -19.74 37.42 -11.98
CA VAL A 790 -19.74 38.75 -11.39
C VAL A 790 -20.24 39.74 -12.43
N CYS A 791 -21.25 40.54 -12.08
CA CYS A 791 -21.65 41.67 -12.91
C CYS A 791 -20.74 42.86 -12.67
N ASN A 792 -20.37 43.58 -13.74
CA ASN A 792 -19.89 44.94 -13.58
C ASN A 792 -21.06 45.80 -13.10
N GLY A 793 -20.93 46.38 -11.90
CA GLY A 793 -21.96 47.23 -11.32
C GLY A 793 -22.34 48.39 -12.25
N THR A 794 -23.62 48.75 -12.26
CA THR A 794 -24.13 49.92 -12.98
C THR A 794 -24.09 51.15 -12.08
N ASN A 795 -23.77 52.33 -12.64
CA ASN A 795 -23.90 53.63 -11.95
C ASN A 795 -25.37 54.03 -11.69
N ASN A 796 -26.32 53.10 -11.86
CA ASN A 796 -27.74 53.34 -11.79
C ASN A 796 -28.36 52.57 -10.63
N GLY A 797 -28.97 53.28 -9.69
CA GLY A 797 -29.60 52.68 -8.50
C GLY A 797 -30.92 51.95 -8.77
N THR A 798 -31.49 52.04 -9.98
CA THR A 798 -32.83 51.50 -10.28
C THR A 798 -32.84 50.27 -11.19
N HIS A 799 -31.82 50.10 -12.03
CA HIS A 799 -31.72 48.96 -12.94
C HIS A 799 -30.26 48.64 -13.22
N MET A 800 -29.97 47.36 -13.45
CA MET A 800 -28.65 46.86 -13.79
C MET A 800 -28.73 45.82 -14.92
N GLU A 801 -27.84 45.94 -15.90
CA GLU A 801 -27.69 44.95 -16.97
C GLU A 801 -26.65 43.90 -16.57
N CYS A 802 -26.94 42.62 -16.76
CA CYS A 802 -25.89 41.60 -16.77
C CYS A 802 -26.14 40.49 -17.78
N TRP A 803 -25.20 39.56 -17.84
CA TRP A 803 -25.31 38.34 -18.60
C TRP A 803 -25.62 37.16 -17.69
N ALA A 804 -26.51 36.27 -18.14
CA ALA A 804 -26.65 34.96 -17.55
C ALA A 804 -25.36 34.15 -17.79
N PRO A 805 -24.88 33.37 -16.79
CA PRO A 805 -23.70 32.54 -16.96
C PRO A 805 -23.82 31.59 -18.17
N ALA A 806 -22.73 31.38 -18.89
CA ALA A 806 -22.70 30.31 -19.88
C ALA A 806 -22.78 28.95 -19.16
N PHE A 807 -23.57 28.03 -19.72
CA PHE A 807 -23.72 26.67 -19.21
C PHE A 807 -22.64 25.77 -19.84
N GLN A 808 -21.64 25.41 -19.03
CA GLN A 808 -20.39 24.77 -19.49
C GLN A 808 -20.57 23.30 -19.92
N GLU A 809 -21.60 22.60 -19.45
CA GLU A 809 -21.88 21.20 -19.79
C GLU A 809 -22.72 21.05 -21.07
N GLU A 810 -22.61 19.91 -21.77
CA GLU A 810 -23.47 19.60 -22.92
C GLU A 810 -24.90 19.30 -22.46
N MET A 811 -25.84 20.22 -22.68
CA MET A 811 -27.25 19.97 -22.42
C MET A 811 -27.79 18.83 -23.31
N PRO A 812 -28.58 17.88 -22.76
CA PRO A 812 -29.31 16.87 -23.54
C PRO A 812 -30.31 17.53 -24.48
N GLU A 813 -30.48 17.02 -25.71
CA GLU A 813 -31.30 17.69 -26.73
C GLU A 813 -32.80 17.77 -26.40
N ASP A 814 -33.29 16.98 -25.45
CA ASP A 814 -34.73 16.80 -25.20
C ASP A 814 -35.27 17.48 -23.93
N HIS A 815 -34.46 18.12 -23.08
CA HIS A 815 -34.94 18.73 -21.83
C HIS A 815 -34.32 20.12 -21.56
N PRO A 816 -35.12 21.18 -21.30
CA PRO A 816 -34.59 22.45 -20.84
C PRO A 816 -33.96 22.26 -19.45
N GLY A 817 -32.76 22.79 -19.25
CA GLY A 817 -32.09 22.75 -17.96
C GLY A 817 -32.88 23.58 -16.95
N MET A 818 -33.68 22.93 -16.09
CA MET A 818 -34.50 23.61 -15.09
C MET A 818 -33.61 24.04 -13.91
N GLY A 819 -33.43 25.36 -13.75
CA GLY A 819 -32.60 25.96 -12.70
C GLY A 819 -33.36 26.92 -11.80
N ARG A 820 -32.67 27.39 -10.76
CA ARG A 820 -33.05 28.59 -10.02
C ARG A 820 -31.96 29.64 -10.17
N ILE A 821 -32.33 30.84 -10.62
CA ILE A 821 -31.44 31.99 -10.56
C ILE A 821 -31.51 32.57 -9.15
N VAL A 822 -30.34 32.83 -8.56
CA VAL A 822 -30.18 33.42 -7.25
C VAL A 822 -29.22 34.59 -7.35
N ILE A 823 -29.59 35.72 -6.76
CA ILE A 823 -28.81 36.96 -6.80
C ILE A 823 -28.27 37.28 -5.41
N HIS A 824 -26.94 37.38 -5.32
CA HIS A 824 -26.18 37.73 -4.12
C HIS A 824 -25.55 39.10 -4.30
N ILE A 825 -25.63 39.92 -3.27
CA ILE A 825 -25.05 41.26 -3.29
C ILE A 825 -24.19 41.42 -2.03
N ASP A 826 -22.88 41.59 -2.22
CA ASP A 826 -21.88 41.65 -1.15
C ASP A 826 -22.08 40.57 -0.06
N GLY A 827 -22.32 40.94 1.20
CA GLY A 827 -22.51 40.01 2.32
C GLY A 827 -23.93 39.44 2.50
N LYS A 828 -24.90 39.84 1.67
CA LYS A 828 -26.29 39.38 1.79
C LYS A 828 -26.59 38.27 0.79
N HIS A 829 -26.81 37.07 1.32
CA HIS A 829 -27.14 35.90 0.53
C HIS A 829 -28.64 35.84 0.18
N ASP A 830 -28.93 35.27 -0.99
CA ASP A 830 -30.27 34.92 -1.47
C ASP A 830 -31.26 36.09 -1.53
N LEU A 831 -30.79 37.29 -1.88
CA LEU A 831 -31.59 38.51 -1.92
C LEU A 831 -32.80 38.39 -2.87
N TRP A 832 -32.66 37.61 -3.94
CA TRP A 832 -33.75 37.29 -4.86
C TRP A 832 -33.57 35.90 -5.49
N THR A 833 -34.64 35.11 -5.60
CA THR A 833 -34.62 33.75 -6.17
C THR A 833 -35.86 33.47 -7.02
N LYS A 834 -35.68 32.92 -8.23
CA LYS A 834 -36.80 32.46 -9.09
C LYS A 834 -36.39 31.30 -10.01
N ARG A 835 -37.37 30.61 -10.60
CA ARG A 835 -37.12 29.56 -11.62
C ARG A 835 -36.50 30.20 -12.87
N PHE A 836 -35.50 29.54 -13.44
CA PHE A 836 -34.76 30.00 -14.62
C PHE A 836 -34.40 28.83 -15.52
N ASP A 837 -34.81 28.88 -16.79
CA ASP A 837 -34.70 27.74 -17.71
C ASP A 837 -33.61 27.97 -18.77
N TYR A 838 -32.74 26.98 -18.97
CA TYR A 838 -31.72 27.00 -20.05
C TYR A 838 -32.19 26.21 -21.27
N HIS A 839 -31.96 26.80 -22.44
CA HIS A 839 -32.27 26.21 -23.74
C HIS A 839 -31.01 26.04 -24.60
N PRO A 840 -30.96 25.04 -25.50
CA PRO A 840 -29.88 24.90 -26.48
C PRO A 840 -29.72 26.19 -27.29
N ASP A 841 -28.48 26.49 -27.72
CA ASP A 841 -28.24 27.62 -28.62
C ASP A 841 -29.04 27.44 -29.92
N ALA A 842 -29.78 28.47 -30.32
CA ALA A 842 -30.58 28.47 -31.55
C ALA A 842 -29.85 29.23 -32.66
N THR A 843 -29.99 28.76 -33.91
CA THR A 843 -29.41 29.44 -35.07
C THR A 843 -30.48 29.72 -36.13
N VAL A 844 -30.41 30.91 -36.72
CA VAL A 844 -31.22 31.29 -37.88
C VAL A 844 -30.38 31.03 -39.12
N ILE A 845 -30.88 30.23 -40.07
CA ILE A 845 -30.14 29.85 -41.28
C ILE A 845 -30.47 30.87 -42.39
N PRO A 846 -29.47 31.52 -43.01
CA PRO A 846 -29.65 32.38 -44.18
C PRO A 846 -30.24 31.62 -45.39
N PHE A 847 -30.68 32.34 -46.43
CA PHE A 847 -31.17 31.70 -47.65
C PHE A 847 -30.03 30.96 -48.40
N GLU A 848 -30.22 29.67 -48.72
CA GLU A 848 -29.18 28.78 -49.28
C GLU A 848 -28.90 28.98 -50.79
N TYR A 849 -29.46 30.00 -51.44
CA TYR A 849 -29.25 30.31 -52.86
C TYR A 849 -28.10 31.33 -53.06
N ASP A 850 -27.48 31.36 -54.26
CA ASP A 850 -26.39 32.30 -54.59
C ASP A 850 -26.75 33.74 -54.16
N ASP A 851 -25.82 34.39 -53.44
CA ASP A 851 -25.94 35.72 -52.81
C ASP A 851 -26.99 35.91 -51.68
N ASN A 852 -27.48 34.83 -51.04
CA ASN A 852 -28.53 34.87 -50.01
C ASN A 852 -29.85 35.53 -50.50
N VAL A 853 -30.19 35.31 -51.77
CA VAL A 853 -31.39 35.89 -52.41
C VAL A 853 -32.46 34.82 -52.63
N LEU A 854 -33.64 35.01 -52.04
CA LEU A 854 -34.81 34.15 -52.29
C LEU A 854 -35.61 34.70 -53.48
N VAL A 855 -35.64 33.95 -54.58
CA VAL A 855 -36.39 34.29 -55.80
C VAL A 855 -37.81 33.72 -55.72
N LEU A 856 -38.81 34.60 -55.66
CA LEU A 856 -40.23 34.26 -55.66
C LEU A 856 -40.76 34.09 -57.09
N LYS A 857 -41.64 33.10 -57.29
CA LYS A 857 -42.41 32.93 -58.54
C LYS A 857 -43.67 33.79 -58.47
N ARG A 858 -44.23 34.18 -59.62
CA ARG A 858 -45.49 34.93 -59.67
C ARG A 858 -46.61 34.12 -58.98
N GLY A 859 -47.09 34.61 -57.83
CA GLY A 859 -48.17 33.99 -57.04
C GLY A 859 -47.78 33.64 -55.60
N ASP A 860 -46.49 33.65 -55.25
CA ASP A 860 -46.03 33.33 -53.90
C ASP A 860 -46.40 34.43 -52.90
N THR A 861 -46.93 34.05 -51.73
CA THR A 861 -47.41 34.99 -50.69
C THR A 861 -46.72 34.83 -49.34
N ASN A 862 -45.81 33.86 -49.22
CA ASN A 862 -45.12 33.53 -47.97
C ASN A 862 -43.61 33.45 -48.19
N VAL A 863 -42.85 33.92 -47.20
CA VAL A 863 -41.40 33.74 -47.09
C VAL A 863 -41.15 32.72 -45.98
N SER A 864 -40.45 31.64 -46.30
CA SER A 864 -40.03 30.61 -45.36
C SER A 864 -38.51 30.59 -45.28
N LEU A 865 -37.97 30.52 -44.05
CA LEU A 865 -36.55 30.30 -43.80
C LEU A 865 -36.37 29.17 -42.79
N HIS A 866 -35.24 28.47 -42.88
CA HIS A 866 -34.90 27.41 -41.94
C HIS A 866 -34.26 27.99 -40.68
N HIS A 867 -34.55 27.36 -39.54
CA HIS A 867 -33.87 27.64 -38.28
C HIS A 867 -33.59 26.32 -37.58
N ASN A 868 -32.61 26.34 -36.67
CA ASN A 868 -32.33 25.23 -35.79
C ASN A 868 -32.71 25.63 -34.36
N LYS A 869 -33.68 24.91 -33.77
CA LYS A 869 -34.08 25.00 -32.35
C LYS A 869 -34.66 26.34 -31.88
N LEU A 870 -35.00 27.28 -32.77
CA LEU A 870 -35.56 28.58 -32.39
C LEU A 870 -36.97 28.46 -31.76
N ASN A 871 -37.69 27.38 -32.07
CA ASN A 871 -38.97 27.03 -31.46
C ASN A 871 -38.87 26.80 -29.94
N THR A 872 -37.70 26.42 -29.42
CA THR A 872 -37.52 26.07 -28.00
C THR A 872 -37.62 27.27 -27.05
N VAL A 873 -37.32 28.49 -27.52
CA VAL A 873 -37.30 29.72 -26.70
C VAL A 873 -38.50 30.64 -26.92
N ARG A 874 -39.46 30.24 -27.77
CA ARG A 874 -40.66 31.03 -28.12
C ARG A 874 -41.48 31.50 -26.92
N THR A 875 -41.49 30.75 -25.81
CA THR A 875 -42.33 31.01 -24.63
C THR A 875 -41.73 32.02 -23.67
N CYS A 876 -40.43 32.30 -23.75
CA CYS A 876 -39.71 33.12 -22.78
C CYS A 876 -38.82 34.21 -23.42
N MET A 877 -38.54 34.11 -24.73
CA MET A 877 -37.86 35.14 -25.53
C MET A 877 -38.79 35.65 -26.64
N LYS A 878 -38.66 36.94 -26.97
CA LYS A 878 -39.42 37.57 -28.05
C LYS A 878 -38.72 37.37 -29.40
N ILE A 879 -39.38 36.71 -30.36
CA ILE A 879 -38.89 36.46 -31.72
C ILE A 879 -39.71 37.27 -32.72
N THR A 880 -39.06 38.05 -33.59
CA THR A 880 -39.72 38.84 -34.64
C THR A 880 -39.00 38.68 -35.98
N MET A 881 -39.75 38.70 -37.09
CA MET A 881 -39.21 38.73 -38.45
C MET A 881 -39.74 39.98 -39.17
N THR A 882 -38.87 40.64 -39.91
CA THR A 882 -39.19 41.86 -40.68
C THR A 882 -38.75 41.72 -42.13
N ILE A 883 -39.58 42.17 -43.07
CA ILE A 883 -39.27 42.25 -44.50
C ILE A 883 -39.29 43.74 -44.87
N GLY A 884 -38.17 44.28 -45.35
CA GLY A 884 -38.04 45.72 -45.65
C GLY A 884 -38.28 46.62 -44.43
N GLY A 885 -38.00 46.14 -43.22
CA GLY A 885 -38.23 46.85 -41.95
C GLY A 885 -39.66 46.74 -41.38
N VAL A 886 -40.59 46.14 -42.12
CA VAL A 886 -41.98 45.94 -41.65
C VAL A 886 -42.11 44.56 -41.02
N SER A 887 -42.65 44.48 -39.80
CA SER A 887 -42.87 43.19 -39.14
C SER A 887 -44.03 42.42 -39.78
N CYS A 888 -43.78 41.17 -40.12
CA CYS A 888 -44.75 40.31 -40.82
C CYS A 888 -45.41 39.27 -39.89
N ASN A 889 -45.27 39.42 -38.56
CA ASN A 889 -45.82 38.52 -37.53
C ASN A 889 -45.49 37.04 -37.79
N ALA A 890 -44.19 36.74 -37.73
CA ALA A 890 -43.65 35.43 -38.04
C ALA A 890 -44.27 34.30 -37.21
N LYS A 891 -44.55 33.18 -37.87
CA LYS A 891 -44.93 31.93 -37.21
C LYS A 891 -43.70 31.01 -37.12
N VAL A 892 -43.29 30.71 -35.89
CA VAL A 892 -42.22 29.76 -35.58
C VAL A 892 -42.79 28.33 -35.63
N LEU A 893 -42.41 27.55 -36.64
CA LEU A 893 -42.68 26.12 -36.77
C LEU A 893 -41.45 25.31 -36.28
N LEU A 894 -41.50 23.98 -36.32
CA LEU A 894 -40.43 23.12 -35.78
C LEU A 894 -39.03 23.43 -36.35
N ASN A 895 -38.91 23.48 -37.68
CA ASN A 895 -37.62 23.73 -38.38
C ASN A 895 -37.70 24.92 -39.36
N GLU A 896 -38.82 25.65 -39.37
CA GLU A 896 -39.06 26.76 -40.29
C GLU A 896 -39.66 27.96 -39.57
N LEU A 897 -39.29 29.14 -40.02
CA LEU A 897 -39.91 30.39 -39.67
C LEU A 897 -40.64 30.90 -40.91
N THR A 898 -41.96 31.04 -40.82
CA THR A 898 -42.79 31.45 -41.95
C THR A 898 -43.39 32.82 -41.69
N CYS A 899 -43.32 33.68 -42.70
CA CYS A 899 -43.93 35.00 -42.67
C CYS A 899 -44.77 35.21 -43.92
N ARG A 900 -46.00 35.69 -43.72
CA ARG A 900 -46.83 36.11 -44.84
C ARG A 900 -46.40 37.52 -45.25
N ILE A 901 -46.15 37.72 -46.54
CA ILE A 901 -45.79 39.05 -47.05
C ILE A 901 -46.99 39.97 -46.81
N PRO A 902 -46.82 41.11 -46.09
CA PRO A 902 -47.91 42.06 -45.87
C PRO A 902 -48.50 42.53 -47.19
N LYS A 903 -49.85 42.59 -47.29
CA LYS A 903 -50.55 42.85 -48.57
C LYS A 903 -50.20 44.20 -49.21
N ASP A 904 -49.75 45.16 -48.41
CA ASP A 904 -49.41 46.52 -48.84
C ASP A 904 -47.90 46.70 -49.14
N LEU A 905 -47.10 45.63 -49.06
CA LEU A 905 -45.65 45.68 -49.26
C LEU A 905 -45.27 45.36 -50.71
N ASN A 906 -44.84 46.37 -51.47
CA ASN A 906 -44.32 46.20 -52.84
C ASN A 906 -42.82 45.85 -52.82
N ILE A 907 -42.45 44.73 -53.44
CA ILE A 907 -41.05 44.29 -53.55
C ILE A 907 -40.43 44.86 -54.86
N PRO A 908 -39.44 45.76 -54.80
CA PRO A 908 -38.78 46.33 -55.98
C PRO A 908 -37.85 45.32 -56.65
N SER A 909 -37.41 45.60 -57.89
CA SER A 909 -36.51 44.71 -58.64
C SER A 909 -35.12 44.52 -58.01
N GLU A 910 -34.73 45.38 -57.07
CA GLU A 910 -33.50 45.28 -56.29
C GLU A 910 -33.65 44.39 -55.03
N GLY A 911 -34.87 43.99 -54.70
CA GLY A 911 -35.22 43.15 -53.55
C GLY A 911 -35.44 43.90 -52.23
N LEU A 912 -35.94 43.19 -51.21
CA LEU A 912 -36.09 43.71 -49.84
C LEU A 912 -35.33 42.84 -48.81
N PRO A 913 -34.69 43.45 -47.80
CA PRO A 913 -33.94 42.71 -46.78
C PRO A 913 -34.87 42.03 -45.77
N VAL A 914 -34.49 40.83 -45.37
CA VAL A 914 -35.16 40.02 -44.36
C VAL A 914 -34.25 39.92 -43.13
N ARG A 915 -34.80 40.31 -41.98
CA ARG A 915 -34.13 40.23 -40.67
C ARG A 915 -34.97 39.48 -39.66
N VAL A 916 -34.30 38.74 -38.78
CA VAL A 916 -34.91 38.04 -37.65
C VAL A 916 -34.28 38.57 -36.36
N SER A 917 -35.10 38.96 -35.38
CA SER A 917 -34.60 39.36 -34.05
C SER A 917 -35.05 38.38 -32.97
N VAL A 918 -34.13 38.03 -32.08
CA VAL A 918 -34.34 37.14 -30.94
C VAL A 918 -33.87 37.87 -29.68
N ASN A 919 -34.80 38.21 -28.78
CA ASN A 919 -34.52 38.92 -27.53
C ASN A 919 -33.66 40.20 -27.66
N SER A 920 -33.87 40.96 -28.74
CA SER A 920 -33.14 42.21 -29.10
C SER A 920 -31.79 42.03 -29.79
N GLU A 921 -31.36 40.80 -30.05
CA GLU A 921 -30.25 40.49 -30.97
C GLU A 921 -30.81 40.35 -32.40
N VAL A 922 -30.09 40.83 -33.43
CA VAL A 922 -30.59 40.91 -34.82
C VAL A 922 -29.73 40.05 -35.74
N TYR A 923 -30.35 39.17 -36.51
CA TYR A 923 -29.75 38.30 -37.51
C TYR A 923 -30.18 38.74 -38.92
N ASP A 924 -29.22 39.00 -39.80
CA ASP A 924 -29.45 39.29 -41.22
C ASP A 924 -29.56 37.98 -42.02
N VAL A 925 -30.70 37.77 -42.69
CA VAL A 925 -31.04 36.49 -43.36
C VAL A 925 -30.75 36.52 -44.86
N GLY A 926 -31.02 37.65 -45.52
CA GLY A 926 -30.88 37.77 -46.97
C GLY A 926 -31.91 38.71 -47.61
N MET A 927 -32.05 38.65 -48.94
CA MET A 927 -32.95 39.50 -49.74
C MET A 927 -34.03 38.66 -50.45
N VAL A 928 -35.20 39.24 -50.75
CA VAL A 928 -36.28 38.58 -51.51
C VAL A 928 -36.56 39.34 -52.81
N VAL A 929 -36.59 38.65 -53.97
CA VAL A 929 -36.77 39.21 -55.34
C VAL A 929 -37.74 38.37 -56.20
N TYR A 930 -38.20 38.87 -57.37
CA TYR A 930 -39.03 38.11 -58.34
C TYR A 930 -38.25 37.80 -59.64
N ASP A 931 -38.44 36.59 -60.21
CA ASP A 931 -37.72 36.07 -61.40
C ASP A 931 -37.98 36.87 -62.72
N LYS A 932 -36.93 37.09 -63.53
CA LYS A 932 -36.95 37.77 -64.85
C LYS A 932 -36.11 37.03 -65.91
N HIS A 933 -36.81 36.42 -66.89
CA HIS A 933 -36.44 36.12 -68.30
C HIS A 933 -36.00 34.71 -68.78
N THR A 934 -36.48 34.46 -70.00
CA THR A 934 -36.57 33.28 -70.91
C THR A 934 -35.33 32.96 -71.78
N HIS A 935 -35.08 31.65 -71.99
CA HIS A 935 -34.48 30.90 -73.13
C HIS A 935 -33.18 31.31 -73.89
N HIS A 936 -32.37 30.25 -74.15
CA HIS A 936 -31.57 29.88 -75.36
C HIS A 936 -30.02 29.99 -75.39
N SER A 937 -29.44 28.91 -75.97
CA SER A 937 -28.13 28.69 -76.60
C SER A 937 -26.90 28.49 -75.69
N VAL A 938 -26.24 27.32 -75.62
CA VAL A 938 -25.57 26.45 -76.63
C VAL A 938 -24.06 26.78 -76.78
N ILE A 939 -23.25 25.84 -76.26
CA ILE A 939 -22.04 25.23 -76.85
C ILE A 939 -20.96 26.19 -77.40
N ALA A 940 -19.80 26.24 -76.70
CA ALA A 940 -18.45 26.11 -77.28
C ALA A 940 -17.37 26.30 -76.19
N GLY A 941 -17.04 25.22 -75.47
CA GLY A 941 -15.95 25.21 -74.48
C GLY A 941 -15.42 23.80 -74.22
N ILE A 942 -15.42 23.00 -75.29
CA ILE A 942 -14.80 21.68 -75.35
C ILE A 942 -13.29 21.85 -75.13
N ALA A 943 -12.68 20.89 -74.44
CA ALA A 943 -11.45 20.20 -74.89
C ALA A 943 -10.18 20.24 -74.04
N VAL A 944 -9.98 21.10 -73.03
CA VAL A 944 -8.61 21.22 -72.45
C VAL A 944 -8.51 21.15 -70.91
N GLY A 945 -9.52 21.55 -70.14
CA GLY A 945 -9.35 21.66 -68.67
C GLY A 945 -9.53 20.35 -67.88
N ILE A 946 -10.37 19.46 -68.38
CA ILE A 946 -10.85 18.27 -67.63
C ILE A 946 -9.77 17.19 -67.52
N LEU A 947 -8.73 17.21 -68.37
CA LEU A 947 -7.64 16.22 -68.32
C LEU A 947 -6.45 16.64 -67.43
N ALA A 948 -6.32 17.93 -67.07
CA ALA A 948 -5.15 18.43 -66.34
C ALA A 948 -5.43 18.73 -64.85
N ALA A 949 -6.65 19.13 -64.49
CA ALA A 949 -7.00 19.45 -63.11
C ALA A 949 -7.35 18.21 -62.26
N LEU A 950 -7.86 17.14 -62.88
CA LEU A 950 -8.17 15.87 -62.22
C LEU A 950 -6.91 15.11 -61.75
N LEU A 951 -5.72 15.45 -62.27
CA LEU A 951 -4.46 14.80 -61.90
C LEU A 951 -3.69 15.52 -60.78
N LEU A 952 -4.03 16.76 -60.44
CA LEU A 952 -3.33 17.53 -59.41
C LEU A 952 -4.19 17.85 -58.18
N GLY A 953 -5.53 17.91 -58.31
CA GLY A 953 -6.44 18.15 -57.17
C GLY A 953 -6.74 16.90 -56.33
N ALA A 954 -6.77 15.72 -56.93
CA ALA A 954 -7.09 14.47 -56.23
C ALA A 954 -5.97 13.98 -55.29
N GLY A 955 -4.71 14.38 -55.55
CA GLY A 955 -3.55 14.00 -54.72
C GLY A 955 -3.43 14.75 -53.39
N LEU A 956 -3.89 16.01 -53.33
CA LEU A 956 -3.80 16.84 -52.12
C LEU A 956 -5.05 16.75 -51.23
N ALA A 957 -6.22 16.41 -51.81
CA ALA A 957 -7.45 16.21 -51.05
C ALA A 957 -7.52 14.85 -50.32
N PHE A 958 -6.83 13.81 -50.80
CA PHE A 958 -6.84 12.49 -50.15
C PHE A 958 -5.91 12.40 -48.93
N ILE A 959 -4.86 13.22 -48.86
CA ILE A 959 -3.88 13.19 -47.76
C ILE A 959 -4.37 13.96 -46.53
N VAL A 960 -5.26 14.95 -46.69
CA VAL A 960 -5.75 15.81 -45.60
C VAL A 960 -7.07 15.33 -44.97
N MET A 961 -7.86 14.49 -45.65
CA MET A 961 -9.14 13.96 -45.12
C MET A 961 -9.07 12.60 -44.40
N VAL A 962 -7.87 12.06 -44.08
CA VAL A 962 -7.74 10.77 -43.36
C VAL A 962 -7.17 10.91 -41.94
N HIS A 963 -6.78 12.10 -41.47
CA HIS A 963 -6.03 12.25 -40.21
C HIS A 963 -6.75 12.84 -39.00
N ILE A 964 -8.08 12.73 -38.92
CA ILE A 964 -8.80 12.95 -37.64
C ILE A 964 -9.47 11.64 -37.22
N LYS A 965 -8.65 10.68 -36.80
CA LYS A 965 -9.11 9.54 -36.01
C LYS A 965 -9.18 9.96 -34.55
N ARG A 966 -10.38 9.90 -33.98
CA ARG A 966 -10.66 10.10 -32.55
C ARG A 966 -9.59 9.45 -31.67
N LYS A 967 -8.85 10.27 -30.94
CA LYS A 967 -7.88 9.84 -29.93
C LYS A 967 -8.64 9.59 -28.62
N MET A 968 -8.97 8.34 -28.31
CA MET A 968 -9.40 7.99 -26.95
C MET A 968 -8.14 7.74 -26.11
N ARG A 969 -7.91 8.58 -25.11
CA ARG A 969 -6.89 8.34 -24.08
C ARG A 969 -7.39 7.20 -23.19
N GLY A 970 -6.82 6.02 -23.33
CA GLY A 970 -6.99 4.90 -22.38
C GLY A 970 -5.95 4.98 -21.27
N HIS A 971 -6.20 4.26 -20.17
CA HIS A 971 -5.40 4.32 -18.94
C HIS A 971 -3.96 3.79 -19.09
N PHE A 972 -3.67 2.98 -20.12
CA PHE A 972 -2.36 2.32 -20.34
C PHE A 972 -1.65 2.74 -21.64
N GLY A 973 -2.17 3.74 -22.36
CA GLY A 973 -1.71 4.08 -23.70
C GLY A 973 -2.78 4.68 -24.59
N THR A 974 -2.44 5.04 -25.82
CA THR A 974 -3.42 5.58 -26.77
C THR A 974 -4.18 4.42 -27.41
N VAL A 975 -5.52 4.44 -27.31
CA VAL A 975 -6.38 3.49 -28.00
C VAL A 975 -6.92 4.14 -29.27
N TYR A 976 -6.63 3.52 -30.39
CA TYR A 976 -7.10 3.95 -31.71
C TYR A 976 -8.29 3.11 -32.12
N HIS A 977 -9.34 3.74 -32.64
CA HIS A 977 -10.33 3.01 -33.42
C HIS A 977 -9.68 2.58 -34.76
N GLY A 978 -9.89 1.34 -35.17
CA GLY A 978 -9.21 0.68 -36.28
C GLY A 978 -10.17 -0.13 -37.15
N TYR A 979 -9.67 -0.56 -38.31
CA TYR A 979 -10.33 -1.53 -39.18
C TYR A 979 -9.34 -2.67 -39.43
N LEU A 980 -9.74 -3.89 -39.12
CA LEU A 980 -8.96 -5.10 -39.40
C LEU A 980 -9.57 -5.79 -40.62
N LYS A 981 -8.76 -6.06 -41.65
CA LYS A 981 -9.16 -6.89 -42.79
C LYS A 981 -8.83 -8.34 -42.49
N ASP A 982 -9.83 -9.19 -42.48
CA ASP A 982 -9.61 -10.63 -42.41
C ASP A 982 -9.13 -11.16 -43.78
N SER A 983 -8.71 -12.42 -43.80
CA SER A 983 -8.33 -13.27 -44.94
C SER A 983 -9.30 -13.17 -46.12
N ASN A 984 -10.58 -12.96 -45.85
CA ASN A 984 -11.66 -12.79 -46.83
C ASN A 984 -11.85 -11.34 -47.33
N ARG A 985 -10.97 -10.40 -46.93
CA ARG A 985 -11.04 -8.96 -47.22
C ARG A 985 -12.23 -8.21 -46.62
N GLU A 986 -12.99 -8.83 -45.71
CA GLU A 986 -14.02 -8.15 -44.94
C GLU A 986 -13.39 -7.26 -43.85
N GLU A 987 -13.91 -6.03 -43.71
CA GLU A 987 -13.43 -5.04 -42.74
C GLU A 987 -14.22 -5.14 -41.43
N PHE A 988 -13.53 -5.41 -40.33
CA PHE A 988 -14.10 -5.43 -38.99
C PHE A 988 -13.60 -4.24 -38.15
N HIS A 989 -14.50 -3.58 -37.43
CA HIS A 989 -14.14 -2.52 -36.50
C HIS A 989 -13.34 -3.10 -35.32
N CYS A 990 -12.15 -2.55 -35.06
CA CYS A 990 -11.31 -2.96 -33.96
C CYS A 990 -10.86 -1.78 -33.09
N ALA A 991 -10.44 -2.07 -31.86
CA ALA A 991 -9.71 -1.16 -31.01
C ALA A 991 -8.23 -1.58 -31.00
N VAL A 992 -7.33 -0.64 -31.26
CA VAL A 992 -5.89 -0.86 -31.31
C VAL A 992 -5.24 -0.13 -30.14
N LYS A 993 -4.77 -0.88 -29.15
CA LYS A 993 -4.06 -0.37 -27.98
C LYS A 993 -2.56 -0.28 -28.32
N SER A 994 -1.93 0.86 -28.02
CA SER A 994 -0.48 1.09 -28.18
C SER A 994 0.07 1.76 -26.93
N LEU A 995 1.30 1.42 -26.54
CA LEU A 995 2.06 2.20 -25.55
C LEU A 995 2.31 3.62 -26.06
N ASN A 996 2.47 4.59 -25.16
CA ASN A 996 2.71 5.99 -25.53
C ASN A 996 4.21 6.27 -25.81
N ARG A 997 5.12 5.57 -25.12
CA ARG A 997 6.60 5.59 -25.26
C ARG A 997 7.15 4.25 -24.74
N ILE A 998 8.36 3.86 -25.15
CA ILE A 998 9.09 2.77 -24.49
C ILE A 998 9.98 3.40 -23.43
N THR A 999 9.70 3.12 -22.16
CA THR A 999 10.50 3.59 -21.02
C THR A 999 11.29 2.47 -20.35
N ASP A 1000 10.78 1.22 -20.42
CA ASP A 1000 11.44 0.01 -19.91
C ASP A 1000 10.99 -1.23 -20.73
N LEU A 1001 11.85 -2.25 -20.80
CA LEU A 1001 11.52 -3.55 -21.41
C LEU A 1001 10.49 -4.34 -20.58
N GLU A 1002 10.44 -4.13 -19.25
CA GLU A 1002 9.42 -4.74 -18.38
C GLU A 1002 7.99 -4.27 -18.72
N GLU A 1003 7.80 -2.98 -19.06
CA GLU A 1003 6.50 -2.43 -19.45
C GLU A 1003 6.00 -3.03 -20.77
N VAL A 1004 6.92 -3.32 -21.70
CA VAL A 1004 6.61 -3.96 -22.98
C VAL A 1004 6.24 -5.43 -22.79
N ASP A 1005 7.00 -6.19 -21.98
CA ASP A 1005 6.69 -7.58 -21.65
C ASP A 1005 5.31 -7.69 -21.00
N GLN A 1006 5.01 -6.78 -20.05
CA GLN A 1006 3.73 -6.76 -19.37
C GLN A 1006 2.55 -6.40 -20.29
N PHE A 1007 2.72 -5.39 -21.13
CA PHE A 1007 1.71 -4.99 -22.13
C PHE A 1007 1.38 -6.13 -23.10
N LEU A 1008 2.39 -6.90 -23.51
CA LEU A 1008 2.20 -8.07 -24.37
C LEU A 1008 1.59 -9.26 -23.64
N ARG A 1009 1.99 -9.51 -22.37
CA ARG A 1009 1.40 -10.57 -21.54
C ARG A 1009 -0.10 -10.40 -21.35
N GLU A 1010 -0.58 -9.16 -21.15
CA GLU A 1010 -2.02 -8.85 -21.06
C GLU A 1010 -2.76 -9.36 -22.31
N GLY A 1011 -2.26 -9.03 -23.50
CA GLY A 1011 -2.84 -9.49 -24.76
C GLY A 1011 -2.74 -11.02 -24.95
N ILE A 1012 -1.60 -11.63 -24.60
CA ILE A 1012 -1.37 -13.08 -24.75
C ILE A 1012 -2.31 -13.89 -23.85
N ILE A 1013 -2.58 -13.46 -22.61
CA ILE A 1013 -3.51 -14.12 -21.69
C ILE A 1013 -4.92 -14.20 -22.32
N MET A 1014 -5.35 -13.14 -23.01
CA MET A 1014 -6.66 -13.07 -23.66
C MET A 1014 -6.81 -14.00 -24.87
N LYS A 1015 -5.72 -14.54 -25.43
CA LYS A 1015 -5.75 -15.47 -26.58
C LYS A 1015 -6.45 -16.80 -26.23
N GLY A 1016 -6.36 -17.24 -24.98
CA GLY A 1016 -6.88 -18.54 -24.53
C GLY A 1016 -8.38 -18.56 -24.24
N PHE A 1017 -9.05 -17.42 -24.22
CA PHE A 1017 -10.44 -17.31 -23.77
C PHE A 1017 -11.43 -17.18 -24.93
N HIS A 1018 -12.41 -18.07 -24.96
CA HIS A 1018 -13.46 -18.11 -25.99
C HIS A 1018 -14.81 -18.21 -25.28
N HIS A 1019 -15.40 -17.05 -24.98
CA HIS A 1019 -16.71 -16.96 -24.35
C HIS A 1019 -17.38 -15.64 -24.74
N PRO A 1020 -18.70 -15.61 -25.03
CA PRO A 1020 -19.39 -14.38 -25.46
C PRO A 1020 -19.27 -13.23 -24.46
N ASN A 1021 -19.13 -13.53 -23.16
CA ASN A 1021 -18.98 -12.53 -22.09
C ASN A 1021 -17.54 -12.32 -21.60
N ILE A 1022 -16.52 -12.79 -22.32
CA ILE A 1022 -15.10 -12.49 -22.05
C ILE A 1022 -14.51 -11.78 -23.28
N LEU A 1023 -13.73 -10.72 -23.06
CA LEU A 1023 -13.07 -10.01 -24.14
C LEU A 1023 -11.89 -10.84 -24.67
N SER A 1024 -11.97 -11.25 -25.94
CA SER A 1024 -10.94 -12.04 -26.61
C SER A 1024 -9.99 -11.17 -27.43
N LEU A 1025 -8.74 -11.61 -27.55
CA LEU A 1025 -7.74 -10.97 -28.41
C LEU A 1025 -8.05 -11.24 -29.89
N LEU A 1026 -8.05 -10.21 -30.75
CA LEU A 1026 -8.08 -10.41 -32.22
C LEU A 1026 -6.67 -10.67 -32.77
N GLY A 1027 -5.66 -9.95 -32.26
CA GLY A 1027 -4.27 -10.19 -32.64
C GLY A 1027 -3.29 -9.23 -31.97
N ILE A 1028 -1.99 -9.56 -32.07
CA ILE A 1028 -0.89 -8.69 -31.68
C ILE A 1028 -0.07 -8.39 -32.93
N MET A 1029 0.21 -7.12 -33.17
CA MET A 1029 1.04 -6.67 -34.29
C MET A 1029 2.35 -6.09 -33.76
N LEU A 1030 3.46 -6.61 -34.27
CA LEU A 1030 4.82 -6.15 -33.97
C LEU A 1030 5.41 -5.52 -35.25
N PRO A 1031 5.21 -4.22 -35.47
CA PRO A 1031 5.74 -3.56 -36.66
C PRO A 1031 7.28 -3.57 -36.67
N LYS A 1032 7.89 -3.63 -37.86
CA LYS A 1032 9.37 -3.64 -38.02
C LYS A 1032 10.03 -2.39 -37.44
N GLU A 1033 9.32 -1.26 -37.47
CA GLU A 1033 9.66 -0.01 -36.80
C GLU A 1033 8.39 0.50 -36.08
N GLY A 1034 8.47 0.77 -34.77
CA GLY A 1034 7.34 1.26 -33.97
C GLY A 1034 7.06 0.47 -32.69
N LEU A 1035 5.96 0.81 -32.01
CA LEU A 1035 5.57 0.18 -30.74
C LEU A 1035 4.67 -1.04 -30.98
N PRO A 1036 4.70 -2.06 -30.10
CA PRO A 1036 3.76 -3.17 -30.15
C PRO A 1036 2.31 -2.72 -30.08
N LEU A 1037 1.44 -3.36 -30.87
CA LEU A 1037 0.01 -3.06 -30.93
C LEU A 1037 -0.82 -4.28 -30.53
N VAL A 1038 -1.77 -4.08 -29.62
CA VAL A 1038 -2.75 -5.10 -29.22
C VAL A 1038 -4.09 -4.76 -29.87
N VAL A 1039 -4.62 -5.67 -30.68
CA VAL A 1039 -5.86 -5.49 -31.46
C VAL A 1039 -6.99 -6.26 -30.78
N LEU A 1040 -8.04 -5.54 -30.39
CA LEU A 1040 -9.21 -6.02 -29.66
C LEU A 1040 -10.50 -5.71 -30.43
N PRO A 1041 -11.61 -6.42 -30.16
CA PRO A 1041 -12.92 -6.04 -30.69
C PRO A 1041 -13.30 -4.62 -30.30
N TYR A 1042 -13.93 -3.88 -31.21
CA TYR A 1042 -14.41 -2.54 -30.90
C TYR A 1042 -15.67 -2.59 -30.03
N MET A 1043 -15.56 -2.10 -28.80
CA MET A 1043 -16.66 -2.04 -27.84
C MET A 1043 -17.39 -0.71 -27.98
N LYS A 1044 -18.38 -0.64 -28.89
CA LYS A 1044 -19.08 0.59 -29.32
C LYS A 1044 -19.61 1.45 -28.17
N HIS A 1045 -19.98 0.83 -27.06
CA HIS A 1045 -20.61 1.51 -25.95
C HIS A 1045 -19.68 1.85 -24.78
N GLY A 1046 -18.40 1.45 -24.85
CA GLY A 1046 -17.39 1.70 -23.82
C GLY A 1046 -17.48 0.75 -22.63
N ASP A 1047 -16.90 1.12 -21.50
CA ASP A 1047 -17.04 0.38 -20.25
C ASP A 1047 -18.41 0.60 -19.58
N VAL A 1048 -18.84 -0.39 -18.79
CA VAL A 1048 -20.15 -0.41 -18.14
C VAL A 1048 -20.28 0.72 -17.13
N ARG A 1049 -19.21 1.10 -16.40
CA ARG A 1049 -19.24 2.23 -15.44
C ARG A 1049 -19.58 3.55 -16.14
N HIS A 1050 -18.92 3.89 -17.25
CA HIS A 1050 -19.27 5.07 -18.04
C HIS A 1050 -20.64 4.92 -18.73
N PHE A 1051 -21.00 3.71 -19.16
CA PHE A 1051 -22.30 3.45 -19.77
C PHE A 1051 -23.46 3.78 -18.84
N ILE A 1052 -23.44 3.26 -17.61
CA ILE A 1052 -24.53 3.41 -16.64
C ILE A 1052 -24.54 4.81 -15.99
N ARG A 1053 -23.41 5.53 -15.97
CA ARG A 1053 -23.33 6.92 -15.51
C ARG A 1053 -23.82 7.94 -16.55
N SER A 1054 -23.95 7.56 -17.81
CA SER A 1054 -24.31 8.49 -18.89
C SER A 1054 -25.77 8.96 -18.78
N GLU A 1055 -25.98 10.28 -18.71
CA GLU A 1055 -27.32 10.90 -18.66
C GLU A 1055 -28.17 10.62 -19.90
N LYS A 1056 -27.51 10.39 -21.03
CA LYS A 1056 -28.13 10.07 -22.31
C LYS A 1056 -28.60 8.61 -22.39
N ARG A 1057 -28.35 7.79 -21.35
CA ARG A 1057 -28.69 6.36 -21.29
C ARG A 1057 -29.47 6.05 -20.02
N ASN A 1058 -30.61 5.38 -20.15
CA ASN A 1058 -31.46 5.02 -19.02
C ASN A 1058 -31.64 3.49 -18.94
N PRO A 1059 -30.59 2.73 -18.54
CA PRO A 1059 -30.77 1.31 -18.27
C PRO A 1059 -31.76 1.12 -17.12
N THR A 1060 -32.72 0.23 -17.32
CA THR A 1060 -33.68 -0.19 -16.30
C THR A 1060 -32.99 -1.08 -15.27
N VAL A 1061 -33.64 -1.31 -14.13
CA VAL A 1061 -33.17 -2.31 -13.14
C VAL A 1061 -32.98 -3.69 -13.79
N LYS A 1062 -33.84 -4.06 -14.74
CA LYS A 1062 -33.75 -5.32 -15.50
C LYS A 1062 -32.49 -5.36 -16.37
N ASP A 1063 -32.14 -4.26 -17.03
CA ASP A 1063 -30.92 -4.16 -17.83
C ASP A 1063 -29.67 -4.27 -16.96
N LEU A 1064 -29.65 -3.63 -15.79
CA LEU A 1064 -28.53 -3.68 -14.85
C LEU A 1064 -28.31 -5.10 -14.29
N ILE A 1065 -29.40 -5.78 -13.89
CA ILE A 1065 -29.34 -7.19 -13.47
C ILE A 1065 -28.92 -8.07 -14.64
N GLY A 1066 -29.39 -7.78 -15.85
CA GLY A 1066 -28.98 -8.44 -17.08
C GLY A 1066 -27.48 -8.29 -17.36
N PHE A 1067 -26.90 -7.11 -17.17
CA PHE A 1067 -25.45 -6.90 -17.26
C PHE A 1067 -24.71 -7.69 -16.18
N GLY A 1068 -25.21 -7.67 -14.94
CA GLY A 1068 -24.67 -8.45 -13.83
C GLY A 1068 -24.68 -9.96 -14.09
N LEU A 1069 -25.73 -10.48 -14.72
CA LEU A 1069 -25.83 -11.89 -15.12
C LEU A 1069 -24.81 -12.24 -16.21
N GLN A 1070 -24.63 -11.37 -17.19
CA GLN A 1070 -23.63 -11.56 -18.25
C GLN A 1070 -22.20 -11.60 -17.69
N VAL A 1071 -21.89 -10.72 -16.72
CA VAL A 1071 -20.62 -10.76 -15.99
C VAL A 1071 -20.47 -12.09 -15.22
N ALA A 1072 -21.52 -12.55 -14.52
CA ALA A 1072 -21.48 -13.83 -13.80
C ALA A 1072 -21.19 -15.01 -14.73
N LYS A 1073 -21.79 -15.05 -15.93
CA LYS A 1073 -21.51 -16.08 -16.96
C LYS A 1073 -20.05 -16.05 -17.44
N GLY A 1074 -19.51 -14.85 -17.66
CA GLY A 1074 -18.08 -14.69 -17.99
C GLY A 1074 -17.16 -15.18 -16.86
N MET A 1075 -17.45 -14.81 -15.62
CA MET A 1075 -16.66 -15.20 -14.46
C MET A 1075 -16.80 -16.68 -14.10
N GLU A 1076 -17.96 -17.30 -14.36
CA GLU A 1076 -18.13 -18.74 -14.30
C GLU A 1076 -17.18 -19.46 -15.27
N TYR A 1077 -17.12 -19.00 -16.52
CA TYR A 1077 -16.18 -19.53 -17.51
C TYR A 1077 -14.72 -19.39 -17.06
N LEU A 1078 -14.32 -18.21 -16.54
CA LEU A 1078 -12.96 -18.02 -16.01
C LEU A 1078 -12.67 -18.94 -14.81
N ALA A 1079 -13.63 -19.10 -13.89
CA ALA A 1079 -13.50 -20.00 -12.76
C ALA A 1079 -13.34 -21.46 -13.21
N GLN A 1080 -14.07 -21.92 -14.24
CA GLN A 1080 -13.90 -23.25 -14.84
C GLN A 1080 -12.52 -23.41 -15.49
N LYS A 1081 -11.96 -22.35 -16.06
CA LYS A 1081 -10.58 -22.30 -16.57
C LYS A 1081 -9.53 -22.13 -15.46
N LYS A 1082 -9.94 -22.14 -14.19
CA LYS A 1082 -9.09 -21.90 -13.00
C LYS A 1082 -8.35 -20.55 -13.07
N PHE A 1083 -8.96 -19.57 -13.72
CA PHE A 1083 -8.43 -18.22 -13.87
C PHE A 1083 -9.11 -17.28 -12.88
N VAL A 1084 -8.31 -16.43 -12.22
CA VAL A 1084 -8.76 -15.45 -11.22
C VAL A 1084 -8.47 -14.06 -11.76
N HIS A 1085 -9.49 -13.19 -11.81
CA HIS A 1085 -9.42 -11.88 -12.43
C HIS A 1085 -8.71 -10.84 -11.58
N ARG A 1086 -8.92 -10.82 -10.25
CA ARG A 1086 -8.26 -9.94 -9.26
C ARG A 1086 -8.62 -8.45 -9.30
N ASP A 1087 -9.29 -7.98 -10.36
CA ASP A 1087 -9.76 -6.60 -10.50
C ASP A 1087 -11.14 -6.53 -11.17
N LEU A 1088 -12.08 -7.33 -10.68
CA LEU A 1088 -13.45 -7.32 -11.21
C LEU A 1088 -14.21 -6.08 -10.68
N ALA A 1089 -14.57 -5.19 -11.59
CA ALA A 1089 -15.34 -3.98 -11.30
C ALA A 1089 -16.08 -3.49 -12.55
N ALA A 1090 -17.07 -2.60 -12.38
CA ALA A 1090 -17.85 -2.10 -13.51
C ALA A 1090 -17.02 -1.40 -14.61
N ARG A 1091 -15.87 -0.80 -14.26
CA ARG A 1091 -14.95 -0.16 -15.21
C ARG A 1091 -14.17 -1.16 -16.10
N ASN A 1092 -14.07 -2.42 -15.66
CA ASN A 1092 -13.36 -3.50 -16.36
C ASN A 1092 -14.34 -4.43 -17.11
N CYS A 1093 -15.60 -4.01 -17.26
CA CYS A 1093 -16.60 -4.69 -18.06
C CYS A 1093 -16.95 -3.79 -19.26
N MET A 1094 -16.90 -4.32 -20.48
CA MET A 1094 -17.07 -3.54 -21.72
C MET A 1094 -18.36 -3.94 -22.45
N LEU A 1095 -19.00 -3.00 -23.16
CA LEU A 1095 -20.24 -3.24 -23.92
C LEU A 1095 -20.02 -3.11 -25.43
N ASP A 1096 -20.37 -4.16 -26.16
CA ASP A 1096 -20.34 -4.15 -27.63
C ASP A 1096 -21.61 -3.51 -28.23
N GLU A 1097 -21.70 -3.46 -29.57
CA GLU A 1097 -22.81 -2.84 -30.29
C GLU A 1097 -24.18 -3.49 -30.02
N THR A 1098 -24.21 -4.73 -29.49
CA THR A 1098 -25.43 -5.46 -29.16
C THR A 1098 -25.78 -5.39 -27.66
N PHE A 1099 -25.09 -4.54 -26.90
CA PHE A 1099 -25.16 -4.47 -25.43
C PHE A 1099 -24.76 -5.79 -24.73
N THR A 1100 -23.92 -6.60 -25.39
CA THR A 1100 -23.31 -7.76 -24.74
C THR A 1100 -22.12 -7.32 -23.90
N VAL A 1101 -22.13 -7.69 -22.61
CA VAL A 1101 -21.06 -7.36 -21.66
C VAL A 1101 -19.92 -8.36 -21.82
N LYS A 1102 -18.70 -7.86 -21.98
CA LYS A 1102 -17.46 -8.64 -22.00
C LYS A 1102 -16.54 -8.18 -20.88
N VAL A 1103 -16.17 -9.10 -20.00
CA VAL A 1103 -15.18 -8.84 -18.94
C VAL A 1103 -13.80 -8.69 -19.57
N ALA A 1104 -13.06 -7.65 -19.18
CA ALA A 1104 -11.81 -7.19 -19.78
C ALA A 1104 -10.79 -6.78 -18.70
N ASP A 1105 -9.58 -6.39 -19.14
CA ASP A 1105 -8.48 -5.90 -18.29
C ASP A 1105 -7.90 -6.95 -17.30
N PHE A 1106 -7.05 -7.83 -17.84
CA PHE A 1106 -6.41 -8.93 -17.11
C PHE A 1106 -4.98 -8.60 -16.62
N GLY A 1107 -4.58 -7.33 -16.64
CA GLY A 1107 -3.18 -6.90 -16.71
C GLY A 1107 -2.63 -6.07 -15.55
N MET A 1108 -2.73 -6.53 -14.29
CA MET A 1108 -2.23 -5.75 -13.14
C MET A 1108 -0.72 -5.35 -13.20
N ALA A 1109 -0.39 -4.18 -13.79
CA ALA A 1109 0.61 -3.21 -13.29
C ALA A 1109 0.28 -1.77 -13.70
N ARG A 1110 0.80 -0.85 -12.86
CA ARG A 1110 0.63 0.62 -12.76
C ARG A 1110 1.21 1.37 -13.98
N ASP A 1111 0.90 2.64 -14.30
CA ASP A 1111 0.67 3.83 -13.46
C ASP A 1111 -0.07 4.96 -14.25
N ILE A 1112 -0.90 5.80 -13.57
CA ILE A 1112 -1.06 7.28 -13.70
C ILE A 1112 -2.45 7.76 -13.17
N TYR A 1113 -2.39 8.56 -12.10
CA TYR A 1113 -3.37 9.55 -11.59
C TYR A 1113 -4.85 9.17 -11.57
N ASP A 1114 -5.29 8.56 -10.46
CA ASP A 1114 -6.60 8.88 -9.89
C ASP A 1114 -6.56 8.75 -8.35
N LYS A 1115 -7.24 9.65 -7.64
CA LYS A 1115 -7.20 9.79 -6.17
C LYS A 1115 -7.92 8.66 -5.42
N GLU A 1116 -8.54 7.70 -6.12
CA GLU A 1116 -9.35 6.64 -5.50
C GLU A 1116 -8.58 5.34 -5.16
N TYR A 1117 -7.28 5.22 -5.46
CA TYR A 1117 -6.52 3.95 -5.34
C TYR A 1117 -5.18 4.09 -4.59
N TYR A 1118 -5.19 4.02 -3.25
CA TYR A 1118 -3.94 4.00 -2.47
C TYR A 1118 -3.96 3.01 -1.27
N SER A 1119 -3.25 1.89 -1.51
CA SER A 1119 -2.27 1.14 -0.70
C SER A 1119 -2.60 0.50 0.67
N VAL A 1120 -2.08 -0.72 0.91
CA VAL A 1120 -1.72 -1.20 2.27
C VAL A 1120 -0.19 -1.34 2.32
N GLN A 1121 0.47 -0.19 2.41
CA GLN A 1121 1.88 0.00 2.78
C GLN A 1121 2.90 -0.84 1.97
N ASP A 1122 2.86 -0.65 0.64
CA ASP A 1122 3.79 -1.04 -0.46
C ASP A 1122 5.14 -1.63 -0.04
N HIS A 1123 5.68 -2.60 -0.81
CA HIS A 1123 7.01 -2.49 -1.47
C HIS A 1123 7.25 -3.62 -2.49
N LYS A 1124 6.67 -3.48 -3.70
CA LYS A 1124 7.32 -3.61 -5.02
C LYS A 1124 6.25 -3.63 -6.14
N ARG A 1125 5.84 -2.42 -6.56
CA ARG A 1125 5.28 -2.04 -7.88
C ARG A 1125 3.79 -2.22 -8.30
N ALA A 1126 2.81 -2.76 -7.55
CA ALA A 1126 1.42 -3.01 -8.10
C ALA A 1126 0.22 -2.33 -7.36
N LYS A 1127 -0.68 -1.57 -8.03
CA LYS A 1127 -1.75 -0.68 -7.42
C LYS A 1127 -2.95 -1.59 -7.31
N LEU A 1128 -3.44 -1.78 -6.08
CA LEU A 1128 -4.49 -2.75 -5.81
C LEU A 1128 -5.86 -2.04 -5.73
N PRO A 1129 -6.95 -2.67 -6.21
CA PRO A 1129 -8.31 -2.12 -6.17
C PRO A 1129 -8.97 -2.29 -4.80
N VAL A 1130 -8.39 -1.66 -3.77
CA VAL A 1130 -8.68 -1.96 -2.35
C VAL A 1130 -10.18 -1.93 -1.96
N LYS A 1131 -10.99 -1.05 -2.55
CA LYS A 1131 -12.44 -0.96 -2.26
C LYS A 1131 -13.28 -2.12 -2.84
N TRP A 1132 -12.74 -2.87 -3.80
CA TRP A 1132 -13.40 -4.02 -4.44
C TRP A 1132 -12.88 -5.37 -3.94
N MET A 1133 -11.79 -5.35 -3.17
CA MET A 1133 -11.10 -6.57 -2.75
C MET A 1133 -11.80 -7.24 -1.57
N ALA A 1134 -11.72 -8.56 -1.55
CA ALA A 1134 -12.16 -9.39 -0.43
C ALA A 1134 -11.25 -9.18 0.79
N ILE A 1135 -11.77 -9.45 1.99
CA ILE A 1135 -11.02 -9.28 3.25
C ILE A 1135 -9.72 -10.10 3.22
N GLU A 1136 -9.78 -11.36 2.77
CA GLU A 1136 -8.59 -12.21 2.67
C GLU A 1136 -7.58 -11.67 1.66
N SER A 1137 -8.04 -11.07 0.56
CA SER A 1137 -7.17 -10.45 -0.45
C SER A 1137 -6.52 -9.17 0.08
N LEU A 1138 -7.23 -8.39 0.89
CA LEU A 1138 -6.71 -7.20 1.56
C LEU A 1138 -5.68 -7.54 2.64
N GLN A 1139 -5.88 -8.64 3.39
CA GLN A 1139 -5.01 -9.02 4.50
C GLN A 1139 -3.79 -9.85 4.07
N THR A 1140 -3.97 -10.77 3.11
CA THR A 1140 -2.98 -11.81 2.80
C THR A 1140 -2.61 -11.89 1.32
N GLN A 1141 -3.14 -10.99 0.48
CA GLN A 1141 -2.98 -11.02 -0.99
C GLN A 1141 -3.32 -12.37 -1.62
N LYS A 1142 -4.19 -13.15 -0.96
CA LYS A 1142 -4.73 -14.39 -1.50
C LYS A 1142 -5.85 -14.04 -2.47
N PHE A 1143 -5.67 -14.39 -3.74
CA PHE A 1143 -6.67 -14.22 -4.79
C PHE A 1143 -7.17 -15.59 -5.25
N THR A 1144 -8.48 -15.76 -5.23
CA THR A 1144 -9.18 -17.00 -5.58
C THR A 1144 -10.45 -16.68 -6.37
N THR A 1145 -11.10 -17.68 -6.93
CA THR A 1145 -12.44 -17.51 -7.52
C THR A 1145 -13.44 -16.96 -6.49
N LYS A 1146 -13.28 -17.29 -5.19
CA LYS A 1146 -14.12 -16.76 -4.09
C LYS A 1146 -13.81 -15.30 -3.75
N SER A 1147 -12.59 -14.82 -3.98
CA SER A 1147 -12.30 -13.39 -3.85
C SER A 1147 -12.91 -12.60 -5.02
N ASP A 1148 -12.95 -13.17 -6.22
CA ASP A 1148 -13.67 -12.56 -7.35
C ASP A 1148 -15.18 -12.55 -7.12
N VAL A 1149 -15.75 -13.53 -6.41
CA VAL A 1149 -17.16 -13.53 -5.97
C VAL A 1149 -17.46 -12.34 -5.05
N TRP A 1150 -16.54 -11.99 -4.14
CA TRP A 1150 -16.68 -10.77 -3.33
C TRP A 1150 -16.72 -9.52 -4.21
N SER A 1151 -15.77 -9.40 -5.15
CA SER A 1151 -15.71 -8.28 -6.09
C SER A 1151 -16.94 -8.22 -6.99
N TYR A 1152 -17.53 -9.36 -7.36
CA TYR A 1152 -18.81 -9.44 -8.06
C TYR A 1152 -19.95 -8.84 -7.23
N GLY A 1153 -20.01 -9.12 -5.93
CA GLY A 1153 -20.98 -8.48 -5.03
C GLY A 1153 -20.84 -6.95 -5.03
N ILE A 1154 -19.61 -6.43 -5.00
CA ILE A 1154 -19.33 -4.98 -5.09
C ILE A 1154 -19.75 -4.44 -6.47
N LEU A 1155 -19.48 -5.16 -7.56
CA LEU A 1155 -19.89 -4.79 -8.91
C LEU A 1155 -21.41 -4.72 -9.04
N MET A 1156 -22.14 -5.70 -8.48
CA MET A 1156 -23.61 -5.68 -8.47
C MET A 1156 -24.15 -4.46 -7.72
N TRP A 1157 -23.50 -4.09 -6.60
CA TRP A 1157 -23.83 -2.86 -5.88
C TRP A 1157 -23.52 -1.60 -6.72
N GLU A 1158 -22.38 -1.57 -7.44
CA GLU A 1158 -22.05 -0.49 -8.37
C GLU A 1158 -23.12 -0.35 -9.47
N LEU A 1159 -23.55 -1.47 -10.08
CA LEU A 1159 -24.60 -1.44 -11.11
C LEU A 1159 -25.90 -0.86 -10.55
N MET A 1160 -26.36 -1.35 -9.40
CA MET A 1160 -27.60 -0.92 -8.76
C MET A 1160 -27.56 0.53 -8.21
N THR A 1161 -26.37 1.11 -8.06
CA THR A 1161 -26.15 2.51 -7.66
C THR A 1161 -25.72 3.40 -8.82
N ARG A 1162 -25.84 2.93 -10.07
CA ARG A 1162 -25.43 3.63 -11.30
C ARG A 1162 -23.97 4.08 -11.30
N GLY A 1163 -23.11 3.25 -10.73
CA GLY A 1163 -21.67 3.42 -10.68
C GLY A 1163 -21.22 4.33 -9.54
N ALA A 1164 -21.92 4.39 -8.41
CA ALA A 1164 -21.41 5.09 -7.23
C ALA A 1164 -20.07 4.49 -6.77
N SER A 1165 -19.19 5.31 -6.19
CA SER A 1165 -17.91 4.82 -5.65
C SER A 1165 -18.17 3.97 -4.41
N PRO A 1166 -17.72 2.70 -4.35
CA PRO A 1166 -17.89 1.88 -3.15
C PRO A 1166 -17.23 2.53 -1.94
N TYR A 1167 -17.88 2.44 -0.78
CA TYR A 1167 -17.40 3.02 0.48
C TYR A 1167 -16.91 4.47 0.33
N PRO A 1168 -17.75 5.41 -0.14
CA PRO A 1168 -17.31 6.75 -0.55
C PRO A 1168 -16.79 7.59 0.61
N ASN A 1169 -17.26 7.34 1.84
CA ASN A 1169 -16.87 8.02 3.07
C ASN A 1169 -15.80 7.26 3.88
N VAL A 1170 -15.24 6.18 3.34
CA VAL A 1170 -14.19 5.40 4.01
C VAL A 1170 -12.90 5.60 3.23
N ASP A 1171 -11.87 6.05 3.93
CA ASP A 1171 -10.54 6.18 3.36
C ASP A 1171 -10.04 4.80 2.87
N PRO A 1172 -9.45 4.68 1.66
CA PRO A 1172 -8.89 3.43 1.15
C PRO A 1172 -8.00 2.67 2.15
N TYR A 1173 -7.24 3.39 3.00
CA TYR A 1173 -6.36 2.80 4.02
C TYR A 1173 -7.14 2.15 5.18
N ASP A 1174 -8.37 2.60 5.41
CA ASP A 1174 -9.23 2.13 6.51
C ASP A 1174 -10.20 1.01 6.09
N ILE A 1175 -10.28 0.67 4.79
CA ILE A 1175 -11.23 -0.31 4.25
C ILE A 1175 -11.09 -1.68 4.93
N THR A 1176 -9.88 -2.18 5.14
CA THR A 1176 -9.65 -3.47 5.82
C THR A 1176 -10.25 -3.45 7.22
N LEU A 1177 -9.91 -2.44 8.02
CA LEU A 1177 -10.39 -2.28 9.41
C LEU A 1177 -11.90 -2.05 9.47
N TYR A 1178 -12.45 -1.42 8.43
CA TYR A 1178 -13.86 -1.13 8.29
C TYR A 1178 -14.68 -2.40 8.00
N LEU A 1179 -14.22 -3.24 7.08
CA LEU A 1179 -14.86 -4.51 6.72
C LEU A 1179 -14.76 -5.56 7.83
N MET A 1180 -13.64 -5.58 8.58
CA MET A 1180 -13.44 -6.51 9.71
C MET A 1180 -14.35 -6.23 10.91
N LYS A 1181 -14.95 -5.02 10.99
CA LYS A 1181 -16.02 -4.71 11.95
C LYS A 1181 -17.40 -5.26 11.54
N GLY A 1182 -17.44 -6.11 10.50
CA GLY A 1182 -18.68 -6.71 9.99
C GLY A 1182 -19.57 -5.74 9.21
N ARG A 1183 -19.06 -4.56 8.85
CA ARG A 1183 -19.79 -3.55 8.07
C ARG A 1183 -19.79 -3.91 6.59
N ARG A 1184 -20.91 -3.69 5.91
CA ARG A 1184 -21.10 -3.91 4.46
C ARG A 1184 -21.80 -2.71 3.82
N LEU A 1185 -21.78 -2.64 2.49
CA LEU A 1185 -22.50 -1.61 1.74
C LEU A 1185 -24.01 -1.73 1.98
N PRO A 1186 -24.73 -0.62 2.18
CA PRO A 1186 -26.18 -0.64 2.39
C PRO A 1186 -26.92 -1.07 1.12
N GLN A 1187 -28.12 -1.60 1.29
CA GLN A 1187 -29.01 -1.95 0.17
C GLN A 1187 -29.33 -0.70 -0.67
N PRO A 1188 -29.10 -0.72 -1.99
CA PRO A 1188 -29.54 0.36 -2.86
C PRO A 1188 -31.09 0.44 -2.86
N GLN A 1189 -31.66 1.64 -2.78
CA GLN A 1189 -33.10 1.92 -2.67
C GLN A 1189 -34.02 1.29 -3.76
N PHE A 1190 -33.47 0.82 -4.90
CA PHE A 1190 -34.23 0.12 -5.96
C PHE A 1190 -33.67 -1.28 -6.25
N CYS A 1191 -32.89 -1.82 -5.32
CA CYS A 1191 -32.37 -3.19 -5.38
C CYS A 1191 -33.40 -4.16 -4.82
N PRO A 1192 -33.84 -5.19 -5.59
CA PRO A 1192 -34.68 -6.25 -5.05
C PRO A 1192 -34.03 -6.92 -3.84
N ASP A 1193 -34.81 -7.22 -2.80
CA ASP A 1193 -34.30 -7.84 -1.56
C ASP A 1193 -33.55 -9.15 -1.86
N ALA A 1194 -34.10 -9.97 -2.75
CA ALA A 1194 -33.45 -11.19 -3.21
C ALA A 1194 -32.06 -10.95 -3.80
N LEU A 1195 -31.87 -9.86 -4.55
CA LEU A 1195 -30.57 -9.51 -5.13
C LEU A 1195 -29.60 -8.97 -4.07
N TYR A 1196 -30.09 -8.21 -3.10
CA TYR A 1196 -29.25 -7.74 -1.99
C TYR A 1196 -28.80 -8.88 -1.08
N LEU A 1197 -29.66 -9.88 -0.85
CA LEU A 1197 -29.26 -11.12 -0.15
C LEU A 1197 -28.12 -11.83 -0.88
N VAL A 1198 -28.16 -11.92 -2.20
CA VAL A 1198 -27.03 -12.44 -3.01
C VAL A 1198 -25.77 -11.60 -2.79
N MET A 1199 -25.85 -10.26 -2.78
CA MET A 1199 -24.69 -9.40 -2.48
C MET A 1199 -24.13 -9.66 -1.08
N LEU A 1200 -24.98 -9.84 -0.06
CA LEU A 1200 -24.54 -10.16 1.31
C LEU A 1200 -23.86 -11.52 1.41
N GLN A 1201 -24.37 -12.53 0.69
CA GLN A 1201 -23.72 -13.84 0.58
C GLN A 1201 -22.36 -13.75 -0.11
N CYS A 1202 -22.23 -12.94 -1.16
CA CYS A 1202 -20.94 -12.64 -1.80
C CYS A 1202 -19.93 -12.00 -0.82
N TRP A 1203 -20.41 -11.22 0.15
CA TRP A 1203 -19.56 -10.56 1.15
C TRP A 1203 -19.44 -11.30 2.48
N ASN A 1204 -19.69 -12.63 2.48
CA ASN A 1204 -19.43 -13.46 3.64
C ASN A 1204 -17.93 -13.38 4.03
N PRO A 1205 -17.60 -13.15 5.31
CA PRO A 1205 -16.21 -13.14 5.76
C PRO A 1205 -15.44 -14.42 5.39
N GLU A 1206 -16.10 -15.58 5.47
CA GLU A 1206 -15.50 -16.87 5.15
C GLU A 1206 -15.63 -17.15 3.64
N PRO A 1207 -14.53 -17.29 2.88
CA PRO A 1207 -14.60 -17.48 1.42
C PRO A 1207 -15.38 -18.72 0.99
N GLU A 1208 -15.33 -19.80 1.78
CA GLU A 1208 -16.01 -21.05 1.47
C GLU A 1208 -17.54 -20.94 1.59
N CYS A 1209 -18.02 -20.02 2.44
CA CYS A 1209 -19.44 -19.75 2.62
C CYS A 1209 -20.04 -18.85 1.53
N ARG A 1210 -19.20 -18.29 0.63
CA ARG A 1210 -19.68 -17.50 -0.51
C ARG A 1210 -20.21 -18.45 -1.60
N PRO A 1211 -21.21 -18.06 -2.40
CA PRO A 1211 -21.70 -18.88 -3.50
C PRO A 1211 -20.61 -19.13 -4.57
N SER A 1212 -20.84 -20.12 -5.43
CA SER A 1212 -20.03 -20.28 -6.65
C SER A 1212 -20.57 -19.39 -7.77
N PHE A 1213 -19.77 -19.06 -8.78
CA PHE A 1213 -20.28 -18.32 -9.95
C PHE A 1213 -21.40 -19.07 -10.68
N ASN A 1214 -21.39 -20.40 -10.68
CA ASN A 1214 -22.49 -21.21 -11.22
C ASN A 1214 -23.81 -20.98 -10.43
N SER A 1215 -23.71 -20.98 -9.10
CA SER A 1215 -24.83 -20.66 -8.21
C SER A 1215 -25.33 -19.23 -8.45
N LEU A 1216 -24.42 -18.26 -8.56
CA LEU A 1216 -24.74 -16.86 -8.85
C LEU A 1216 -25.45 -16.69 -10.21
N VAL A 1217 -24.99 -17.37 -11.25
CA VAL A 1217 -25.67 -17.36 -12.55
C VAL A 1217 -27.10 -17.85 -12.41
N THR A 1218 -27.31 -18.95 -11.69
CA THR A 1218 -28.64 -19.55 -11.47
C THR A 1218 -29.55 -18.62 -10.67
N GLU A 1219 -29.08 -18.10 -9.54
CA GLU A 1219 -29.84 -17.20 -8.66
C GLU A 1219 -30.17 -15.87 -9.33
N VAL A 1220 -29.20 -15.22 -9.97
CA VAL A 1220 -29.42 -13.94 -10.65
C VAL A 1220 -30.30 -14.12 -11.89
N GLN A 1221 -30.17 -15.23 -12.63
CA GLN A 1221 -31.07 -15.57 -13.74
C GLN A 1221 -32.51 -15.79 -13.25
N HIS A 1222 -32.68 -16.45 -12.11
CA HIS A 1222 -34.00 -16.63 -11.49
C HIS A 1222 -34.60 -15.29 -11.07
N ILE A 1223 -33.84 -14.46 -10.35
CA ILE A 1223 -34.27 -13.10 -9.98
C ILE A 1223 -34.67 -12.31 -11.22
N LEU A 1224 -33.86 -12.36 -12.29
CA LEU A 1224 -34.15 -11.68 -13.56
C LEU A 1224 -35.42 -12.20 -14.24
N SER A 1225 -35.71 -13.50 -14.13
CA SER A 1225 -36.92 -14.12 -14.70
C SER A 1225 -38.19 -13.80 -13.92
N CYS A 1226 -38.08 -13.56 -12.60
CA CYS A 1226 -39.20 -13.16 -11.75
C CYS A 1226 -39.59 -11.68 -11.93
N LEU A 1227 -38.85 -10.92 -12.73
CA LEU A 1227 -39.20 -9.55 -13.10
C LEU A 1227 -40.18 -9.59 -14.29
N GLU A 1228 -41.45 -9.27 -14.02
CA GLU A 1228 -42.56 -9.18 -15.01
C GLU A 1228 -43.04 -7.74 -15.29
N GLY A 1229 -43.48 -7.47 -16.54
CA GLY A 1229 -44.10 -6.19 -16.98
C GLY A 1229 -43.21 -5.29 -17.87
N GLU A 1230 -43.81 -4.38 -18.67
CA GLU A 1230 -43.11 -3.38 -19.51
C GLU A 1230 -42.83 -2.04 -18.77
N HIS A 1231 -43.09 -1.96 -17.46
CA HIS A 1231 -42.89 -0.76 -16.64
C HIS A 1231 -41.94 -1.02 -15.46
N TYR A 1232 -40.69 -1.35 -15.76
CA TYR A 1232 -39.63 -1.29 -14.75
C TYR A 1232 -39.24 0.16 -14.50
N ILE A 1233 -38.82 0.44 -13.27
CA ILE A 1233 -38.33 1.75 -12.86
C ILE A 1233 -37.14 2.12 -13.76
N ASN A 1234 -37.37 3.05 -14.68
CA ASN A 1234 -36.30 3.78 -15.34
C ASN A 1234 -35.59 4.57 -14.25
N LEU A 1235 -34.42 4.09 -13.84
CA LEU A 1235 -33.57 4.82 -12.91
C LEU A 1235 -33.21 6.13 -13.60
N LYS A 1236 -33.62 7.29 -13.07
CA LYS A 1236 -33.14 8.59 -13.59
C LYS A 1236 -31.63 8.68 -13.35
N VAL A 1237 -30.91 9.38 -14.21
CA VAL A 1237 -29.42 9.35 -14.17
C VAL A 1237 -28.83 10.02 -12.93
N THR A 1238 -29.60 10.84 -12.23
CA THR A 1238 -29.23 11.46 -10.96
C THR A 1238 -29.31 10.52 -9.74
N TYR A 1239 -29.50 9.22 -9.92
CA TYR A 1239 -29.56 8.29 -8.80
C TYR A 1239 -28.16 7.96 -8.25
N VAL A 1240 -27.71 8.72 -7.25
CA VAL A 1240 -26.57 8.35 -6.37
C VAL A 1240 -27.09 8.24 -4.94
N ASN A 1241 -27.42 7.01 -4.55
CA ASN A 1241 -27.90 6.63 -3.21
C ASN A 1241 -26.91 7.00 -2.10
N LEU A 1242 -26.99 8.21 -1.52
CA LEU A 1242 -26.34 8.55 -0.26
C LEU A 1242 -27.11 9.61 0.58
N ASP A 1243 -28.40 9.85 0.34
CA ASP A 1243 -29.14 10.90 1.07
C ASP A 1243 -29.48 10.54 2.53
N ASN A 1244 -29.17 9.32 2.97
CA ASN A 1244 -29.31 8.92 4.38
C ASN A 1244 -27.99 8.36 4.91
N THR A 1245 -27.38 9.06 5.88
CA THR A 1245 -26.33 8.51 6.76
C THR A 1245 -26.93 7.50 7.74
N MET A 1246 -27.53 6.43 7.21
CA MET A 1246 -27.90 5.27 8.02
C MET A 1246 -26.62 4.58 8.50
N PRO A 1247 -26.52 4.19 9.79
CA PRO A 1247 -25.40 3.42 10.27
C PRO A 1247 -25.32 2.10 9.48
N TYR A 1248 -24.13 1.82 8.93
CA TYR A 1248 -23.90 0.62 8.14
C TYR A 1248 -24.29 -0.65 8.91
N PRO A 1249 -25.01 -1.60 8.28
CA PRO A 1249 -25.44 -2.81 8.94
C PRO A 1249 -24.23 -3.64 9.39
N SER A 1250 -24.23 -4.07 10.66
CA SER A 1250 -23.35 -5.11 11.16
C SER A 1250 -23.95 -6.48 10.87
N MET A 1251 -23.16 -7.45 10.42
CA MET A 1251 -23.56 -8.86 10.23
C MET A 1251 -23.95 -9.59 11.53
N THR A 1252 -24.24 -8.89 12.62
CA THR A 1252 -24.72 -9.46 13.89
C THR A 1252 -26.17 -9.04 14.12
N GLY A 1253 -27.10 -9.88 13.67
CA GLY A 1253 -28.54 -9.74 13.88
C GLY A 1253 -29.24 -11.10 13.75
N SER A 1254 -29.49 -11.70 14.93
CA SER A 1254 -30.50 -12.70 15.31
C SER A 1254 -30.60 -14.05 14.57
N ALA A 1255 -30.11 -15.11 15.23
CA ALA A 1255 -30.71 -16.44 15.21
C ALA A 1255 -31.40 -16.80 16.55
N ASP A 1256 -31.60 -15.82 17.44
CA ASP A 1256 -32.32 -16.01 18.70
C ASP A 1256 -33.34 -14.86 18.83
N GLU A 1257 -34.59 -15.15 18.48
CA GLU A 1257 -35.85 -14.56 19.01
C GLU A 1257 -36.99 -14.79 18.01
N ALA A 1258 -37.64 -15.95 18.10
CA ALA A 1258 -39.07 -16.16 17.85
C ALA A 1258 -39.43 -17.62 18.12
N GLU A 1259 -40.01 -17.90 19.30
CA GLU A 1259 -41.20 -18.75 19.51
C GLU A 1259 -41.33 -19.12 20.99
N ALA A 1260 -42.22 -18.38 21.69
CA ALA A 1260 -42.92 -18.85 22.87
C ALA A 1260 -44.20 -18.00 23.04
N SER A 1261 -45.22 -18.37 22.28
CA SER A 1261 -46.61 -17.99 22.56
C SER A 1261 -47.50 -19.16 22.14
N ASP A 1262 -47.57 -20.18 23.00
CA ASP A 1262 -48.59 -21.22 22.91
C ASP A 1262 -49.79 -20.83 23.78
N LEU A 1263 -50.96 -20.86 23.14
CA LEU A 1263 -52.28 -20.75 23.75
C LEU A 1263 -52.70 -22.12 24.29
N ASP A 1264 -53.31 -22.09 25.48
CA ASP A 1264 -54.05 -23.18 26.09
C ASP A 1264 -55.04 -23.86 25.14
N ILE A 1265 -55.19 -25.18 25.26
CA ILE A 1265 -56.49 -25.92 25.41
C ILE A 1265 -56.21 -27.41 25.75
N ASP A 1266 -56.59 -27.75 26.98
CA ASP A 1266 -57.24 -28.97 27.47
C ASP A 1266 -56.73 -30.40 27.15
N SER A 1267 -56.38 -31.06 28.27
CA SER A 1267 -57.08 -32.21 28.87
C SER A 1267 -56.36 -33.57 28.92
N ASN A 1268 -56.15 -33.98 30.17
CA ASN A 1268 -56.43 -35.29 30.75
C ASN A 1268 -55.82 -36.55 30.13
N SER A 1269 -55.01 -37.20 30.97
CA SER A 1269 -55.27 -38.51 31.59
C SER A 1269 -54.17 -39.57 31.41
N ALA A 1270 -53.63 -39.94 32.57
CA ALA A 1270 -53.33 -41.30 33.01
C ALA A 1270 -52.45 -42.19 32.10
N SER A 1271 -51.18 -42.33 32.49
CA SER A 1271 -50.63 -43.55 33.12
C SER A 1271 -49.12 -43.44 33.23
#